data_AF-A0AAJ2GE77-F1
#
_entry.id   AF-A0AAJ2GE77-F1
#
_cell.length_a   1.000
_cell.length_b   1.000
_cell.length_c   1.000
_cell.angle_alpha   90.00
_cell.angle_beta   90.00
_cell.angle_gamma   90.00
#
_symmetry.space_group_name_H-M   'P 1'
#
loop_
_entity.id
_entity.type
_entity.pdbx_description
1 polymer ?
#
loop_
_entity_poly.entity_id
_entity_poly.type
_entity_poly.pdbx_seq_one_letter_code
_entity_poly.pdbx_strand_id
1 'polypeptide(L)'
;MKLIFTKRLRWSVIMSGLLLTSLGLPVAADTFNVTQTTDGTATSQLRGAILAADALGGGPHTINLVAGTYDLTLGPIVFGTQAENISIVGAGAGSTVINMTTTMQDRIFLINPPGTIHDVQVSISGIKFTNGKNPADHYGGGGILCGGPGNNISITNCAFENNMTNFLGGGALAMSGGGTMTVENCTFTNNAVLIDASSDGGTGGAISIDYYGSGSDPVAGSVTISNCVFSNNTVNASFATSGGAIGLKASYSAASPSFYTKIEKNRFIGNSVGASVSGGEGGAISISSSFAADIQYNAFSGNTINGTTKEALSIRKFSDGAINATNNWWSCNTDPQAGGTCSEAARIVGTVGGGTLTTSPWLVLKPAITNAVLCVGSQTQTQVAAGFLTNSAGGAVSVGNLTAVLGLPVSFSAVNGSISSAQSMIQANGGATAIYTTSGLGNGSVNVMAGYLTSGDANARAAILTGTAPGIGTHPVKITTCAGSSSVTFSVAATSLETPTYQWYRGNTPLSNDGKYGGTQTATLTVHNITAGDQGNQFKVKVTNSCGDATSNSATLNVIAGRLYVAQGSAGEGAGWDDALGSLSAALNAASGCSGITEIWVKAGTYVPTGTPYNTTLFGVRHYAFYLLDNLAIYGGFAGNETALSQRNPGFNQTILSGDLGVGGNSDNSYHTVVSVNNGPTAQLDGFIIRDGNGNGTGISPTIRGASIPATQGGGVVLYFSSAVISNCVITGNSAEQGGGVILAGEGIAPAFRNCVMSDNAATNGSGGGVLNAYKTGATYLNCTVARNSASAQGGGVFNFLLSNPVFVNNVIWGNSASEGAGMFDQVANPTVSFSLVQGGHAGIGNLSSDVLFANQPDPDGDDNKWMTADDGLRLSLCSPAVNAGFNLVDPPIDIASQPRTFDLTTDMGAYELQSYRDGSSLSQNGDQVFQPITAGTTNGFVATGCRVIAQVTPAGGAPVSGNVRAKTFVDAGVLTAGPLKLVQRHYEILPSDNAANATARVKLFFNQSEFDAFNLEVSGAKLPSSPSDGTGVANLLVVQYHGTSATGQPGSYSGDTTTINPNDGDIVWNGSLNRWEISFDVTGFSGFFISNADPLPLKLVSFSARRVENATQLEWLTAEEVNTSHFEIHRSADARHWEMLPEQPAAVGSGGHRYNATDNAPMAGLNYYRLKMIDLDDSFAFSQIVVAEHRNGVQMQVYPNPASMVLRIETTGTDQLTGNAELLNAQGTVMARRKLVNGKADFPVGDLPKGLYLMRMQGNAGILTQKVAIE
;
A
#
# COMPACT_ATOMS: atom_id res chain seq x y z
N MET A 1 15.99 16.51 86.15
CA MET A 1 16.29 17.78 86.86
C MET A 1 16.81 17.45 88.27
N LYS A 2 18.06 17.79 88.63
CA LYS A 2 18.72 17.73 89.99
C LYS A 2 19.25 16.37 90.57
N LEU A 3 19.91 16.38 91.77
CA LEU A 3 21.05 15.54 92.36
C LEU A 3 20.94 15.38 93.94
N ILE A 4 21.71 14.71 94.86
CA ILE A 4 22.73 13.57 95.09
C ILE A 4 23.03 13.43 96.65
N PHE A 5 23.70 12.36 97.24
CA PHE A 5 24.62 12.29 98.47
C PHE A 5 24.81 10.90 99.25
N THR A 6 25.28 10.78 100.57
CA THR A 6 25.84 9.55 101.35
C THR A 6 25.66 9.60 102.95
N LYS A 7 25.95 8.73 104.01
CA LYS A 7 26.75 7.52 104.56
C LYS A 7 25.97 6.81 105.79
N ARG A 8 26.32 5.96 106.85
CA ARG A 8 27.39 5.27 107.76
C ARG A 8 26.65 4.17 108.70
N LEU A 9 26.98 3.33 109.76
CA LEU A 9 28.00 2.62 110.69
C LEU A 9 27.18 1.52 111.59
N ARG A 10 27.42 0.64 112.65
CA ARG A 10 28.37 -0.07 113.66
C ARG A 10 27.53 -1.25 114.42
N TRP A 11 27.78 -2.17 115.44
CA TRP A 11 28.84 -2.74 116.38
C TRP A 11 28.64 -4.26 116.95
N SER A 12 28.49 -4.65 118.29
CA SER A 12 28.87 -6.03 118.89
C SER A 12 28.16 -6.70 120.19
N VAL A 13 28.41 -8.04 120.53
CA VAL A 13 28.27 -8.91 121.82
C VAL A 13 27.06 -9.90 122.16
N ILE A 14 27.36 -11.18 122.56
CA ILE A 14 26.68 -12.30 123.37
C ILE A 14 25.23 -12.88 123.11
N MET A 15 25.04 -14.17 123.53
CA MET A 15 24.03 -15.24 123.24
C MET A 15 22.65 -15.24 123.97
N SER A 16 21.54 -15.46 123.23
CA SER A 16 20.38 -16.40 123.51
C SER A 16 19.04 -15.96 122.88
N GLY A 17 18.25 -16.90 122.31
CA GLY A 17 16.79 -16.72 122.11
C GLY A 17 16.29 -16.65 120.65
N LEU A 18 15.03 -17.08 120.46
CA LEU A 18 14.31 -17.20 119.18
C LEU A 18 14.00 -15.87 118.47
N LEU A 19 13.78 -15.97 117.15
CA LEU A 19 13.07 -15.02 116.28
C LEU A 19 13.57 -13.56 116.25
N LEU A 20 14.29 -13.23 115.17
CA LEU A 20 13.63 -12.46 114.10
C LEU A 20 14.25 -12.78 112.73
N THR A 21 13.42 -12.66 111.69
CA THR A 21 13.83 -12.76 110.28
C THR A 21 14.96 -11.77 109.96
N SER A 22 16.12 -12.26 109.52
CA SER A 22 17.18 -11.39 109.01
C SER A 22 16.71 -10.69 107.73
N LEU A 23 16.65 -9.36 107.78
CA LEU A 23 16.38 -8.54 106.60
C LEU A 23 17.46 -8.81 105.55
N GLY A 24 17.06 -9.40 104.42
CA GLY A 24 17.91 -9.56 103.25
C GLY A 24 18.23 -8.20 102.62
N LEU A 25 19.25 -7.53 103.15
CA LEU A 25 19.90 -6.43 102.46
C LEU A 25 20.56 -7.00 101.19
N PRO A 26 20.41 -6.35 100.02
CA PRO A 26 21.09 -6.81 98.81
C PRO A 26 22.61 -6.74 99.00
N VAL A 27 23.30 -7.83 98.68
CA VAL A 27 24.77 -7.88 98.63
C VAL A 27 25.24 -6.87 97.57
N ALA A 28 26.33 -6.15 97.88
CA ALA A 28 26.85 -5.12 96.99
C ALA A 28 27.57 -5.74 95.78
N ALA A 29 27.40 -5.12 94.61
CA ALA A 29 28.18 -5.45 93.43
C ALA A 29 29.63 -4.96 93.60
N ASP A 30 30.60 -5.87 93.54
CA ASP A 30 32.03 -5.55 93.68
C ASP A 30 32.79 -5.59 92.35
N THR A 31 33.91 -4.88 92.29
CA THR A 31 34.79 -4.82 91.10
C THR A 31 36.25 -5.02 91.48
N PHE A 32 36.81 -6.15 91.07
CA PHE A 32 38.19 -6.53 91.24
C PHE A 32 38.98 -6.13 89.99
N ASN A 33 40.02 -5.29 90.15
CA ASN A 33 40.88 -4.88 89.04
C ASN A 33 42.21 -5.63 89.17
N VAL A 34 42.45 -6.59 88.27
CA VAL A 34 43.64 -7.43 88.27
C VAL A 34 44.78 -6.70 87.57
N THR A 35 45.79 -6.32 88.34
CA THR A 35 46.95 -5.53 87.88
C THR A 35 48.26 -6.31 87.85
N GLN A 36 48.26 -7.55 88.33
CA GLN A 36 49.42 -8.44 88.36
C GLN A 36 49.15 -9.74 87.58
N THR A 37 50.08 -10.13 86.72
CA THR A 37 50.01 -11.34 85.88
C THR A 37 50.46 -12.62 86.56
N THR A 38 51.19 -12.51 87.67
CA THR A 38 51.64 -13.64 88.50
C THR A 38 50.48 -14.40 89.13
N ASP A 39 50.54 -15.73 89.13
CA ASP A 39 49.59 -16.56 89.87
C ASP A 39 49.75 -16.40 91.39
N GLY A 40 48.64 -16.41 92.13
CA GLY A 40 48.62 -16.20 93.59
C GLY A 40 47.27 -15.74 94.14
N THR A 41 47.20 -15.63 95.47
CA THR A 41 45.95 -15.42 96.23
C THR A 41 45.60 -13.97 96.52
N ALA A 42 46.38 -12.98 96.06
CA ALA A 42 46.05 -11.56 96.26
C ALA A 42 44.96 -11.08 95.28
N THR A 43 44.07 -10.18 95.71
CA THR A 43 42.96 -9.65 94.89
C THR A 43 43.39 -8.77 93.70
N SER A 44 44.70 -8.51 93.54
CA SER A 44 45.29 -7.89 92.34
C SER A 44 45.90 -8.91 91.36
N GLN A 45 45.87 -10.21 91.70
CA GLN A 45 46.26 -11.35 90.87
C GLN A 45 44.98 -12.09 90.42
N LEU A 46 45.02 -12.74 89.26
CA LEU A 46 43.85 -13.36 88.62
C LEU A 46 43.12 -14.36 89.53
N ARG A 47 43.85 -15.32 90.10
CA ARG A 47 43.30 -16.35 91.00
C ARG A 47 42.73 -15.73 92.27
N GLY A 48 43.46 -14.84 92.95
CA GLY A 48 42.99 -14.17 94.16
C GLY A 48 41.77 -13.28 93.95
N ALA A 49 41.64 -12.62 92.79
CA ALA A 49 40.45 -11.85 92.44
C ALA A 49 39.21 -12.75 92.23
N ILE A 50 39.36 -13.84 91.47
CA ILE A 50 38.26 -14.79 91.20
C ILE A 50 37.84 -15.52 92.48
N LEU A 51 38.78 -16.00 93.29
CA LEU A 51 38.47 -16.66 94.57
C LEU A 51 37.84 -15.71 95.59
N ALA A 52 38.22 -14.42 95.59
CA ALA A 52 37.56 -13.43 96.44
C ALA A 52 36.13 -13.11 95.96
N ALA A 53 35.88 -13.08 94.64
CA ALA A 53 34.54 -12.92 94.09
C ALA A 53 33.64 -14.13 94.41
N ASP A 54 34.14 -15.37 94.27
CA ASP A 54 33.37 -16.56 94.63
C ASP A 54 33.05 -16.61 96.13
N ALA A 55 34.05 -16.33 96.99
CA ALA A 55 33.89 -16.39 98.44
C ALA A 55 32.98 -15.31 99.07
N LEU A 56 32.51 -14.32 98.31
CA LEU A 56 31.55 -13.32 98.80
C LEU A 56 30.11 -13.85 98.82
N GLY A 57 29.69 -14.53 97.74
CA GLY A 57 28.36 -15.11 97.58
C GLY A 57 27.24 -14.07 97.32
N GLY A 58 26.48 -14.29 96.24
CA GLY A 58 25.32 -13.48 95.86
C GLY A 58 25.63 -12.07 95.29
N GLY A 59 24.87 -11.66 94.28
CA GLY A 59 25.08 -10.38 93.59
C GLY A 59 26.10 -10.45 92.44
N PRO A 60 26.19 -9.41 91.58
CA PRO A 60 27.06 -9.40 90.40
C PRO A 60 28.45 -8.85 90.72
N HIS A 61 29.48 -9.68 90.55
CA HIS A 61 30.89 -9.31 90.73
C HIS A 61 31.61 -9.19 89.39
N THR A 62 32.46 -8.17 89.21
CA THR A 62 33.24 -7.96 87.97
C THR A 62 34.74 -8.09 88.24
N ILE A 63 35.44 -8.87 87.43
CA ILE A 63 36.90 -9.03 87.42
C ILE A 63 37.44 -8.44 86.12
N ASN A 64 38.05 -7.26 86.18
CA ASN A 64 38.68 -6.60 85.04
C ASN A 64 40.14 -7.04 84.91
N LEU A 65 40.54 -7.51 83.74
CA LEU A 65 41.92 -7.89 83.41
C LEU A 65 42.55 -6.83 82.50
N VAL A 66 43.71 -6.32 82.90
CA VAL A 66 44.53 -5.49 81.99
C VAL A 66 45.16 -6.34 80.89
N ALA A 67 45.64 -5.71 79.82
CA ALA A 67 46.38 -6.41 78.78
C ALA A 67 47.67 -7.05 79.37
N GLY A 68 47.94 -8.30 79.02
CA GLY A 68 49.01 -9.11 79.60
C GLY A 68 48.79 -10.61 79.42
N THR A 69 49.82 -11.39 79.77
CA THR A 69 49.75 -12.86 79.85
C THR A 69 49.75 -13.30 81.32
N TYR A 70 48.67 -13.93 81.74
CA TYR A 70 48.44 -14.46 83.08
C TYR A 70 48.85 -15.93 83.10
N ASP A 71 50.08 -16.20 83.53
CA ASP A 71 50.66 -17.55 83.60
C ASP A 71 50.20 -18.27 84.87
N LEU A 72 49.40 -19.33 84.71
CA LEU A 72 48.96 -20.17 85.83
C LEU A 72 50.02 -21.20 86.19
N THR A 73 50.44 -21.19 87.45
CA THR A 73 51.47 -22.07 88.02
C THR A 73 50.98 -22.84 89.25
N LEU A 74 49.75 -22.59 89.71
CA LEU A 74 49.13 -23.21 90.88
C LEU A 74 47.93 -24.12 90.51
N GLY A 75 47.86 -24.58 89.26
CA GLY A 75 46.79 -25.45 88.75
C GLY A 75 45.51 -24.69 88.36
N PRO A 76 44.34 -25.35 88.30
CA PRO A 76 43.09 -24.74 87.84
C PRO A 76 42.60 -23.66 88.79
N ILE A 77 41.95 -22.62 88.26
CA ILE A 77 41.17 -21.68 89.07
C ILE A 77 39.75 -22.24 89.19
N VAL A 78 39.40 -22.64 90.42
CA VAL A 78 38.08 -23.17 90.80
C VAL A 78 37.21 -22.03 91.31
N PHE A 79 35.98 -21.91 90.81
CA PHE A 79 35.01 -20.91 91.27
C PHE A 79 33.57 -21.29 90.89
N GLY A 80 32.58 -20.48 91.28
CA GLY A 80 31.15 -20.82 91.15
C GLY A 80 30.72 -21.85 92.20
N THR A 81 31.30 -21.77 93.41
CA THR A 81 30.97 -22.62 94.56
C THR A 81 30.10 -21.91 95.59
N GLN A 82 29.99 -20.57 95.53
CA GLN A 82 29.06 -19.76 96.33
C GLN A 82 28.49 -18.55 95.55
N ALA A 83 29.12 -18.09 94.46
CA ALA A 83 28.64 -16.95 93.69
C ALA A 83 27.57 -17.29 92.65
N GLU A 84 26.53 -16.46 92.57
CA GLU A 84 25.42 -16.58 91.61
C GLU A 84 25.61 -15.68 90.37
N ASN A 85 26.52 -14.69 90.37
CA ASN A 85 26.80 -13.86 89.20
C ASN A 85 28.24 -13.30 89.19
N ILE A 86 29.07 -13.77 88.25
CA ILE A 86 30.45 -13.31 88.03
C ILE A 86 30.64 -12.85 86.57
N SER A 87 31.41 -11.77 86.35
CA SER A 87 31.85 -11.32 85.04
C SER A 87 33.38 -11.19 85.00
N ILE A 88 34.04 -11.71 83.96
CA ILE A 88 35.50 -11.64 83.77
C ILE A 88 35.76 -10.97 82.42
N VAL A 89 36.32 -9.76 82.45
CA VAL A 89 36.43 -8.88 81.26
C VAL A 89 37.90 -8.56 80.99
N GLY A 90 38.41 -9.05 79.86
CA GLY A 90 39.74 -8.71 79.34
C GLY A 90 39.71 -7.58 78.31
N ALA A 91 40.88 -7.02 78.03
CA ALA A 91 41.09 -5.95 77.03
C ALA A 91 41.04 -6.41 75.56
N GLY A 92 40.41 -7.56 75.27
CA GLY A 92 40.34 -8.21 73.96
C GLY A 92 41.30 -9.41 73.84
N ALA A 93 40.88 -10.46 73.14
CA ALA A 93 41.60 -11.74 73.09
C ALA A 93 42.97 -11.69 72.38
N GLY A 94 43.26 -10.63 71.61
CA GLY A 94 44.59 -10.34 71.09
C GLY A 94 45.56 -9.72 72.13
N SER A 95 45.03 -9.24 73.26
CA SER A 95 45.73 -8.41 74.24
C SER A 95 45.75 -9.01 75.65
N THR A 96 44.78 -9.86 75.98
CA THR A 96 44.64 -10.51 77.30
C THR A 96 44.67 -12.02 77.13
N VAL A 97 45.69 -12.67 77.69
CA VAL A 97 45.94 -14.11 77.56
C VAL A 97 45.97 -14.74 78.95
N ILE A 98 45.21 -15.80 79.19
CA ILE A 98 45.35 -16.70 80.33
C ILE A 98 46.00 -17.98 79.80
N ASN A 99 47.18 -18.28 80.32
CA ASN A 99 48.05 -19.35 79.84
C ASN A 99 48.25 -20.38 80.96
N MET A 100 48.00 -21.67 80.68
CA MET A 100 48.48 -22.70 81.60
C MET A 100 49.95 -22.99 81.30
N THR A 101 50.81 -22.94 82.32
CA THR A 101 52.25 -23.18 82.12
C THR A 101 52.55 -24.64 81.79
N THR A 102 53.49 -24.89 80.88
CA THR A 102 53.82 -26.26 80.41
C THR A 102 54.39 -27.17 81.51
N THR A 103 54.83 -26.57 82.63
CA THR A 103 55.20 -27.23 83.89
C THR A 103 54.01 -27.75 84.71
N MET A 104 52.80 -27.23 84.50
CA MET A 104 51.57 -27.56 85.21
C MET A 104 50.49 -27.95 84.20
N GLN A 105 50.48 -29.20 83.75
CA GLN A 105 49.56 -29.66 82.70
C GLN A 105 48.14 -29.92 83.24
N ASP A 106 47.40 -28.85 83.51
CA ASP A 106 46.06 -28.86 84.11
C ASP A 106 45.07 -27.92 83.37
N ARG A 107 43.79 -27.98 83.74
CA ARG A 107 42.69 -27.15 83.24
C ARG A 107 42.86 -25.68 83.65
N ILE A 108 42.46 -24.70 82.82
CA ILE A 108 42.56 -23.27 83.21
C ILE A 108 41.46 -22.89 84.22
N PHE A 109 40.19 -23.00 83.86
CA PHE A 109 39.04 -22.65 84.71
C PHE A 109 38.15 -23.87 84.97
N LEU A 110 37.70 -24.03 86.22
CA LEU A 110 36.79 -25.08 86.64
C LEU A 110 35.60 -24.46 87.39
N ILE A 111 34.48 -24.32 86.68
CA ILE A 111 33.29 -23.60 87.14
C ILE A 111 32.28 -24.60 87.71
N ASN A 112 31.89 -24.40 88.98
CA ASN A 112 30.97 -25.26 89.75
C ASN A 112 31.32 -26.77 89.72
N PRO A 113 32.54 -27.19 90.12
CA PRO A 113 32.97 -28.59 90.04
C PRO A 113 32.07 -29.66 90.69
N PRO A 114 31.29 -29.40 91.77
CA PRO A 114 30.40 -30.41 92.33
C PRO A 114 29.06 -30.52 91.60
N GLY A 115 28.67 -29.51 90.80
CA GLY A 115 27.33 -29.37 90.24
C GLY A 115 26.20 -29.13 91.26
N THR A 116 26.51 -29.02 92.56
CA THR A 116 25.53 -28.95 93.66
C THR A 116 24.96 -27.55 93.91
N ILE A 117 25.52 -26.52 93.27
CA ILE A 117 24.97 -25.16 93.28
C ILE A 117 24.22 -24.94 91.97
N HIS A 118 23.01 -24.40 92.04
CA HIS A 118 22.19 -24.06 90.88
C HIS A 118 22.33 -22.57 90.53
N ASP A 119 21.87 -22.20 89.34
CA ASP A 119 21.68 -20.81 88.88
C ASP A 119 22.95 -19.93 88.86
N VAL A 120 24.14 -20.54 88.92
CA VAL A 120 25.46 -19.88 88.82
C VAL A 120 25.61 -19.20 87.45
N GLN A 121 25.60 -17.87 87.43
CA GLN A 121 25.84 -17.10 86.21
C GLN A 121 27.31 -16.69 86.11
N VAL A 122 27.94 -16.94 84.97
CA VAL A 122 29.31 -16.48 84.66
C VAL A 122 29.35 -15.88 83.28
N SER A 123 29.88 -14.67 83.14
CA SER A 123 30.21 -14.07 81.85
C SER A 123 31.73 -13.91 81.70
N ILE A 124 32.26 -14.19 80.52
CA ILE A 124 33.67 -14.09 80.16
C ILE A 124 33.74 -13.34 78.83
N SER A 125 34.52 -12.27 78.75
CA SER A 125 34.67 -11.50 77.51
C SER A 125 36.08 -11.04 77.22
N GLY A 126 36.48 -11.08 75.95
CA GLY A 126 37.71 -10.44 75.47
C GLY A 126 39.00 -11.07 76.00
N ILE A 127 39.04 -12.39 76.16
CA ILE A 127 40.19 -13.14 76.72
C ILE A 127 40.60 -14.27 75.78
N LYS A 128 41.91 -14.52 75.67
CA LYS A 128 42.45 -15.75 75.09
C LYS A 128 42.79 -16.77 76.18
N PHE A 129 42.38 -18.01 75.99
CA PHE A 129 42.76 -19.18 76.79
C PHE A 129 43.71 -20.05 75.98
N THR A 130 44.86 -20.43 76.53
CA THR A 130 45.85 -21.24 75.78
C THR A 130 46.65 -22.20 76.66
N ASN A 131 47.06 -23.32 76.05
CA ASN A 131 47.81 -24.43 76.65
C ASN A 131 47.14 -25.15 77.84
N GLY A 132 45.88 -24.83 78.15
CA GLY A 132 45.10 -25.53 79.17
C GLY A 132 44.90 -26.99 78.79
N LYS A 133 45.15 -27.92 79.72
CA LYS A 133 45.19 -29.35 79.44
C LYS A 133 44.54 -30.18 80.55
N ASN A 134 43.43 -30.86 80.28
CA ASN A 134 42.89 -31.87 81.20
C ASN A 134 43.68 -33.18 81.05
N PRO A 135 44.38 -33.66 82.10
CA PRO A 135 45.23 -34.85 81.98
C PRO A 135 44.54 -36.16 82.35
N ALA A 136 43.40 -36.14 83.07
CA ALA A 136 42.99 -37.29 83.90
C ALA A 136 41.48 -37.46 84.21
N ASP A 137 40.58 -36.54 83.85
CA ASP A 137 39.13 -36.71 84.09
C ASP A 137 38.30 -36.88 82.80
N HIS A 138 37.09 -37.42 82.94
CA HIS A 138 36.17 -37.72 81.83
C HIS A 138 35.29 -36.53 81.41
N TYR A 139 35.45 -35.35 82.03
CA TYR A 139 34.57 -34.20 81.84
C TYR A 139 35.14 -33.19 80.82
N GLY A 140 36.36 -33.39 80.32
CA GLY A 140 36.94 -32.57 79.24
C GLY A 140 37.29 -31.14 79.64
N GLY A 141 37.21 -30.20 78.72
CA GLY A 141 37.40 -28.76 78.99
C GLY A 141 38.83 -28.44 79.41
N GLY A 142 39.79 -28.55 78.48
CA GLY A 142 41.20 -28.19 78.74
C GLY A 142 41.38 -26.71 79.08
N GLY A 143 40.66 -25.83 78.40
CA GLY A 143 40.51 -24.43 78.82
C GLY A 143 39.53 -24.31 79.99
N ILE A 144 38.23 -24.52 79.74
CA ILE A 144 37.17 -24.34 80.73
C ILE A 144 36.28 -25.58 80.79
N LEU A 145 36.01 -26.07 82.01
CA LEU A 145 34.86 -26.94 82.30
C LEU A 145 33.81 -26.12 83.07
N CYS A 146 32.56 -26.21 82.64
CA CYS A 146 31.42 -25.51 83.24
C CYS A 146 30.10 -26.30 83.06
N GLY A 147 28.98 -25.69 83.45
CA GLY A 147 27.63 -26.25 83.36
C GLY A 147 27.05 -26.61 84.73
N GLY A 148 25.90 -27.29 84.73
CA GLY A 148 25.13 -27.68 85.92
C GLY A 148 23.70 -27.10 85.90
N PRO A 149 22.76 -27.62 86.71
CA PRO A 149 21.36 -27.20 86.65
C PRO A 149 21.19 -25.70 86.90
N GLY A 150 20.39 -25.02 86.06
CA GLY A 150 20.10 -23.58 86.16
C GLY A 150 21.23 -22.61 85.74
N ASN A 151 22.50 -23.06 85.75
CA ASN A 151 23.66 -22.20 85.51
C ASN A 151 23.62 -21.48 84.16
N ASN A 152 24.19 -20.28 84.05
CA ASN A 152 24.14 -19.43 82.85
C ASN A 152 25.53 -18.90 82.48
N ILE A 153 26.19 -19.56 81.53
CA ILE A 153 27.58 -19.28 81.14
C ILE A 153 27.63 -18.53 79.81
N SER A 154 28.19 -17.33 79.77
CA SER A 154 28.35 -16.53 78.55
C SER A 154 29.83 -16.31 78.23
N ILE A 155 30.27 -16.68 77.04
CA ILE A 155 31.66 -16.57 76.58
C ILE A 155 31.65 -15.79 75.27
N THR A 156 32.20 -14.57 75.27
CA THR A 156 32.03 -13.62 74.16
C THR A 156 33.36 -13.03 73.71
N ASN A 157 33.58 -12.87 72.40
CA ASN A 157 34.77 -12.21 71.84
C ASN A 157 36.11 -12.84 72.33
N CYS A 158 36.11 -14.13 72.68
CA CYS A 158 37.24 -14.85 73.27
C CYS A 158 38.01 -15.68 72.22
N ALA A 159 39.22 -16.11 72.55
CA ALA A 159 40.00 -17.03 71.74
C ALA A 159 40.43 -18.26 72.55
N PHE A 160 40.48 -19.41 71.90
CA PHE A 160 40.93 -20.67 72.48
C PHE A 160 41.95 -21.27 71.51
N GLU A 161 43.22 -21.24 71.91
CA GLU A 161 44.35 -21.65 71.08
C GLU A 161 45.14 -22.78 71.76
N ASN A 162 45.29 -23.92 71.08
CA ASN A 162 46.11 -25.06 71.55
C ASN A 162 45.71 -25.62 72.95
N ASN A 163 44.42 -25.56 73.33
CA ASN A 163 43.92 -26.22 74.55
C ASN A 163 43.55 -27.68 74.26
N MET A 164 43.76 -28.57 75.23
CA MET A 164 43.84 -30.01 74.95
C MET A 164 43.21 -30.90 76.04
N THR A 165 42.87 -32.14 75.69
CA THR A 165 42.52 -33.19 76.66
C THR A 165 43.26 -34.50 76.35
N ASN A 166 43.62 -35.25 77.39
CA ASN A 166 44.13 -36.62 77.29
C ASN A 166 43.00 -37.68 77.17
N PHE A 167 41.75 -37.29 77.44
CA PHE A 167 40.57 -38.14 77.54
C PHE A 167 39.34 -37.41 76.97
N LEU A 168 38.16 -38.01 77.14
CA LEU A 168 36.84 -37.49 76.72
C LEU A 168 36.63 -35.98 76.93
N GLY A 169 35.78 -35.43 76.08
CA GLY A 169 35.28 -34.06 76.19
C GLY A 169 36.13 -33.04 75.43
N GLY A 170 35.94 -31.75 75.74
CA GLY A 170 36.35 -30.67 74.82
C GLY A 170 37.77 -30.15 75.01
N GLY A 171 38.55 -30.01 73.93
CA GLY A 171 39.90 -29.43 73.99
C GLY A 171 39.93 -28.03 74.62
N ALA A 172 39.02 -27.15 74.20
CA ALA A 172 38.88 -25.80 74.72
C ALA A 172 37.81 -25.68 75.82
N LEU A 173 36.58 -26.12 75.54
CA LEU A 173 35.41 -25.95 76.40
C LEU A 173 34.69 -27.27 76.59
N ALA A 174 34.26 -27.58 77.80
CA ALA A 174 33.26 -28.61 78.04
C ALA A 174 32.13 -28.09 78.91
N MET A 175 30.90 -28.42 78.53
CA MET A 175 29.71 -28.21 79.35
C MET A 175 29.16 -29.56 79.81
N SER A 176 29.02 -29.74 81.12
CA SER A 176 28.51 -30.94 81.77
C SER A 176 27.34 -30.61 82.69
N GLY A 177 26.37 -31.51 82.85
CA GLY A 177 25.31 -31.40 83.87
C GLY A 177 24.19 -30.38 83.60
N GLY A 178 24.23 -29.62 82.51
CA GLY A 178 23.12 -28.76 82.05
C GLY A 178 23.36 -27.27 82.16
N GLY A 179 22.26 -26.52 82.22
CA GLY A 179 22.26 -25.05 82.23
C GLY A 179 22.21 -24.43 80.83
N THR A 180 22.36 -23.10 80.79
CA THR A 180 22.50 -22.30 79.57
C THR A 180 23.98 -21.99 79.32
N MET A 181 24.44 -22.17 78.08
CA MET A 181 25.74 -21.67 77.63
C MET A 181 25.60 -20.89 76.32
N THR A 182 26.13 -19.67 76.29
CA THR A 182 26.26 -18.85 75.08
C THR A 182 27.74 -18.69 74.73
N VAL A 183 28.11 -18.96 73.49
CA VAL A 183 29.46 -18.77 72.94
C VAL A 183 29.35 -17.92 71.67
N GLU A 184 29.75 -16.66 71.73
CA GLU A 184 29.53 -15.69 70.64
C GLU A 184 30.82 -14.98 70.21
N ASN A 185 31.00 -14.76 68.90
CA ASN A 185 32.16 -14.06 68.31
C ASN A 185 33.53 -14.64 68.73
N CYS A 186 33.59 -15.93 69.08
CA CYS A 186 34.80 -16.57 69.59
C CYS A 186 35.60 -17.26 68.48
N THR A 187 36.89 -17.50 68.73
CA THR A 187 37.77 -18.24 67.83
C THR A 187 38.34 -19.48 68.53
N PHE A 188 38.33 -20.61 67.85
CA PHE A 188 38.82 -21.90 68.35
C PHE A 188 39.82 -22.43 67.34
N THR A 189 41.11 -22.41 67.68
CA THR A 189 42.20 -22.78 66.77
C THR A 189 43.12 -23.83 67.37
N ASN A 190 43.38 -24.90 66.62
CA ASN A 190 44.29 -26.00 67.00
C ASN A 190 43.99 -26.67 68.35
N ASN A 191 42.74 -26.60 68.87
CA ASN A 191 42.40 -27.32 70.10
C ASN A 191 42.25 -28.83 69.78
N ALA A 192 42.66 -29.69 70.70
CA ALA A 192 42.90 -31.11 70.38
C ALA A 192 42.53 -32.08 71.50
N VAL A 193 41.79 -33.13 71.15
CA VAL A 193 41.63 -34.33 71.99
C VAL A 193 42.66 -35.37 71.52
N LEU A 194 43.62 -35.72 72.38
CA LEU A 194 44.77 -36.55 72.00
C LEU A 194 44.47 -38.04 71.91
N ILE A 195 43.62 -38.54 72.81
CA ILE A 195 43.26 -39.96 72.96
C ILE A 195 41.80 -40.02 73.43
N ASP A 196 41.03 -40.97 72.89
CA ASP A 196 39.77 -41.43 73.48
C ASP A 196 39.94 -42.88 73.96
N ALA A 197 39.42 -43.18 75.14
CA ALA A 197 39.59 -44.43 75.86
C ALA A 197 38.26 -45.13 76.23
N SER A 198 37.11 -44.64 75.71
CA SER A 198 35.79 -45.13 76.14
C SER A 198 34.81 -45.37 74.99
N SER A 199 33.80 -46.20 75.24
CA SER A 199 32.72 -46.45 74.27
C SER A 199 31.68 -45.32 74.26
N ASP A 200 31.57 -44.63 73.12
CA ASP A 200 30.39 -43.83 72.73
C ASP A 200 30.17 -42.52 73.52
N GLY A 201 31.23 -41.73 73.76
CA GLY A 201 31.18 -40.39 74.39
C GLY A 201 30.94 -39.23 73.40
N GLY A 202 30.47 -38.07 73.86
CA GLY A 202 30.03 -36.93 73.02
C GLY A 202 31.13 -35.98 72.52
N THR A 203 32.37 -36.47 72.36
CA THR A 203 33.62 -35.70 72.25
C THR A 203 33.67 -34.66 71.11
N GLY A 204 34.30 -33.51 71.38
CA GLY A 204 34.57 -32.47 70.38
C GLY A 204 35.96 -31.81 70.48
N GLY A 205 36.63 -31.57 69.36
CA GLY A 205 38.02 -31.08 69.33
C GLY A 205 38.22 -29.71 69.99
N ALA A 206 37.22 -28.83 69.89
CA ALA A 206 37.17 -27.56 70.61
C ALA A 206 36.13 -27.58 71.74
N ILE A 207 34.87 -27.89 71.42
CA ILE A 207 33.75 -27.82 72.37
C ILE A 207 33.09 -29.19 72.51
N SER A 208 32.89 -29.67 73.75
CA SER A 208 32.03 -30.81 74.04
C SER A 208 30.84 -30.38 74.88
N ILE A 209 29.66 -30.87 74.51
CA ILE A 209 28.40 -30.62 75.21
C ILE A 209 27.85 -31.99 75.62
N ASP A 210 28.08 -32.37 76.87
CA ASP A 210 27.77 -33.71 77.39
C ASP A 210 26.68 -33.63 78.46
N TYR A 211 25.49 -34.16 78.14
CA TYR A 211 24.34 -34.17 79.03
C TYR A 211 23.81 -35.58 79.32
N TYR A 212 23.84 -35.96 80.59
CA TYR A 212 23.32 -37.23 81.11
C TYR A 212 22.53 -36.97 82.39
N GLY A 213 21.27 -37.40 82.45
CA GLY A 213 20.48 -37.36 83.69
C GLY A 213 20.52 -38.69 84.45
N SER A 214 20.67 -38.65 85.78
CA SER A 214 20.70 -39.82 86.66
C SER A 214 19.47 -39.93 87.59
N GLY A 215 18.29 -40.08 86.99
CA GLY A 215 17.12 -40.68 87.66
C GLY A 215 16.15 -39.76 88.41
N SER A 216 16.54 -38.55 88.82
CA SER A 216 15.66 -37.69 89.65
C SER A 216 15.62 -36.19 89.32
N ASP A 217 16.68 -35.59 88.78
CA ASP A 217 16.75 -34.13 88.63
C ASP A 217 16.12 -33.62 87.31
N PRO A 218 15.43 -32.46 87.31
CA PRO A 218 14.76 -31.93 86.14
C PRO A 218 15.75 -31.42 85.09
N VAL A 219 15.66 -31.99 83.88
CA VAL A 219 16.55 -31.71 82.75
C VAL A 219 16.08 -30.45 82.00
N ALA A 220 16.79 -29.34 82.13
CA ALA A 220 16.54 -28.12 81.36
C ALA A 220 17.83 -27.34 81.04
N GLY A 221 17.85 -26.63 79.89
CA GLY A 221 18.98 -25.79 79.50
C GLY A 221 19.00 -25.42 78.01
N SER A 222 20.02 -24.68 77.59
CA SER A 222 20.25 -24.42 76.16
C SER A 222 21.71 -24.11 75.84
N VAL A 223 22.16 -24.42 74.62
CA VAL A 223 23.49 -24.00 74.15
C VAL A 223 23.35 -23.20 72.86
N THR A 224 23.84 -21.97 72.84
CA THR A 224 23.91 -21.13 71.63
C THR A 224 25.38 -20.87 71.28
N ILE A 225 25.81 -21.32 70.11
CA ILE A 225 27.15 -21.08 69.56
C ILE A 225 26.97 -20.24 68.29
N SER A 226 27.29 -18.95 68.35
CA SER A 226 26.99 -17.97 67.30
C SER A 226 28.23 -17.24 66.76
N ASN A 227 28.30 -17.09 65.44
CA ASN A 227 29.26 -16.21 64.74
C ASN A 227 30.75 -16.48 65.09
N CYS A 228 31.09 -17.72 65.49
CA CYS A 228 32.42 -18.16 65.87
C CYS A 228 33.21 -18.74 64.68
N VAL A 229 34.55 -18.83 64.82
CA VAL A 229 35.43 -19.51 63.85
C VAL A 229 36.11 -20.71 64.51
N PHE A 230 35.93 -21.88 63.91
CA PHE A 230 36.57 -23.14 64.30
C PHE A 230 37.57 -23.53 63.21
N SER A 231 38.86 -23.37 63.50
CA SER A 231 39.97 -23.59 62.57
C SER A 231 40.91 -24.71 63.04
N ASN A 232 41.08 -25.75 62.23
CA ASN A 232 42.06 -26.83 62.46
C ASN A 232 41.97 -27.52 63.84
N ASN A 233 40.80 -27.56 64.47
CA ASN A 233 40.62 -28.32 65.71
C ASN A 233 40.58 -29.83 65.38
N THR A 234 41.01 -30.67 66.32
CA THR A 234 41.26 -32.10 66.04
C THR A 234 40.74 -33.02 67.13
N VAL A 235 40.25 -34.20 66.74
CA VAL A 235 39.99 -35.32 67.65
C VAL A 235 40.71 -36.56 67.16
N ASN A 236 41.67 -37.07 67.95
CA ASN A 236 42.42 -38.28 67.66
C ASN A 236 41.85 -39.47 68.45
N ALA A 237 40.65 -39.91 68.07
CA ALA A 237 39.90 -40.97 68.76
C ALA A 237 40.01 -42.34 68.09
N SER A 238 39.66 -43.40 68.85
CA SER A 238 39.48 -44.77 68.34
C SER A 238 38.01 -45.18 68.24
N PHE A 239 37.09 -44.25 68.50
CA PHE A 239 35.66 -44.50 68.58
C PHE A 239 34.87 -43.46 67.79
N ALA A 240 33.58 -43.72 67.63
CA ALA A 240 32.84 -43.22 66.48
C ALA A 240 32.13 -41.86 66.69
N THR A 241 32.09 -41.26 67.88
CA THR A 241 31.47 -39.92 68.10
C THR A 241 32.56 -38.93 68.42
N SER A 242 32.89 -38.04 67.48
CA SER A 242 34.05 -37.17 67.61
C SER A 242 33.92 -35.98 66.67
N GLY A 243 33.26 -34.91 67.09
CA GLY A 243 33.17 -33.70 66.29
C GLY A 243 34.54 -33.04 66.18
N GLY A 244 35.12 -32.90 64.98
CA GLY A 244 36.43 -32.27 64.82
C GLY A 244 36.53 -30.86 65.45
N ALA A 245 35.41 -30.15 65.54
CA ALA A 245 35.26 -28.92 66.33
C ALA A 245 34.26 -29.07 67.50
N ILE A 246 33.03 -29.52 67.25
CA ILE A 246 31.94 -29.55 68.24
C ILE A 246 31.35 -30.96 68.38
N GLY A 247 31.41 -31.50 69.59
CA GLY A 247 30.69 -32.70 69.98
C GLY A 247 29.45 -32.35 70.81
N LEU A 248 28.32 -33.00 70.53
CA LEU A 248 27.10 -32.90 71.31
C LEU A 248 26.55 -34.29 71.60
N LYS A 249 26.40 -34.62 72.89
CA LYS A 249 25.63 -35.77 73.36
C LYS A 249 24.67 -35.35 74.45
N ALA A 250 23.39 -35.69 74.29
CA ALA A 250 22.36 -35.41 75.28
C ALA A 250 21.35 -36.56 75.34
N SER A 251 21.16 -37.16 76.53
CA SER A 251 20.33 -38.36 76.68
C SER A 251 19.60 -38.42 78.02
N TYR A 252 18.27 -38.52 77.99
CA TYR A 252 17.46 -38.82 79.19
C TYR A 252 16.08 -39.44 78.86
N SER A 253 15.36 -39.89 79.90
CA SER A 253 14.04 -40.53 79.78
C SER A 253 12.88 -39.52 79.77
N ALA A 254 11.67 -40.01 79.44
CA ALA A 254 10.54 -39.22 78.96
C ALA A 254 9.78 -38.33 79.98
N ALA A 255 10.46 -37.82 81.02
CA ALA A 255 9.86 -37.10 82.14
C ALA A 255 10.38 -35.66 82.37
N SER A 256 11.18 -35.09 81.46
CA SER A 256 11.63 -33.69 81.53
C SER A 256 11.74 -33.02 80.16
N PRO A 257 11.12 -31.85 79.94
CA PRO A 257 11.14 -31.15 78.65
C PRO A 257 12.26 -30.11 78.53
N SER A 258 12.71 -29.89 77.29
CA SER A 258 13.56 -28.77 76.83
C SER A 258 14.99 -28.66 77.39
N PHE A 259 15.89 -29.47 76.81
CA PHE A 259 17.20 -28.98 76.38
C PHE A 259 17.15 -28.61 74.88
N TYR A 260 17.95 -27.64 74.43
CA TYR A 260 17.99 -27.21 73.02
C TYR A 260 19.38 -26.67 72.63
N THR A 261 19.89 -27.04 71.46
CA THR A 261 21.19 -26.52 70.96
C THR A 261 21.01 -25.75 69.66
N LYS A 262 21.57 -24.55 69.58
CA LYS A 262 21.63 -23.69 68.40
C LYS A 262 23.08 -23.43 68.02
N ILE A 263 23.48 -23.84 66.82
CA ILE A 263 24.80 -23.59 66.24
C ILE A 263 24.58 -22.76 64.99
N GLU A 264 24.81 -21.44 65.05
CA GLU A 264 24.52 -20.56 63.92
C GLU A 264 25.65 -19.63 63.48
N LYS A 265 25.69 -19.34 62.17
CA LYS A 265 26.58 -18.31 61.59
C LYS A 265 28.08 -18.55 61.79
N ASN A 266 28.49 -19.75 62.18
CA ASN A 266 29.88 -20.11 62.45
C ASN A 266 30.62 -20.52 61.16
N ARG A 267 31.95 -20.47 61.20
CA ARG A 267 32.83 -20.95 60.12
C ARG A 267 33.64 -22.15 60.61
N PHE A 268 33.48 -23.29 59.96
CA PHE A 268 34.21 -24.53 60.26
C PHE A 268 35.21 -24.79 59.14
N ILE A 269 36.49 -24.55 59.43
CA ILE A 269 37.59 -24.55 58.47
C ILE A 269 38.64 -25.59 58.88
N GLY A 270 38.85 -26.61 58.05
CA GLY A 270 39.98 -27.55 58.23
C GLY A 270 39.96 -28.41 59.50
N ASN A 271 38.84 -28.49 60.23
CA ASN A 271 38.75 -29.32 61.43
C ASN A 271 38.78 -30.81 61.03
N SER A 272 39.27 -31.69 61.91
CA SER A 272 39.46 -33.09 61.54
C SER A 272 39.34 -34.13 62.65
N VAL A 273 39.04 -35.35 62.24
CA VAL A 273 39.06 -36.56 63.07
C VAL A 273 40.18 -37.48 62.59
N GLY A 274 41.10 -37.83 63.49
CA GLY A 274 42.27 -38.66 63.25
C GLY A 274 41.94 -40.15 63.06
N ALA A 275 42.87 -40.89 62.46
CA ALA A 275 42.64 -42.27 62.04
C ALA A 275 43.26 -43.31 62.99
N SER A 276 42.43 -44.27 63.42
CA SER A 276 42.91 -45.53 64.01
C SER A 276 42.02 -46.74 63.67
N VAL A 277 40.71 -46.57 63.47
CA VAL A 277 39.78 -47.60 62.96
C VAL A 277 38.69 -47.02 62.05
N SER A 278 38.04 -47.90 61.28
CA SER A 278 36.87 -47.60 60.46
C SER A 278 35.64 -47.28 61.32
N GLY A 279 35.49 -46.01 61.72
CA GLY A 279 34.35 -45.57 62.53
C GLY A 279 34.19 -44.07 62.79
N GLY A 280 35.16 -43.22 62.45
CA GLY A 280 35.06 -41.77 62.68
C GLY A 280 33.87 -41.11 61.98
N GLU A 281 33.33 -40.06 62.61
CA GLU A 281 32.12 -39.33 62.20
C GLU A 281 32.25 -37.83 62.49
N GLY A 282 31.73 -36.97 61.61
CA GLY A 282 31.57 -35.54 61.88
C GLY A 282 32.88 -34.71 61.92
N GLY A 283 33.53 -34.51 60.78
CA GLY A 283 34.78 -33.74 60.67
C GLY A 283 34.72 -32.30 61.22
N ALA A 284 33.54 -31.71 61.37
CA ALA A 284 33.33 -30.49 62.15
C ALA A 284 32.41 -30.71 63.37
N ILE A 285 31.23 -31.31 63.16
CA ILE A 285 30.19 -31.49 64.19
C ILE A 285 29.73 -32.95 64.24
N SER A 286 29.63 -33.51 65.44
CA SER A 286 29.05 -34.85 65.69
C SER A 286 27.94 -34.77 66.75
N ILE A 287 26.77 -35.35 66.48
CA ILE A 287 25.59 -35.27 67.35
C ILE A 287 25.01 -36.65 67.71
N SER A 288 24.74 -36.86 68.99
CA SER A 288 23.93 -37.97 69.52
C SER A 288 22.96 -37.44 70.58
N SER A 289 21.80 -36.93 70.15
CA SER A 289 20.89 -36.15 71.00
C SER A 289 19.43 -36.65 70.98
N SER A 290 18.87 -36.89 72.17
CA SER A 290 17.42 -37.08 72.37
C SER A 290 16.62 -35.77 72.24
N PHE A 291 17.30 -34.61 72.16
CA PHE A 291 16.70 -33.28 72.05
C PHE A 291 17.00 -32.62 70.69
N ALA A 292 16.13 -31.70 70.26
CA ALA A 292 16.28 -31.01 68.99
C ALA A 292 17.48 -30.04 68.97
N ALA A 293 18.07 -29.86 67.78
CA ALA A 293 19.13 -28.88 67.55
C ALA A 293 18.98 -28.17 66.20
N ASP A 294 19.15 -26.84 66.20
CA ASP A 294 19.22 -26.01 65.00
C ASP A 294 20.68 -25.74 64.63
N ILE A 295 21.11 -26.19 63.46
CA ILE A 295 22.40 -25.86 62.87
C ILE A 295 22.09 -25.02 61.63
N GLN A 296 22.24 -23.69 61.68
CA GLN A 296 21.80 -22.83 60.58
C GLN A 296 22.82 -21.75 60.20
N TYR A 297 22.89 -21.36 58.93
CA TYR A 297 23.71 -20.25 58.45
C TYR A 297 25.23 -20.41 58.64
N ASN A 298 25.71 -21.61 58.96
CA ASN A 298 27.13 -21.90 59.09
C ASN A 298 27.79 -22.14 57.71
N ALA A 299 29.11 -21.95 57.64
CA ALA A 299 29.93 -22.25 56.47
C ALA A 299 30.93 -23.37 56.81
N PHE A 300 30.85 -24.49 56.10
CA PHE A 300 31.75 -25.63 56.22
C PHE A 300 32.74 -25.64 55.05
N SER A 301 34.04 -25.81 55.32
CA SER A 301 35.07 -25.90 54.27
C SER A 301 36.35 -26.61 54.74
N GLY A 302 36.70 -27.72 54.10
CA GLY A 302 37.92 -28.50 54.33
C GLY A 302 37.86 -29.46 55.52
N ASN A 303 36.69 -29.76 56.08
CA ASN A 303 36.59 -30.59 57.29
C ASN A 303 36.65 -32.09 56.94
N THR A 304 37.40 -32.88 57.71
CA THR A 304 37.80 -34.25 57.30
C THR A 304 37.73 -35.30 58.41
N ILE A 305 37.61 -36.55 57.98
CA ILE A 305 37.71 -37.76 58.78
C ILE A 305 38.80 -38.64 58.17
N ASN A 306 39.64 -39.21 59.02
CA ASN A 306 40.85 -39.94 58.63
C ASN A 306 41.79 -39.11 57.72
N GLY A 307 41.73 -37.78 57.83
CA GLY A 307 42.50 -36.82 57.01
C GLY A 307 42.13 -36.76 55.53
N THR A 308 41.17 -37.55 55.04
CA THR A 308 40.87 -37.68 53.60
C THR A 308 39.38 -37.70 53.24
N THR A 309 38.54 -38.34 54.05
CA THR A 309 37.09 -38.39 53.81
C THR A 309 36.49 -37.08 54.25
N LYS A 310 35.93 -36.29 53.33
CA LYS A 310 35.30 -35.02 53.71
C LYS A 310 33.85 -35.20 54.19
N GLU A 311 33.59 -34.75 55.40
CA GLU A 311 32.29 -34.83 56.08
C GLU A 311 32.27 -33.75 57.16
N ALA A 312 31.22 -32.93 57.17
CA ALA A 312 31.11 -31.82 58.12
C ALA A 312 30.23 -32.17 59.32
N LEU A 313 29.10 -32.86 59.11
CA LEU A 313 28.12 -33.17 60.14
C LEU A 313 27.79 -34.67 60.16
N SER A 314 27.80 -35.28 61.34
CA SER A 314 27.21 -36.62 61.58
C SER A 314 26.15 -36.63 62.68
N ILE A 315 25.16 -37.52 62.54
CA ILE A 315 24.12 -37.81 63.53
C ILE A 315 24.00 -39.34 63.73
N ARG A 316 23.93 -39.76 65.00
CA ARG A 316 24.02 -41.16 65.42
C ARG A 316 22.69 -41.87 65.71
N LYS A 317 22.78 -43.21 65.78
CA LYS A 317 21.67 -44.16 65.97
C LYS A 317 20.67 -43.82 67.08
N PHE A 318 21.12 -43.29 68.22
CA PHE A 318 20.29 -43.02 69.38
C PHE A 318 19.76 -41.57 69.45
N SER A 319 19.80 -40.83 68.34
CA SER A 319 19.20 -39.50 68.26
C SER A 319 17.69 -39.60 68.04
N ASP A 320 16.90 -39.25 69.06
CA ASP A 320 15.44 -39.04 68.95
C ASP A 320 15.08 -37.57 68.66
N GLY A 321 16.04 -36.65 68.83
CA GLY A 321 15.87 -35.24 68.50
C GLY A 321 15.82 -34.96 67.00
N ALA A 322 14.99 -33.99 66.60
CA ALA A 322 15.01 -33.44 65.24
C ALA A 322 16.21 -32.49 65.07
N ILE A 323 17.08 -32.77 64.12
CA ILE A 323 18.26 -31.96 63.81
C ILE A 323 18.02 -31.17 62.51
N ASN A 324 17.86 -29.87 62.67
CA ASN A 324 17.54 -28.94 61.60
C ASN A 324 18.83 -28.27 61.10
N ALA A 325 19.48 -28.90 60.13
CA ALA A 325 20.72 -28.47 59.51
C ALA A 325 20.51 -27.58 58.26
N THR A 326 19.46 -26.76 58.26
CA THR A 326 19.06 -25.95 57.09
C THR A 326 19.81 -24.63 56.96
N ASN A 327 19.83 -24.09 55.75
CA ASN A 327 20.47 -22.82 55.36
C ASN A 327 21.95 -22.73 55.78
N ASN A 328 22.68 -23.84 55.84
CA ASN A 328 24.14 -23.85 55.87
C ASN A 328 24.72 -23.88 54.46
N TRP A 329 25.98 -23.46 54.30
CA TRP A 329 26.75 -23.65 53.08
C TRP A 329 27.79 -24.76 53.27
N TRP A 330 27.69 -25.79 52.44
CA TRP A 330 28.47 -27.04 52.54
C TRP A 330 29.60 -27.12 51.50
N SER A 331 30.16 -25.96 51.12
CA SER A 331 31.12 -25.78 50.00
C SER A 331 30.63 -26.33 48.63
N CYS A 332 29.33 -26.53 48.46
CA CYS A 332 28.66 -27.05 47.25
C CYS A 332 27.30 -26.38 47.04
N ASN A 333 26.70 -26.52 45.85
CA ASN A 333 25.31 -26.12 45.59
C ASN A 333 24.31 -27.29 45.57
N THR A 334 24.78 -28.54 45.61
CA THR A 334 23.93 -29.75 45.65
C THR A 334 23.48 -30.08 47.08
N ASP A 335 22.55 -31.03 47.25
CA ASP A 335 22.11 -31.48 48.58
C ASP A 335 23.27 -32.14 49.33
N PRO A 336 23.62 -31.71 50.56
CA PRO A 336 24.68 -32.33 51.37
C PRO A 336 24.37 -33.77 51.82
N GLN A 337 23.12 -34.26 51.71
CA GLN A 337 22.75 -35.67 51.93
C GLN A 337 22.76 -36.50 50.62
N ALA A 338 22.79 -35.87 49.44
CA ALA A 338 22.89 -36.61 48.18
C ALA A 338 24.34 -36.99 47.89
N GLY A 339 24.63 -38.29 47.86
CA GLY A 339 25.98 -38.80 47.60
C GLY A 339 26.47 -38.46 46.19
N GLY A 340 27.61 -37.79 46.08
CA GLY A 340 28.38 -37.70 44.82
C GLY A 340 29.10 -36.39 44.53
N THR A 341 28.68 -35.26 45.10
CA THR A 341 29.19 -33.92 44.67
C THR A 341 29.52 -32.93 45.79
N CYS A 342 28.90 -33.02 46.97
CA CYS A 342 29.22 -32.10 48.06
C CYS A 342 30.56 -32.41 48.71
N SER A 343 31.42 -31.40 48.85
CA SER A 343 32.71 -31.57 49.49
C SER A 343 32.64 -31.56 51.02
N GLU A 344 31.49 -31.31 51.64
CA GLU A 344 31.35 -31.25 53.10
C GLU A 344 30.02 -31.93 53.48
N ALA A 345 29.90 -33.24 53.26
CA ALA A 345 28.63 -33.95 53.41
C ALA A 345 28.06 -33.89 54.85
N ALA A 346 26.74 -34.02 54.95
CA ALA A 346 26.01 -34.24 56.19
C ALA A 346 25.42 -35.65 56.17
N ARG A 347 25.77 -36.50 57.14
CA ARG A 347 25.46 -37.94 57.11
C ARG A 347 24.71 -38.41 58.35
N ILE A 348 23.78 -39.34 58.15
CA ILE A 348 23.22 -40.19 59.20
C ILE A 348 24.10 -41.43 59.31
N VAL A 349 24.53 -41.80 60.53
CA VAL A 349 25.32 -43.01 60.76
C VAL A 349 24.58 -43.98 61.68
N GLY A 350 24.17 -45.10 61.08
CA GLY A 350 23.25 -46.07 61.67
C GLY A 350 21.78 -45.76 61.32
N THR A 351 20.88 -46.22 62.17
CA THR A 351 19.43 -46.00 62.06
C THR A 351 19.00 -44.99 63.09
N VAL A 352 18.59 -43.78 62.71
CA VAL A 352 18.04 -42.77 63.65
C VAL A 352 16.85 -43.37 64.43
N GLY A 353 16.61 -42.88 65.65
CA GLY A 353 15.42 -43.23 66.45
C GLY A 353 14.16 -42.53 65.91
N GLY A 354 13.43 -41.84 66.78
CA GLY A 354 12.31 -40.99 66.38
C GLY A 354 12.71 -39.67 65.68
N GLY A 355 14.01 -39.37 65.63
CA GLY A 355 14.56 -38.10 65.13
C GLY A 355 14.65 -37.99 63.61
N THR A 356 15.15 -36.84 63.13
CA THR A 356 15.30 -36.51 61.69
C THR A 356 16.55 -35.68 61.44
N LEU A 357 17.09 -35.74 60.21
CA LEU A 357 18.07 -34.78 59.69
C LEU A 357 17.44 -33.99 58.52
N THR A 358 17.20 -32.71 58.73
CA THR A 358 16.70 -31.79 57.70
C THR A 358 17.83 -30.89 57.22
N THR A 359 18.38 -31.14 56.04
CA THR A 359 19.39 -30.27 55.39
C THR A 359 18.81 -29.31 54.35
N SER A 360 17.58 -29.56 53.89
CA SER A 360 16.91 -28.78 52.87
C SER A 360 15.93 -27.76 53.47
N PRO A 361 15.99 -26.48 53.09
CA PRO A 361 16.88 -25.91 52.08
C PRO A 361 18.30 -25.64 52.61
N TRP A 362 19.29 -25.56 51.73
CA TRP A 362 20.68 -25.17 52.02
C TRP A 362 21.08 -23.90 51.26
N LEU A 363 22.18 -23.23 51.63
CA LEU A 363 22.67 -22.05 50.91
C LEU A 363 23.35 -22.46 49.60
N VAL A 364 23.05 -21.73 48.54
CA VAL A 364 23.55 -21.97 47.19
C VAL A 364 24.08 -20.68 46.58
N LEU A 365 25.24 -20.75 45.94
CA LEU A 365 25.79 -19.65 45.15
C LEU A 365 25.09 -19.63 43.79
N LYS A 366 24.10 -18.76 43.65
CA LYS A 366 23.34 -18.60 42.39
C LYS A 366 23.77 -17.33 41.65
N PRO A 367 24.24 -17.42 40.40
CA PRO A 367 24.43 -16.26 39.52
C PRO A 367 23.12 -15.83 38.86
N ALA A 368 22.77 -14.55 39.04
CA ALA A 368 21.75 -13.86 38.26
C ALA A 368 22.42 -12.96 37.20
N ILE A 369 21.76 -12.74 36.07
CA ILE A 369 22.21 -11.84 35.00
C ILE A 369 21.14 -10.76 34.83
N THR A 370 21.54 -9.50 34.61
CA THR A 370 20.58 -8.41 34.34
C THR A 370 19.85 -8.63 33.00
N ASN A 371 20.61 -8.81 31.92
CA ASN A 371 20.10 -9.11 30.58
C ASN A 371 20.64 -10.47 30.12
N ALA A 372 19.77 -11.49 30.05
CA ALA A 372 20.14 -12.85 29.63
C ALA A 372 20.26 -13.03 28.11
N VAL A 373 19.78 -12.05 27.33
CA VAL A 373 20.02 -11.94 25.89
C VAL A 373 20.81 -10.67 25.61
N LEU A 374 21.79 -10.75 24.71
CA LEU A 374 22.60 -9.64 24.23
C LEU A 374 22.50 -9.51 22.71
N CYS A 375 22.29 -8.28 22.26
CA CYS A 375 21.98 -7.96 20.88
C CYS A 375 23.15 -7.22 20.23
N VAL A 376 23.87 -7.93 19.37
CA VAL A 376 25.10 -7.45 18.73
C VAL A 376 24.75 -6.26 17.83
N GLY A 377 25.23 -5.08 18.22
CA GLY A 377 24.91 -3.79 17.60
C GLY A 377 24.22 -2.80 18.54
N SER A 378 23.56 -3.26 19.62
CA SER A 378 22.90 -2.39 20.61
C SER A 378 23.35 -2.64 22.05
N GLN A 379 23.62 -3.89 22.44
CA GLN A 379 24.16 -4.25 23.76
C GLN A 379 25.13 -5.42 23.66
N THR A 380 26.39 -5.20 24.03
CA THR A 380 27.47 -6.20 24.02
C THR A 380 27.87 -6.70 25.41
N GLN A 381 27.34 -6.09 26.48
CA GLN A 381 27.72 -6.34 27.87
C GLN A 381 26.51 -6.53 28.78
N THR A 382 26.65 -7.39 29.79
CA THR A 382 25.65 -7.63 30.84
C THR A 382 26.33 -7.82 32.19
N GLN A 383 25.69 -7.35 33.28
CA GLN A 383 26.19 -7.58 34.62
C GLN A 383 25.72 -8.95 35.12
N VAL A 384 26.64 -9.67 35.76
CA VAL A 384 26.36 -10.91 36.50
C VAL A 384 26.53 -10.61 37.98
N ALA A 385 25.54 -10.96 38.78
CA ALA A 385 25.55 -10.84 40.23
C ALA A 385 25.31 -12.23 40.84
N ALA A 386 26.32 -12.78 41.52
CA ALA A 386 26.23 -14.08 42.17
C ALA A 386 26.20 -13.94 43.68
N GLY A 387 25.37 -14.69 44.38
CA GLY A 387 25.32 -14.61 45.84
C GLY A 387 24.50 -15.70 46.50
N PHE A 388 24.51 -15.67 47.84
CA PHE A 388 23.80 -16.61 48.72
C PHE A 388 22.43 -16.07 49.19
N LEU A 389 21.92 -15.03 48.51
CA LEU A 389 20.66 -14.35 48.83
C LEU A 389 19.39 -15.18 48.57
N THR A 390 19.52 -16.37 47.98
CA THR A 390 18.45 -17.36 47.92
C THR A 390 18.98 -18.76 48.26
N ASN A 391 18.18 -19.55 48.96
CA ASN A 391 18.53 -20.92 49.31
C ASN A 391 18.13 -21.91 48.18
N SER A 392 18.36 -23.21 48.39
CA SER A 392 18.12 -24.24 47.37
C SER A 392 16.64 -24.31 46.95
N ALA A 393 15.70 -24.14 47.89
CA ALA A 393 14.26 -24.03 47.63
C ALA A 393 13.81 -22.69 47.02
N GLY A 394 14.72 -21.75 46.77
CA GLY A 394 14.42 -20.43 46.20
C GLY A 394 13.90 -19.40 47.19
N GLY A 395 13.80 -19.73 48.49
CA GLY A 395 13.47 -18.78 49.54
C GLY A 395 14.58 -17.74 49.72
N ALA A 396 14.21 -16.49 49.93
CA ALA A 396 15.16 -15.39 50.14
C ALA A 396 15.88 -15.51 51.50
N VAL A 397 17.17 -15.17 51.52
CA VAL A 397 18.03 -15.21 52.71
C VAL A 397 18.51 -13.79 53.03
N SER A 398 18.34 -13.37 54.30
CA SER A 398 18.74 -12.03 54.74
C SER A 398 20.26 -11.92 54.90
N VAL A 399 20.82 -10.75 54.56
CA VAL A 399 22.27 -10.48 54.63
C VAL A 399 22.84 -10.68 56.04
N GLY A 400 22.08 -10.34 57.09
CA GLY A 400 22.46 -10.57 58.49
C GLY A 400 22.52 -12.05 58.91
N ASN A 401 22.10 -12.97 58.04
CA ASN A 401 22.24 -14.42 58.18
C ASN A 401 23.31 -15.00 57.24
N LEU A 402 24.12 -14.17 56.56
CA LEU A 402 25.18 -14.62 55.66
C LEU A 402 26.60 -14.38 56.21
N THR A 403 26.77 -13.98 57.48
CA THR A 403 28.08 -13.60 58.06
C THR A 403 29.15 -14.67 57.90
N ALA A 404 28.79 -15.95 58.02
CA ALA A 404 29.70 -17.08 57.80
C ALA A 404 30.28 -17.13 56.37
N VAL A 405 29.53 -16.70 55.35
CA VAL A 405 29.91 -16.74 53.93
C VAL A 405 30.44 -15.41 53.39
N LEU A 406 30.46 -14.33 54.20
CA LEU A 406 31.10 -13.06 53.80
C LEU A 406 32.62 -13.23 53.71
N GLY A 407 33.27 -12.52 52.78
CA GLY A 407 34.71 -12.58 52.57
C GLY A 407 35.23 -13.93 52.05
N LEU A 408 34.36 -14.86 51.64
CA LEU A 408 34.79 -16.06 50.91
C LEU A 408 35.38 -15.66 49.55
N PRO A 409 36.51 -16.25 49.11
CA PRO A 409 37.01 -16.09 47.75
C PRO A 409 35.97 -16.57 46.73
N VAL A 410 35.79 -15.78 45.66
CA VAL A 410 34.91 -16.11 44.53
C VAL A 410 35.60 -15.73 43.22
N SER A 411 35.33 -16.50 42.18
CA SER A 411 35.90 -16.32 40.84
C SER A 411 34.83 -16.48 39.76
N PHE A 412 35.02 -15.79 38.64
CA PHE A 412 34.10 -15.75 37.51
C PHE A 412 34.86 -16.16 36.24
N SER A 413 34.26 -17.03 35.42
CA SER A 413 34.79 -17.46 34.12
C SER A 413 33.71 -17.37 33.05
N ALA A 414 34.10 -17.11 31.80
CA ALA A 414 33.18 -16.99 30.67
C ALA A 414 33.40 -18.09 29.62
N VAL A 415 32.33 -18.45 28.92
CA VAL A 415 32.31 -19.25 27.70
C VAL A 415 31.67 -18.39 26.61
N ASN A 416 32.29 -18.33 25.42
CA ASN A 416 31.91 -17.47 24.29
C ASN A 416 31.91 -15.94 24.58
N GLY A 417 32.69 -15.51 25.58
CA GLY A 417 32.84 -14.11 25.97
C GLY A 417 33.98 -13.91 26.96
N SER A 418 34.14 -12.69 27.46
CA SER A 418 35.18 -12.31 28.43
C SER A 418 34.59 -11.72 29.71
N ILE A 419 35.25 -11.97 30.84
CA ILE A 419 34.93 -11.36 32.15
C ILE A 419 35.78 -10.11 32.37
N SER A 420 35.16 -9.05 32.89
CA SER A 420 35.83 -7.86 33.41
C SER A 420 35.19 -7.41 34.74
N SER A 421 35.90 -6.58 35.51
CA SER A 421 35.38 -5.97 36.76
C SER A 421 34.85 -6.97 37.81
N ALA A 422 35.39 -8.19 37.83
CA ALA A 422 34.97 -9.24 38.75
C ALA A 422 35.46 -8.99 40.18
N GLN A 423 34.55 -9.05 41.15
CA GLN A 423 34.87 -9.01 42.57
C GLN A 423 35.43 -10.37 43.02
N SER A 424 36.57 -10.37 43.72
CA SER A 424 37.29 -11.58 44.13
C SER A 424 36.83 -12.21 45.43
N MET A 425 35.89 -11.58 46.15
CA MET A 425 35.30 -12.09 47.39
C MET A 425 33.80 -11.79 47.46
N ILE A 426 33.06 -12.60 48.22
CA ILE A 426 31.68 -12.29 48.62
C ILE A 426 31.67 -11.03 49.49
N GLN A 427 31.01 -9.99 49.01
CA GLN A 427 30.92 -8.68 49.64
C GLN A 427 29.89 -8.67 50.78
N ALA A 428 29.93 -7.62 51.60
CA ALA A 428 29.04 -7.44 52.75
C ALA A 428 27.53 -7.39 52.44
N ASN A 429 27.13 -7.40 51.16
CA ASN A 429 25.75 -7.51 50.70
C ASN A 429 25.30 -8.97 50.44
N GLY A 430 26.14 -9.98 50.71
CA GLY A 430 25.83 -11.39 50.49
C GLY A 430 26.10 -11.92 49.08
N GLY A 431 26.78 -11.14 48.22
CA GLY A 431 27.12 -11.54 46.86
C GLY A 431 28.37 -10.86 46.29
N ALA A 432 28.62 -11.08 45.01
CA ALA A 432 29.73 -10.54 44.24
C ALA A 432 29.28 -10.28 42.80
N THR A 433 29.86 -9.28 42.13
CA THR A 433 29.51 -8.94 40.74
C THR A 433 30.69 -9.08 39.77
N ALA A 434 30.35 -9.25 38.49
CA ALA A 434 31.26 -9.19 37.35
C ALA A 434 30.51 -8.65 36.12
N ILE A 435 31.24 -8.24 35.09
CA ILE A 435 30.70 -7.85 33.78
C ILE A 435 31.10 -8.91 32.76
N TYR A 436 30.12 -9.47 32.05
CA TYR A 436 30.34 -10.30 30.87
C TYR A 436 30.29 -9.42 29.61
N THR A 437 31.22 -9.63 28.69
CA THR A 437 31.18 -9.08 27.32
C THR A 437 31.11 -10.24 26.33
N THR A 438 30.21 -10.19 25.34
CA THR A 438 30.17 -11.21 24.29
C THR A 438 31.40 -11.14 23.37
N SER A 439 31.86 -12.30 22.88
CA SER A 439 32.90 -12.38 21.83
C SER A 439 32.33 -12.50 20.41
N GLY A 440 31.01 -12.66 20.25
CA GLY A 440 30.38 -12.83 18.95
C GLY A 440 28.88 -13.13 19.03
N LEU A 441 28.43 -14.09 18.22
CA LEU A 441 27.07 -14.63 18.19
C LEU A 441 27.02 -16.04 18.80
N GLY A 442 25.81 -16.47 19.16
CA GLY A 442 25.52 -17.82 19.67
C GLY A 442 25.44 -17.89 21.20
N ASN A 443 25.55 -19.11 21.73
CA ASN A 443 25.38 -19.36 23.16
C ASN A 443 26.67 -19.09 23.92
N GLY A 444 26.57 -18.32 25.01
CA GLY A 444 27.62 -18.13 26.00
C GLY A 444 27.14 -18.48 27.41
N SER A 445 28.04 -18.38 28.38
CA SER A 445 27.69 -18.53 29.80
C SER A 445 28.76 -18.01 30.72
N VAL A 446 28.37 -17.66 31.95
CA VAL A 446 29.28 -17.31 33.03
C VAL A 446 29.19 -18.39 34.11
N ASN A 447 30.31 -18.99 34.46
CA ASN A 447 30.42 -19.92 35.59
C ASN A 447 31.07 -19.19 36.77
N VAL A 448 30.51 -19.36 37.97
CA VAL A 448 30.97 -18.68 39.19
C VAL A 448 31.33 -19.74 40.24
N MET A 449 32.49 -19.60 40.88
CA MET A 449 33.01 -20.58 41.83
C MET A 449 33.43 -19.89 43.12
N ALA A 450 32.91 -20.33 44.27
CA ALA A 450 33.39 -19.96 45.61
C ALA A 450 33.71 -21.22 46.42
N GLY A 451 34.74 -21.16 47.26
CA GLY A 451 35.22 -22.33 48.01
C GLY A 451 35.64 -23.48 47.08
N TYR A 452 35.06 -24.67 47.30
CA TYR A 452 35.32 -25.89 46.53
C TYR A 452 34.34 -26.13 45.36
N LEU A 453 33.48 -25.15 45.01
CA LEU A 453 32.63 -25.24 43.82
C LEU A 453 33.47 -25.38 42.53
N THR A 454 32.99 -26.18 41.58
CA THR A 454 33.66 -26.41 40.29
C THR A 454 32.89 -25.80 39.12
N SER A 455 33.56 -25.58 37.99
CA SER A 455 32.95 -25.06 36.76
C SER A 455 31.91 -25.99 36.10
N GLY A 456 31.72 -27.21 36.63
CA GLY A 456 30.68 -28.14 36.21
C GLY A 456 29.36 -28.02 36.98
N ASP A 457 29.30 -27.20 38.05
CA ASP A 457 28.08 -27.03 38.84
C ASP A 457 27.04 -26.19 38.08
N ALA A 458 25.95 -26.84 37.66
CA ALA A 458 24.89 -26.22 36.87
C ALA A 458 24.14 -25.09 37.62
N ASN A 459 24.08 -25.12 38.95
CA ASN A 459 23.46 -24.06 39.75
C ASN A 459 24.40 -22.85 39.91
N ALA A 460 25.70 -23.05 39.69
CA ALA A 460 26.72 -22.01 39.71
C ALA A 460 27.01 -21.39 38.32
N ARG A 461 26.18 -21.72 37.30
CA ARG A 461 26.34 -21.30 35.91
C ARG A 461 25.10 -20.53 35.42
N ALA A 462 25.34 -19.37 34.80
CA ALA A 462 24.29 -18.58 34.14
C ALA A 462 24.49 -18.58 32.61
N ALA A 463 23.43 -18.87 31.85
CA ALA A 463 23.47 -18.90 30.39
C ALA A 463 23.15 -17.53 29.77
N ILE A 464 23.81 -17.19 28.66
CA ILE A 464 23.62 -15.93 27.93
C ILE A 464 23.44 -16.26 26.45
N LEU A 465 22.35 -15.80 25.83
CA LEU A 465 22.17 -15.86 24.37
C LEU A 465 22.72 -14.58 23.73
N THR A 466 23.44 -14.69 22.62
CA THR A 466 24.00 -13.54 21.91
C THR A 466 23.56 -13.59 20.44
N GLY A 467 22.93 -12.52 19.94
CA GLY A 467 22.20 -12.58 18.68
C GLY A 467 21.95 -11.23 18.00
N THR A 468 21.09 -11.23 16.99
CA THR A 468 20.70 -10.07 16.17
C THR A 468 19.19 -10.08 15.91
N ALA A 469 18.66 -8.97 15.39
CA ALA A 469 17.32 -8.93 14.79
C ALA A 469 17.15 -10.02 13.70
N PRO A 470 15.92 -10.46 13.37
CA PRO A 470 15.68 -11.51 12.40
C PRO A 470 16.14 -11.13 10.98
N GLY A 471 16.69 -12.08 10.23
CA GLY A 471 16.94 -11.92 8.79
C GLY A 471 15.80 -12.53 7.97
N ILE A 472 15.31 -11.82 6.94
CA ILE A 472 14.41 -12.43 5.94
C ILE A 472 15.27 -13.12 4.88
N GLY A 473 15.19 -14.45 4.78
CA GLY A 473 15.91 -15.25 3.78
C GLY A 473 15.10 -15.50 2.51
N THR A 474 13.77 -15.49 2.59
CA THR A 474 12.88 -15.54 1.43
C THR A 474 11.66 -14.66 1.69
N HIS A 475 11.46 -13.67 0.83
CA HIS A 475 10.30 -12.79 0.87
C HIS A 475 9.07 -13.48 0.23
N PRO A 476 7.84 -13.10 0.61
CA PRO A 476 6.66 -13.48 -0.16
C PRO A 476 6.72 -12.91 -1.59
N VAL A 477 6.10 -13.61 -2.53
CA VAL A 477 6.08 -13.27 -3.97
C VAL A 477 4.67 -12.92 -4.43
N LYS A 478 4.54 -12.23 -5.58
CA LYS A 478 3.25 -11.99 -6.26
C LYS A 478 2.51 -13.33 -6.42
N ILE A 479 1.21 -13.35 -6.12
CA ILE A 479 0.34 -14.52 -6.36
C ILE A 479 -0.85 -14.06 -7.20
N THR A 480 -1.21 -14.89 -8.17
CA THR A 480 -2.23 -14.56 -9.17
C THR A 480 -3.27 -15.67 -9.25
N THR A 481 -4.54 -15.30 -9.21
CA THR A 481 -5.65 -16.27 -9.07
C THR A 481 -6.95 -15.70 -9.62
N CYS A 482 -7.92 -16.56 -9.91
CA CYS A 482 -9.27 -16.14 -10.30
C CYS A 482 -10.04 -15.51 -9.11
N ALA A 483 -10.97 -14.59 -9.38
CA ALA A 483 -12.09 -14.40 -8.45
C ALA A 483 -12.90 -15.71 -8.34
N GLY A 484 -13.39 -16.02 -7.13
CA GLY A 484 -14.03 -17.30 -6.80
C GLY A 484 -13.08 -18.38 -6.26
N SER A 485 -11.75 -18.17 -6.32
CA SER A 485 -10.79 -19.11 -5.73
C SER A 485 -10.96 -19.22 -4.21
N SER A 486 -10.94 -20.45 -3.68
CA SER A 486 -11.21 -20.74 -2.27
C SER A 486 -10.14 -20.20 -1.31
N SER A 487 -8.86 -20.24 -1.71
CA SER A 487 -7.77 -19.59 -0.99
C SER A 487 -6.45 -19.49 -1.79
N VAL A 488 -5.58 -18.55 -1.39
CA VAL A 488 -4.16 -18.47 -1.78
C VAL A 488 -3.25 -18.35 -0.54
N THR A 489 -1.97 -18.68 -0.67
CA THR A 489 -1.02 -18.72 0.46
C THR A 489 0.30 -17.96 0.19
N PHE A 490 0.48 -16.83 0.88
CA PHE A 490 1.77 -16.13 0.93
C PHE A 490 2.66 -16.74 2.03
N SER A 491 3.96 -16.89 1.78
CA SER A 491 4.90 -17.45 2.77
C SER A 491 6.18 -16.61 2.89
N VAL A 492 6.85 -16.71 4.04
CA VAL A 492 8.14 -16.08 4.30
C VAL A 492 9.09 -17.12 4.91
N ALA A 493 10.38 -17.05 4.57
CA ALA A 493 11.42 -17.75 5.31
C ALA A 493 12.27 -16.72 6.08
N ALA A 494 12.38 -16.89 7.40
CA ALA A 494 13.12 -16.00 8.27
C ALA A 494 14.09 -16.76 9.16
N THR A 495 15.24 -16.15 9.43
CA THR A 495 16.33 -16.68 10.25
C THR A 495 16.41 -15.89 11.56
N SER A 496 16.38 -16.60 12.68
CA SER A 496 16.48 -16.04 14.03
C SER A 496 17.06 -17.11 14.96
N LEU A 497 17.82 -16.68 15.96
CA LEU A 497 18.40 -17.56 16.99
C LEU A 497 17.37 -17.95 18.07
N GLU A 498 16.33 -17.15 18.21
CA GLU A 498 15.12 -17.43 18.99
C GLU A 498 13.96 -17.77 18.05
N THR A 499 12.96 -18.52 18.51
CA THR A 499 11.68 -18.66 17.80
C THR A 499 11.05 -17.28 17.59
N PRO A 500 10.96 -16.76 16.34
CA PRO A 500 10.48 -15.41 16.11
C PRO A 500 8.95 -15.35 16.12
N THR A 501 8.40 -14.19 16.45
CA THR A 501 6.97 -13.90 16.24
C THR A 501 6.76 -13.26 14.87
N TYR A 502 5.61 -13.52 14.26
CA TYR A 502 5.22 -12.98 12.96
C TYR A 502 3.98 -12.11 13.13
N GLN A 503 3.85 -11.06 12.33
CA GLN A 503 2.61 -10.32 12.14
C GLN A 503 2.49 -9.94 10.66
N TRP A 504 1.47 -10.48 9.98
CA TRP A 504 1.13 -10.10 8.61
C TRP A 504 0.33 -8.80 8.58
N TYR A 505 0.52 -8.03 7.52
CA TYR A 505 -0.10 -6.75 7.25
C TYR A 505 -0.66 -6.73 5.83
N ARG A 506 -1.79 -6.05 5.64
CA ARG A 506 -2.29 -5.61 4.33
C ARG A 506 -1.98 -4.13 4.18
N GLY A 507 -1.10 -3.78 3.24
CA GLY A 507 -0.53 -2.42 3.12
C GLY A 507 0.26 -2.06 4.38
N ASN A 508 -0.34 -1.27 5.28
CA ASN A 508 0.21 -0.91 6.60
C ASN A 508 -0.70 -1.34 7.77
N THR A 509 -1.83 -2.01 7.51
CA THR A 509 -2.78 -2.44 8.56
C THR A 509 -2.48 -3.89 8.98
N PRO A 510 -2.27 -4.18 10.28
CA PRO A 510 -2.04 -5.55 10.75
C PRO A 510 -3.29 -6.42 10.59
N LEU A 511 -3.10 -7.71 10.33
CA LEU A 511 -4.17 -8.69 10.10
C LEU A 511 -4.39 -9.60 11.31
N SER A 512 -5.66 -9.78 11.68
CA SER A 512 -6.16 -10.81 12.60
C SER A 512 -6.59 -12.06 11.83
N ASN A 513 -6.52 -13.23 12.47
CA ASN A 513 -7.18 -14.43 11.93
C ASN A 513 -8.71 -14.24 11.97
N ASP A 514 -9.39 -14.44 10.84
CA ASP A 514 -10.84 -14.31 10.68
C ASP A 514 -11.35 -15.19 9.51
N GLY A 515 -12.56 -14.94 8.99
CA GLY A 515 -13.11 -15.67 7.83
C GLY A 515 -12.49 -15.32 6.47
N LYS A 516 -11.53 -14.39 6.43
CA LYS A 516 -10.83 -13.90 5.24
C LYS A 516 -9.33 -14.17 5.30
N TYR A 517 -8.71 -14.15 6.48
CA TYR A 517 -7.28 -14.35 6.68
C TYR A 517 -7.01 -15.44 7.72
N GLY A 518 -6.09 -16.36 7.40
CA GLY A 518 -5.62 -17.41 8.30
C GLY A 518 -4.09 -17.41 8.40
N GLY A 519 -3.55 -17.78 9.56
CA GLY A 519 -2.10 -17.85 9.79
C GLY A 519 -1.41 -16.49 9.97
N THR A 520 -2.14 -15.42 10.30
CA THR A 520 -1.61 -14.03 10.32
C THR A 520 -0.49 -13.77 11.33
N GLN A 521 -0.23 -14.72 12.24
CA GLN A 521 0.87 -14.72 13.22
C GLN A 521 1.87 -15.86 12.99
N THR A 522 1.95 -16.39 11.76
CA THR A 522 2.84 -17.49 11.38
C THR A 522 3.69 -17.15 10.14
N ALA A 523 4.59 -18.04 9.74
CA ALA A 523 5.37 -17.91 8.50
C ALA A 523 4.54 -18.01 7.20
N THR A 524 3.24 -18.32 7.27
CA THR A 524 2.34 -18.42 6.10
C THR A 524 1.01 -17.72 6.36
N LEU A 525 0.63 -16.81 5.46
CA LEU A 525 -0.69 -16.18 5.41
C LEU A 525 -1.54 -16.84 4.34
N THR A 526 -2.64 -17.46 4.75
CA THR A 526 -3.72 -17.87 3.85
C THR A 526 -4.71 -16.72 3.71
N VAL A 527 -5.03 -16.33 2.47
CA VAL A 527 -6.17 -15.47 2.16
C VAL A 527 -7.26 -16.35 1.58
N HIS A 528 -8.46 -16.33 2.16
CA HIS A 528 -9.60 -17.15 1.77
C HIS A 528 -10.59 -16.39 0.87
N ASN A 529 -11.53 -17.10 0.23
CA ASN A 529 -12.73 -16.56 -0.42
C ASN A 529 -12.41 -15.36 -1.34
N ILE A 530 -11.61 -15.59 -2.39
CA ILE A 530 -11.04 -14.51 -3.21
C ILE A 530 -12.11 -13.87 -4.09
N THR A 531 -12.17 -12.54 -4.08
CA THR A 531 -13.13 -11.71 -4.82
C THR A 531 -12.40 -10.69 -5.67
N ALA A 532 -13.07 -10.11 -6.68
CA ALA A 532 -12.51 -9.00 -7.45
C ALA A 532 -12.11 -7.79 -6.56
N GLY A 533 -12.77 -7.60 -5.41
CA GLY A 533 -12.42 -6.58 -4.41
C GLY A 533 -11.11 -6.87 -3.64
N ASP A 534 -10.46 -8.01 -3.88
CA ASP A 534 -9.13 -8.31 -3.35
C ASP A 534 -7.98 -7.90 -4.28
N GLN A 535 -8.29 -7.40 -5.49
CA GLN A 535 -7.31 -7.03 -6.50
C GLN A 535 -6.32 -5.96 -5.99
N GLY A 536 -5.03 -6.19 -6.25
CA GLY A 536 -3.95 -5.29 -5.88
C GLY A 536 -3.60 -5.27 -4.39
N ASN A 537 -4.25 -6.08 -3.55
CA ASN A 537 -3.93 -6.14 -2.12
C ASN A 537 -2.47 -6.57 -1.90
N GLN A 538 -1.69 -5.69 -1.26
CA GLN A 538 -0.30 -5.97 -0.91
C GLN A 538 -0.19 -6.56 0.50
N PHE A 539 0.46 -7.70 0.61
CA PHE A 539 0.72 -8.42 1.85
C PHE A 539 2.21 -8.40 2.19
N LYS A 540 2.53 -8.06 3.44
CA LYS A 540 3.89 -8.14 3.98
C LYS A 540 3.87 -8.62 5.41
N VAL A 541 4.97 -9.19 5.89
CA VAL A 541 5.11 -9.68 7.27
C VAL A 541 6.29 -9.04 7.98
N LYS A 542 6.03 -8.56 9.19
CA LYS A 542 7.03 -8.17 10.19
C LYS A 542 7.38 -9.41 11.01
N VAL A 543 8.67 -9.70 11.13
CA VAL A 543 9.21 -10.82 11.91
C VAL A 543 10.04 -10.23 13.04
N THR A 544 9.76 -10.62 14.29
CA THR A 544 10.31 -9.98 15.50
C THR A 544 10.96 -11.02 16.43
N ASN A 545 12.07 -10.66 17.07
CA ASN A 545 12.68 -11.38 18.19
C ASN A 545 13.14 -10.38 19.29
N SER A 546 13.81 -10.85 20.35
CA SER A 546 14.30 -9.99 21.44
C SER A 546 15.22 -8.85 21.00
N CYS A 547 15.90 -9.00 19.86
CA CYS A 547 16.89 -8.06 19.34
C CYS A 547 16.36 -7.11 18.25
N GLY A 548 15.06 -7.13 17.98
CA GLY A 548 14.39 -6.22 17.06
C GLY A 548 13.55 -6.95 16.02
N ASP A 549 13.32 -6.30 14.89
CA ASP A 549 12.47 -6.84 13.82
C ASP A 549 13.00 -6.56 12.42
N ALA A 550 12.54 -7.37 11.47
CA ALA A 550 12.68 -7.13 10.05
C ALA A 550 11.31 -7.23 9.37
N THR A 551 11.04 -6.33 8.44
CA THR A 551 9.84 -6.35 7.61
C THR A 551 10.20 -6.82 6.21
N SER A 552 9.43 -7.76 5.68
CA SER A 552 9.58 -8.29 4.32
C SER A 552 9.02 -7.32 3.26
N ASN A 553 9.46 -7.49 2.01
CA ASN A 553 8.90 -6.81 0.85
C ASN A 553 7.40 -7.10 0.71
N SER A 554 6.64 -6.14 0.15
CA SER A 554 5.24 -6.36 -0.24
C SER A 554 5.11 -7.37 -1.37
N ALA A 555 4.22 -8.34 -1.19
CA ALA A 555 3.74 -9.26 -2.21
C ALA A 555 2.31 -8.90 -2.63
N THR A 556 2.06 -8.72 -3.93
CA THR A 556 0.73 -8.36 -4.43
C THR A 556 -0.12 -9.60 -4.72
N LEU A 557 -1.38 -9.58 -4.30
CA LEU A 557 -2.42 -10.47 -4.82
C LEU A 557 -3.01 -9.86 -6.11
N ASN A 558 -2.79 -10.52 -7.25
CA ASN A 558 -3.42 -10.20 -8.51
C ASN A 558 -4.68 -11.08 -8.67
N VAL A 559 -5.87 -10.48 -8.71
CA VAL A 559 -7.15 -11.21 -8.88
C VAL A 559 -7.69 -10.95 -10.27
N ILE A 560 -7.70 -12.00 -11.08
CA ILE A 560 -8.21 -11.95 -12.44
C ILE A 560 -9.74 -12.15 -12.41
N ALA A 561 -10.47 -11.15 -12.90
CA ALA A 561 -11.93 -11.12 -12.94
C ALA A 561 -12.44 -10.13 -14.00
N GLY A 562 -13.59 -10.42 -14.61
CA GLY A 562 -14.24 -9.59 -15.63
C GLY A 562 -13.52 -9.62 -16.97
N ARG A 563 -12.32 -9.06 -17.03
CA ARG A 563 -11.60 -8.77 -18.28
C ARG A 563 -10.13 -9.19 -18.23
N LEU A 564 -9.64 -9.72 -19.34
CA LEU A 564 -8.20 -9.85 -19.63
C LEU A 564 -7.75 -8.81 -20.65
N TYR A 565 -6.52 -8.35 -20.53
CA TYR A 565 -5.83 -7.48 -21.48
C TYR A 565 -4.68 -8.23 -22.17
N VAL A 566 -4.58 -8.12 -23.49
CA VAL A 566 -3.61 -8.83 -24.33
C VAL A 566 -2.81 -7.82 -25.16
N ALA A 567 -1.49 -7.96 -25.16
CA ALA A 567 -0.57 -7.17 -25.98
C ALA A 567 0.59 -8.06 -26.44
N GLN A 568 0.81 -8.13 -27.76
CA GLN A 568 1.80 -9.01 -28.39
C GLN A 568 3.19 -8.89 -27.74
N GLY A 569 3.71 -10.00 -27.19
CA GLY A 569 5.05 -10.08 -26.60
C GLY A 569 5.19 -9.58 -25.15
N SER A 570 4.13 -9.07 -24.52
CA SER A 570 4.14 -8.70 -23.10
C SER A 570 4.30 -9.92 -22.17
N ALA A 571 4.83 -9.69 -20.96
CA ALA A 571 5.13 -10.72 -19.96
C ALA A 571 4.23 -10.67 -18.71
N GLY A 572 3.10 -9.94 -18.77
CA GLY A 572 2.13 -9.83 -17.67
C GLY A 572 1.07 -10.93 -17.67
N GLU A 573 0.12 -10.84 -16.73
CA GLU A 573 -0.90 -11.87 -16.46
C GLU A 573 -2.32 -11.48 -16.89
N GLY A 574 -2.49 -10.25 -17.39
CA GLY A 574 -3.67 -9.76 -18.09
C GLY A 574 -4.59 -8.86 -17.27
N ALA A 575 -4.18 -8.38 -16.09
CA ALA A 575 -5.06 -7.58 -15.21
C ALA A 575 -5.21 -6.09 -15.62
N GLY A 576 -4.41 -5.62 -16.57
CA GLY A 576 -4.42 -4.25 -17.11
C GLY A 576 -3.46 -4.14 -18.29
N TRP A 577 -3.43 -3.01 -18.99
CA TRP A 577 -2.53 -2.83 -20.15
C TRP A 577 -1.04 -2.94 -19.80
N ASP A 578 -0.62 -2.41 -18.64
CA ASP A 578 0.76 -2.52 -18.13
C ASP A 578 1.12 -3.93 -17.62
N ASP A 579 0.12 -4.78 -17.35
CA ASP A 579 0.25 -6.18 -16.95
C ASP A 579 -0.30 -7.12 -18.04
N ALA A 580 -0.32 -6.71 -19.31
CA ALA A 580 -1.01 -7.46 -20.37
C ALA A 580 -0.34 -8.81 -20.70
N LEU A 581 -1.15 -9.79 -21.13
CA LEU A 581 -0.69 -11.10 -21.59
C LEU A 581 -0.08 -11.03 -22.99
N GLY A 582 1.03 -11.74 -23.19
CA GLY A 582 1.81 -11.74 -24.43
C GLY A 582 1.14 -12.35 -25.68
N SER A 583 0.05 -13.11 -25.51
CA SER A 583 -0.68 -13.75 -26.61
C SER A 583 -2.15 -14.01 -26.26
N LEU A 584 -3.01 -14.02 -27.29
CA LEU A 584 -4.42 -14.38 -27.14
C LEU A 584 -4.60 -15.87 -26.74
N SER A 585 -3.72 -16.77 -27.19
CA SER A 585 -3.74 -18.18 -26.77
C SER A 585 -3.50 -18.36 -25.26
N ALA A 586 -2.64 -17.52 -24.64
CA ALA A 586 -2.46 -17.52 -23.20
C ALA A 586 -3.72 -16.99 -22.47
N ALA A 587 -4.34 -15.93 -22.99
CA ALA A 587 -5.56 -15.36 -22.40
C ALA A 587 -6.79 -16.28 -22.51
N LEU A 588 -6.95 -16.99 -23.64
CA LEU A 588 -7.98 -18.01 -23.79
C LEU A 588 -7.79 -19.17 -22.81
N ASN A 589 -6.56 -19.64 -22.63
CA ASN A 589 -6.28 -20.69 -21.64
C ASN A 589 -6.48 -20.20 -20.20
N ALA A 590 -6.13 -18.94 -19.87
CA ALA A 590 -6.43 -18.33 -18.58
C ALA A 590 -7.95 -18.20 -18.33
N ALA A 591 -8.72 -17.74 -19.32
CA ALA A 591 -10.19 -17.69 -19.26
C ALA A 591 -10.81 -19.07 -19.06
N SER A 592 -10.28 -20.12 -19.70
CA SER A 592 -10.77 -21.49 -19.50
C SER A 592 -10.61 -22.01 -18.05
N GLY A 593 -9.64 -21.47 -17.30
CA GLY A 593 -9.45 -21.77 -15.87
C GLY A 593 -10.19 -20.83 -14.92
N CYS A 594 -10.64 -19.67 -15.38
CA CYS A 594 -11.26 -18.61 -14.57
C CYS A 594 -12.63 -18.21 -15.14
N SER A 595 -13.70 -18.91 -14.75
CA SER A 595 -15.08 -18.62 -15.19
C SER A 595 -15.64 -17.25 -14.79
N GLY A 596 -14.90 -16.48 -13.98
CA GLY A 596 -15.19 -15.08 -13.69
C GLY A 596 -14.71 -14.09 -14.76
N ILE A 597 -14.13 -14.56 -15.86
CA ILE A 597 -13.66 -13.73 -16.99
C ILE A 597 -14.68 -13.82 -18.13
N THR A 598 -15.23 -12.68 -18.52
CA THR A 598 -16.28 -12.55 -19.56
C THR A 598 -15.82 -11.74 -20.76
N GLU A 599 -14.69 -11.03 -20.67
CA GLU A 599 -14.10 -10.24 -21.75
C GLU A 599 -12.59 -10.52 -21.95
N ILE A 600 -12.13 -10.50 -23.20
CA ILE A 600 -10.70 -10.31 -23.54
C ILE A 600 -10.58 -9.09 -24.46
N TRP A 601 -9.71 -8.14 -24.12
CA TRP A 601 -9.38 -6.98 -24.94
C TRP A 601 -7.98 -7.14 -25.52
N VAL A 602 -7.87 -7.02 -26.85
CA VAL A 602 -6.65 -7.31 -27.59
C VAL A 602 -6.12 -6.05 -28.27
N LYS A 603 -4.90 -5.64 -27.89
CA LYS A 603 -4.19 -4.51 -28.48
C LYS A 603 -3.81 -4.80 -29.94
N ALA A 604 -3.76 -3.77 -30.77
CA ALA A 604 -3.25 -3.79 -32.14
C ALA A 604 -1.94 -4.60 -32.25
N GLY A 605 -1.83 -5.40 -33.31
CA GLY A 605 -0.73 -6.36 -33.51
C GLY A 605 -1.17 -7.60 -34.28
N THR A 606 -0.22 -8.51 -34.53
CA THR A 606 -0.48 -9.79 -35.21
C THR A 606 -0.27 -10.95 -34.25
N TYR A 607 -1.36 -11.67 -33.97
CA TYR A 607 -1.37 -12.80 -33.05
C TYR A 607 -1.43 -14.09 -33.85
N VAL A 608 -0.41 -14.92 -33.67
CA VAL A 608 -0.35 -16.29 -34.18
C VAL A 608 -0.74 -17.26 -33.03
N PRO A 609 -1.41 -18.37 -33.29
CA PRO A 609 -1.85 -19.27 -32.24
C PRO A 609 -0.69 -20.13 -31.72
N THR A 610 -0.32 -19.97 -30.44
CA THR A 610 0.93 -20.52 -29.87
C THR A 610 0.74 -21.78 -29.01
N GLY A 611 -0.44 -22.41 -29.01
CA GLY A 611 -0.68 -23.57 -28.16
C GLY A 611 -2.03 -24.25 -28.35
N THR A 612 -2.23 -25.33 -27.61
CA THR A 612 -3.45 -26.14 -27.63
C THR A 612 -4.57 -25.54 -26.76
N PRO A 613 -5.84 -25.89 -27.01
CA PRO A 613 -6.95 -25.42 -26.19
C PRO A 613 -7.09 -26.20 -24.89
N TYR A 614 -7.37 -25.50 -23.80
CA TYR A 614 -7.90 -26.06 -22.55
C TYR A 614 -7.02 -27.17 -21.95
N ASN A 615 -5.69 -27.09 -22.14
CA ASN A 615 -4.72 -28.11 -21.77
C ASN A 615 -4.96 -29.50 -22.42
N THR A 616 -5.61 -29.55 -23.58
CA THR A 616 -5.68 -30.76 -24.41
C THR A 616 -4.35 -31.02 -25.13
N THR A 617 -4.05 -32.28 -25.45
CA THR A 617 -2.86 -32.64 -26.24
C THR A 617 -3.26 -32.85 -27.70
N LEU A 618 -2.72 -32.03 -28.60
CA LEU A 618 -2.93 -32.12 -30.05
C LEU A 618 -1.61 -32.49 -30.75
N PHE A 619 -1.69 -33.26 -31.84
CA PHE A 619 -0.51 -33.80 -32.54
C PHE A 619 -0.01 -32.85 -33.64
N GLY A 620 0.84 -31.89 -33.26
CA GLY A 620 1.57 -31.02 -34.19
C GLY A 620 1.07 -29.57 -34.21
N VAL A 621 2.00 -28.64 -34.47
CA VAL A 621 1.77 -27.18 -34.33
C VAL A 621 0.71 -26.62 -35.28
N ARG A 622 0.51 -27.24 -36.45
CA ARG A 622 -0.52 -26.83 -37.42
C ARG A 622 -1.97 -26.99 -36.90
N HIS A 623 -2.17 -27.62 -35.74
CA HIS A 623 -3.47 -27.65 -35.05
C HIS A 623 -3.63 -26.57 -33.97
N TYR A 624 -2.71 -25.61 -33.83
CA TYR A 624 -2.91 -24.47 -32.93
C TYR A 624 -3.86 -23.47 -33.58
N ALA A 625 -4.89 -23.04 -32.85
CA ALA A 625 -5.89 -22.08 -33.31
C ALA A 625 -6.33 -21.16 -32.16
N PHE A 626 -7.08 -20.11 -32.47
CA PHE A 626 -7.78 -19.33 -31.45
C PHE A 626 -9.13 -19.98 -31.14
N TYR A 627 -9.15 -20.76 -30.05
CA TYR A 627 -10.30 -21.55 -29.64
C TYR A 627 -11.26 -20.74 -28.75
N LEU A 628 -12.41 -20.34 -29.32
CA LEU A 628 -13.41 -19.53 -28.62
C LEU A 628 -14.03 -20.27 -27.42
N LEU A 629 -14.45 -19.51 -26.40
CA LEU A 629 -15.05 -20.02 -25.17
C LEU A 629 -16.49 -19.52 -25.01
N ASP A 630 -17.35 -20.36 -24.45
CA ASP A 630 -18.71 -20.00 -24.06
C ASP A 630 -18.70 -18.94 -22.94
N ASN A 631 -19.57 -17.95 -23.04
CA ASN A 631 -19.66 -16.81 -22.11
C ASN A 631 -18.42 -15.89 -22.07
N LEU A 632 -17.66 -15.85 -23.18
CA LEU A 632 -16.51 -14.99 -23.36
C LEU A 632 -16.63 -14.16 -24.65
N ALA A 633 -16.59 -12.84 -24.51
CA ALA A 633 -16.50 -11.90 -25.63
C ALA A 633 -15.04 -11.45 -25.83
N ILE A 634 -14.56 -11.49 -27.06
CA ILE A 634 -13.20 -11.13 -27.44
C ILE A 634 -13.26 -9.92 -28.38
N TYR A 635 -12.56 -8.86 -28.02
CA TYR A 635 -12.61 -7.56 -28.69
C TYR A 635 -11.22 -7.13 -29.18
N GLY A 636 -11.12 -6.78 -30.46
CA GLY A 636 -9.95 -6.14 -31.08
C GLY A 636 -10.19 -4.64 -31.32
N GLY A 637 -9.14 -3.94 -31.74
CA GLY A 637 -9.18 -2.52 -32.07
C GLY A 637 -8.62 -1.57 -30.99
N PHE A 638 -7.80 -2.05 -30.06
CA PHE A 638 -7.26 -1.24 -28.96
C PHE A 638 -5.83 -0.74 -29.20
N ALA A 639 -5.56 0.53 -28.90
CA ALA A 639 -4.23 1.11 -28.82
C ALA A 639 -3.47 0.64 -27.58
N GLY A 640 -4.17 0.15 -26.55
CA GLY A 640 -3.60 -0.35 -25.30
C GLY A 640 -3.49 0.72 -24.22
N ASN A 641 -4.44 1.66 -24.17
CA ASN A 641 -4.60 2.68 -23.11
C ASN A 641 -6.07 2.92 -22.72
N GLU A 642 -7.01 2.22 -23.36
CA GLU A 642 -8.45 2.40 -23.21
C GLU A 642 -9.00 1.84 -21.89
N THR A 643 -10.05 2.47 -21.39
CA THR A 643 -10.80 2.10 -20.18
C THR A 643 -12.24 1.65 -20.47
N ALA A 644 -12.80 2.02 -21.63
CA ALA A 644 -14.16 1.69 -22.07
C ALA A 644 -14.20 1.08 -23.48
N LEU A 645 -15.09 0.12 -23.71
CA LEU A 645 -15.17 -0.63 -24.97
C LEU A 645 -15.42 0.27 -26.20
N SER A 646 -16.13 1.38 -26.00
CA SER A 646 -16.42 2.40 -27.02
C SER A 646 -15.24 3.30 -27.41
N GLN A 647 -14.07 3.12 -26.81
CA GLN A 647 -12.84 3.87 -27.17
C GLN A 647 -11.99 3.16 -28.23
N ARG A 648 -12.30 1.89 -28.55
CA ARG A 648 -11.61 1.11 -29.58
C ARG A 648 -11.84 1.72 -30.97
N ASN A 649 -10.88 1.53 -31.86
CA ASN A 649 -10.96 1.89 -33.28
C ASN A 649 -10.36 0.74 -34.11
N PRO A 650 -11.17 -0.21 -34.62
CA PRO A 650 -10.67 -1.40 -35.30
C PRO A 650 -9.81 -1.13 -36.55
N GLY A 651 -10.16 -0.12 -37.35
CA GLY A 651 -9.40 0.25 -38.56
C GLY A 651 -8.04 0.91 -38.26
N PHE A 652 -7.96 1.75 -37.23
CA PHE A 652 -6.68 2.38 -36.84
C PHE A 652 -5.79 1.45 -36.01
N ASN A 653 -6.38 0.69 -35.09
CA ASN A 653 -5.70 -0.21 -34.15
C ASN A 653 -5.86 -1.67 -34.58
N GLN A 654 -5.54 -1.97 -35.85
CA GLN A 654 -5.79 -3.28 -36.45
C GLN A 654 -5.27 -4.45 -35.61
N THR A 655 -6.15 -5.40 -35.38
CA THR A 655 -5.87 -6.60 -34.57
C THR A 655 -6.02 -7.82 -35.45
N ILE A 656 -4.90 -8.45 -35.80
CA ILE A 656 -4.83 -9.55 -36.77
C ILE A 656 -4.69 -10.87 -36.02
N LEU A 657 -5.58 -11.82 -36.32
CA LEU A 657 -5.41 -13.24 -36.03
C LEU A 657 -4.86 -13.88 -37.31
N SER A 658 -3.64 -14.41 -37.25
CA SER A 658 -2.93 -14.99 -38.38
C SER A 658 -2.72 -16.48 -38.17
N GLY A 659 -3.00 -17.26 -39.21
CA GLY A 659 -2.66 -18.68 -39.29
C GLY A 659 -1.18 -18.93 -39.63
N ASP A 660 -0.40 -17.92 -40.04
CA ASP A 660 1.03 -18.08 -40.33
C ASP A 660 1.80 -18.40 -39.03
N LEU A 661 2.51 -19.53 -39.02
CA LEU A 661 3.24 -20.01 -37.84
C LEU A 661 4.77 -19.84 -37.97
N GLY A 662 5.29 -19.30 -39.08
CA GLY A 662 6.72 -19.35 -39.31
C GLY A 662 7.22 -18.72 -40.62
N VAL A 663 7.73 -19.58 -41.51
CA VAL A 663 8.53 -19.18 -42.70
C VAL A 663 8.42 -20.16 -43.89
N GLY A 664 7.66 -21.25 -43.76
CA GLY A 664 7.38 -22.19 -44.84
C GLY A 664 6.21 -21.76 -45.74
N GLY A 665 5.72 -20.53 -45.58
CA GLY A 665 4.49 -20.05 -46.21
C GLY A 665 3.31 -20.95 -45.85
N ASN A 666 2.37 -21.16 -46.77
CA ASN A 666 1.17 -21.96 -46.49
C ASN A 666 1.46 -23.42 -46.01
N SER A 667 2.70 -23.92 -46.05
CA SER A 667 3.04 -25.29 -45.61
C SER A 667 3.17 -25.47 -44.08
N ASP A 668 3.55 -24.44 -43.31
CA ASP A 668 3.57 -24.45 -41.84
C ASP A 668 2.40 -23.70 -41.20
N ASN A 669 1.64 -22.90 -41.95
CA ASN A 669 0.41 -22.24 -41.48
C ASN A 669 -0.58 -23.22 -40.81
N SER A 670 -1.28 -22.78 -39.76
CA SER A 670 -2.33 -23.54 -39.10
C SER A 670 -3.43 -23.99 -40.07
N TYR A 671 -4.04 -25.15 -39.80
CA TYR A 671 -5.21 -25.62 -40.53
C TYR A 671 -6.44 -24.72 -40.33
N HIS A 672 -6.53 -24.06 -39.17
CA HIS A 672 -7.66 -23.20 -38.79
C HIS A 672 -7.16 -22.01 -37.96
N THR A 673 -7.43 -20.78 -38.37
CA THR A 673 -7.03 -19.60 -37.57
C THR A 673 -7.92 -19.44 -36.33
N VAL A 674 -9.25 -19.60 -36.45
CA VAL A 674 -10.22 -19.52 -35.36
C VAL A 674 -11.12 -20.75 -35.34
N VAL A 675 -11.38 -21.30 -34.15
CA VAL A 675 -12.24 -22.49 -33.97
C VAL A 675 -13.20 -22.27 -32.80
N SER A 676 -14.49 -22.55 -32.99
CA SER A 676 -15.51 -22.58 -31.93
C SER A 676 -16.21 -23.93 -31.92
N VAL A 677 -16.30 -24.56 -30.76
CA VAL A 677 -16.91 -25.88 -30.61
C VAL A 677 -17.79 -25.93 -29.37
N ASN A 678 -19.06 -26.32 -29.51
CA ASN A 678 -20.01 -26.44 -28.39
C ASN A 678 -20.10 -25.15 -27.53
N ASN A 679 -20.23 -23.99 -28.20
CA ASN A 679 -20.42 -22.67 -27.61
C ASN A 679 -21.71 -22.01 -28.12
N GLY A 680 -22.45 -21.33 -27.24
CA GLY A 680 -23.62 -20.51 -27.57
C GLY A 680 -23.28 -19.08 -28.04
N PRO A 681 -24.29 -18.20 -28.15
CA PRO A 681 -24.14 -16.82 -28.66
C PRO A 681 -23.48 -15.85 -27.66
N THR A 682 -23.09 -16.34 -26.49
CA THR A 682 -22.27 -15.60 -25.52
C THR A 682 -20.77 -15.78 -25.76
N ALA A 683 -20.37 -16.69 -26.66
CA ALA A 683 -19.05 -16.67 -27.30
C ALA A 683 -19.07 -15.64 -28.43
N GLN A 684 -18.25 -14.59 -28.33
CA GLN A 684 -18.23 -13.48 -29.28
C GLN A 684 -16.81 -13.13 -29.73
N LEU A 685 -16.66 -12.74 -31.00
CA LEU A 685 -15.41 -12.25 -31.58
C LEU A 685 -15.71 -10.99 -32.40
N ASP A 686 -15.11 -9.86 -32.04
CA ASP A 686 -15.45 -8.56 -32.62
C ASP A 686 -14.22 -7.67 -32.90
N GLY A 687 -14.08 -7.18 -34.13
CA GLY A 687 -13.03 -6.22 -34.52
C GLY A 687 -11.69 -6.87 -34.88
N PHE A 688 -11.70 -8.00 -35.60
CA PHE A 688 -10.51 -8.75 -35.98
C PHE A 688 -10.38 -8.97 -37.48
N ILE A 689 -9.13 -8.96 -37.96
CA ILE A 689 -8.76 -9.49 -39.28
C ILE A 689 -8.30 -10.93 -39.07
N ILE A 690 -8.91 -11.89 -39.77
CA ILE A 690 -8.70 -13.34 -39.60
C ILE A 690 -8.17 -13.88 -40.93
N ARG A 691 -6.88 -14.22 -40.96
CA ARG A 691 -6.18 -14.58 -42.20
C ARG A 691 -5.19 -15.73 -42.08
N ASP A 692 -4.62 -16.11 -43.22
CA ASP A 692 -3.52 -17.06 -43.44
C ASP A 692 -3.78 -18.53 -43.03
N GLY A 693 -5.00 -18.92 -42.66
CA GLY A 693 -5.30 -20.32 -42.37
C GLY A 693 -5.25 -21.19 -43.64
N ASN A 694 -4.73 -22.42 -43.53
CA ASN A 694 -4.60 -23.37 -44.65
C ASN A 694 -5.04 -24.81 -44.27
N GLY A 695 -6.34 -25.08 -44.36
CA GLY A 695 -6.95 -26.38 -44.08
C GLY A 695 -6.67 -27.42 -45.17
N ASN A 696 -5.48 -28.04 -45.14
CA ASN A 696 -5.05 -29.10 -46.08
C ASN A 696 -4.52 -30.39 -45.40
N GLY A 697 -4.95 -30.67 -44.16
CA GLY A 697 -4.44 -31.77 -43.34
C GLY A 697 -5.06 -33.14 -43.66
N THR A 698 -4.41 -33.94 -44.50
CA THR A 698 -4.91 -35.27 -44.89
C THR A 698 -4.96 -36.26 -43.73
N GLY A 699 -6.16 -36.76 -43.40
CA GLY A 699 -6.34 -37.91 -42.49
C GLY A 699 -6.16 -37.62 -40.99
N ILE A 700 -6.03 -36.36 -40.58
CA ILE A 700 -5.87 -35.97 -39.17
C ILE A 700 -7.04 -35.06 -38.76
N SER A 701 -7.87 -35.53 -37.82
CA SER A 701 -8.99 -34.78 -37.27
C SER A 701 -8.96 -34.83 -35.74
N PRO A 702 -8.49 -33.78 -35.03
CA PRO A 702 -8.53 -33.76 -33.58
C PRO A 702 -9.97 -33.70 -33.05
N THR A 703 -10.24 -34.41 -31.95
CA THR A 703 -11.51 -34.32 -31.22
C THR A 703 -11.44 -33.20 -30.18
N ILE A 704 -12.08 -32.07 -30.46
CA ILE A 704 -12.17 -30.90 -29.57
C ILE A 704 -13.53 -30.90 -28.91
N ARG A 705 -13.60 -30.89 -27.57
CA ARG A 705 -14.85 -30.87 -26.77
C ARG A 705 -15.93 -31.87 -27.24
N GLY A 706 -15.52 -33.02 -27.78
CA GLY A 706 -16.41 -34.09 -28.27
C GLY A 706 -16.76 -34.05 -29.76
N ALA A 707 -16.40 -32.99 -30.50
CA ALA A 707 -16.56 -32.92 -31.95
C ALA A 707 -15.23 -33.20 -32.67
N SER A 708 -15.27 -33.99 -33.75
CA SER A 708 -14.13 -34.17 -34.66
C SER A 708 -14.02 -32.97 -35.59
N ILE A 709 -12.88 -32.27 -35.57
CA ILE A 709 -12.61 -31.10 -36.42
C ILE A 709 -11.72 -31.53 -37.60
N PRO A 710 -12.20 -31.56 -38.86
CA PRO A 710 -11.40 -32.03 -39.99
C PRO A 710 -10.40 -30.97 -40.45
N ALA A 711 -9.10 -31.32 -40.49
CA ALA A 711 -8.03 -30.40 -40.88
C ALA A 711 -8.02 -30.01 -42.38
N THR A 712 -9.04 -30.41 -43.15
CA THR A 712 -9.23 -30.03 -44.56
C THR A 712 -10.31 -28.96 -44.79
N GLN A 713 -10.90 -28.41 -43.73
CA GLN A 713 -12.08 -27.56 -43.80
C GLN A 713 -11.95 -26.29 -42.94
N GLY A 714 -12.42 -25.14 -43.41
CA GLY A 714 -12.43 -23.91 -42.59
C GLY A 714 -11.04 -23.36 -42.30
N GLY A 715 -10.43 -22.67 -43.27
CA GLY A 715 -9.12 -22.06 -43.08
C GLY A 715 -9.18 -20.91 -42.06
N GLY A 716 -10.09 -19.96 -42.27
CA GLY A 716 -10.24 -18.80 -41.37
C GLY A 716 -10.98 -19.14 -40.08
N VAL A 717 -12.25 -19.56 -40.21
CA VAL A 717 -13.17 -19.78 -39.07
C VAL A 717 -13.92 -21.10 -39.18
N VAL A 718 -13.83 -21.93 -38.14
CA VAL A 718 -14.62 -23.17 -37.97
C VAL A 718 -15.62 -22.99 -36.83
N LEU A 719 -16.93 -23.05 -37.11
CA LEU A 719 -17.97 -23.11 -36.07
C LEU A 719 -18.67 -24.49 -36.10
N TYR A 720 -18.27 -25.38 -35.19
CA TYR A 720 -18.78 -26.76 -35.10
C TYR A 720 -19.68 -26.93 -33.88
N PHE A 721 -20.95 -27.27 -34.08
CA PHE A 721 -21.97 -27.31 -33.01
C PHE A 721 -21.97 -26.01 -32.17
N SER A 722 -21.76 -24.86 -32.80
CA SER A 722 -21.64 -23.56 -32.13
C SER A 722 -22.50 -22.47 -32.76
N SER A 723 -23.15 -21.68 -31.91
CA SER A 723 -23.94 -20.49 -32.25
C SER A 723 -23.21 -19.19 -31.90
N ALA A 724 -21.87 -19.17 -31.99
CA ALA A 724 -21.06 -17.99 -31.68
C ALA A 724 -21.40 -16.78 -32.58
N VAL A 725 -21.11 -15.57 -32.08
CA VAL A 725 -21.35 -14.31 -32.80
C VAL A 725 -20.03 -13.71 -33.27
N ILE A 726 -19.92 -13.45 -34.57
CA ILE A 726 -18.77 -12.82 -35.21
C ILE A 726 -19.21 -11.45 -35.74
N SER A 727 -18.59 -10.38 -35.28
CA SER A 727 -19.01 -9.00 -35.56
C SER A 727 -17.85 -8.14 -36.06
N ASN A 728 -18.07 -7.25 -37.02
CA ASN A 728 -17.06 -6.27 -37.48
C ASN A 728 -15.69 -6.93 -37.79
N CYS A 729 -15.70 -8.12 -38.41
CA CYS A 729 -14.50 -8.89 -38.70
C CYS A 729 -14.26 -9.00 -40.19
N VAL A 730 -12.98 -9.03 -40.58
CA VAL A 730 -12.56 -9.31 -41.96
C VAL A 730 -11.94 -10.70 -42.00
N ILE A 731 -12.51 -11.61 -42.79
CA ILE A 731 -12.01 -12.97 -42.97
C ILE A 731 -11.40 -13.03 -44.36
N THR A 732 -10.07 -12.99 -44.46
CA THR A 732 -9.37 -12.75 -45.73
C THR A 732 -8.17 -13.66 -45.98
N GLY A 733 -7.93 -14.03 -47.24
CA GLY A 733 -6.74 -14.79 -47.66
C GLY A 733 -6.61 -16.20 -47.06
N ASN A 734 -7.69 -16.80 -46.56
CA ASN A 734 -7.67 -18.15 -46.00
C ASN A 734 -7.96 -19.21 -47.07
N SER A 735 -7.44 -20.43 -46.88
CA SER A 735 -7.67 -21.55 -47.78
C SER A 735 -7.99 -22.85 -47.05
N ALA A 736 -8.75 -23.72 -47.72
CA ALA A 736 -9.03 -25.09 -47.30
C ALA A 736 -9.36 -25.95 -48.53
N GLU A 737 -9.65 -27.24 -48.34
CA GLU A 737 -10.32 -28.03 -49.39
C GLU A 737 -11.79 -27.58 -49.54
N GLN A 738 -12.48 -27.30 -48.44
CA GLN A 738 -13.87 -26.79 -48.40
C GLN A 738 -14.07 -25.71 -47.32
N GLY A 739 -14.94 -24.73 -47.58
CA GLY A 739 -15.17 -23.63 -46.63
C GLY A 739 -13.90 -22.80 -46.42
N GLY A 740 -13.36 -22.19 -47.48
CA GLY A 740 -12.02 -21.55 -47.45
C GLY A 740 -11.89 -20.50 -46.35
N GLY A 741 -12.83 -19.55 -46.32
CA GLY A 741 -12.93 -18.55 -45.25
C GLY A 741 -13.62 -19.10 -44.00
N VAL A 742 -14.85 -19.58 -44.15
CA VAL A 742 -15.73 -20.02 -43.05
C VAL A 742 -16.34 -21.38 -43.35
N ILE A 743 -16.36 -22.27 -42.35
CA ILE A 743 -17.26 -23.44 -42.34
C ILE A 743 -18.12 -23.49 -41.07
N LEU A 744 -19.40 -23.76 -41.26
CA LEU A 744 -20.37 -24.04 -40.21
C LEU A 744 -20.84 -25.50 -40.34
N ALA A 745 -20.85 -26.25 -39.24
CA ALA A 745 -21.40 -27.61 -39.21
C ALA A 745 -22.08 -27.93 -37.88
N GLY A 746 -23.32 -28.41 -37.93
CA GLY A 746 -24.01 -28.97 -36.75
C GLY A 746 -25.50 -28.71 -36.75
N GLU A 747 -26.27 -29.70 -36.29
CA GLU A 747 -27.73 -29.61 -36.22
C GLU A 747 -28.18 -28.69 -35.09
N GLY A 748 -29.09 -27.75 -35.41
CA GLY A 748 -29.74 -26.88 -34.44
C GLY A 748 -28.95 -25.63 -34.02
N ILE A 749 -27.86 -25.31 -34.73
CA ILE A 749 -27.04 -24.12 -34.44
C ILE A 749 -27.47 -22.89 -35.23
N ALA A 750 -27.32 -21.72 -34.62
CA ALA A 750 -27.67 -20.42 -35.17
C ALA A 750 -26.59 -19.37 -34.87
N PRO A 751 -25.36 -19.53 -35.41
CA PRO A 751 -24.32 -18.50 -35.31
C PRO A 751 -24.70 -17.26 -36.13
N ALA A 752 -24.13 -16.12 -35.79
CA ALA A 752 -24.43 -14.86 -36.44
C ALA A 752 -23.15 -14.14 -36.91
N PHE A 753 -23.17 -13.67 -38.15
CA PHE A 753 -22.17 -12.79 -38.75
C PHE A 753 -22.78 -11.40 -38.97
N ARG A 754 -22.12 -10.36 -38.47
CA ARG A 754 -22.62 -8.98 -38.47
C ARG A 754 -21.51 -8.02 -38.95
N ASN A 755 -21.80 -7.13 -39.91
CA ASN A 755 -20.81 -6.20 -40.45
C ASN A 755 -19.49 -6.89 -40.88
N CYS A 756 -19.55 -8.12 -41.39
CA CYS A 756 -18.33 -8.89 -41.69
C CYS A 756 -17.98 -8.79 -43.18
N VAL A 757 -16.69 -8.69 -43.47
CA VAL A 757 -16.15 -8.83 -44.83
C VAL A 757 -15.52 -10.22 -44.94
N MET A 758 -15.79 -10.92 -46.05
CA MET A 758 -15.24 -12.23 -46.34
C MET A 758 -14.67 -12.17 -47.76
N SER A 759 -13.34 -12.05 -47.89
CA SER A 759 -12.69 -11.77 -49.18
C SER A 759 -11.49 -12.66 -49.48
N ASP A 760 -11.22 -12.91 -50.76
CA ASP A 760 -10.00 -13.58 -51.23
C ASP A 760 -9.73 -14.97 -50.61
N ASN A 761 -10.77 -15.63 -50.06
CA ASN A 761 -10.64 -16.97 -49.51
C ASN A 761 -10.85 -18.04 -50.61
N ALA A 762 -10.21 -19.20 -50.45
CA ALA A 762 -10.13 -20.23 -51.50
C ALA A 762 -10.45 -21.65 -51.02
N ALA A 763 -11.54 -22.24 -51.54
CA ALA A 763 -11.85 -23.68 -51.45
C ALA A 763 -11.19 -24.41 -52.63
N THR A 764 -9.99 -24.94 -52.40
CA THR A 764 -9.06 -25.40 -53.45
C THR A 764 -9.38 -26.78 -54.04
N ASN A 765 -10.17 -27.59 -53.34
CA ASN A 765 -10.53 -28.96 -53.73
C ASN A 765 -11.98 -29.27 -53.34
N GLY A 766 -12.88 -28.30 -53.57
CA GLY A 766 -14.28 -28.37 -53.21
C GLY A 766 -15.02 -27.04 -53.32
N SER A 767 -15.92 -26.80 -52.37
CA SER A 767 -17.02 -25.83 -52.48
C SER A 767 -17.09 -24.91 -51.26
N GLY A 768 -17.73 -23.74 -51.41
CA GLY A 768 -17.80 -22.71 -50.37
C GLY A 768 -16.47 -21.97 -50.21
N GLY A 769 -16.14 -21.08 -51.16
CA GLY A 769 -14.88 -20.34 -51.14
C GLY A 769 -14.80 -19.39 -49.94
N GLY A 770 -15.78 -18.49 -49.85
CA GLY A 770 -15.97 -17.62 -48.69
C GLY A 770 -16.61 -18.37 -47.51
N VAL A 771 -17.75 -19.02 -47.75
CA VAL A 771 -18.61 -19.62 -46.72
C VAL A 771 -19.16 -20.97 -47.13
N LEU A 772 -19.14 -21.94 -46.21
CA LEU A 772 -19.87 -23.21 -46.30
C LEU A 772 -20.83 -23.39 -45.10
N ASN A 773 -22.13 -23.36 -45.36
CA ASN A 773 -23.21 -23.65 -44.40
C ASN A 773 -23.65 -25.13 -44.55
N ALA A 774 -23.16 -26.06 -43.73
CA ALA A 774 -23.39 -27.50 -43.91
C ALA A 774 -24.08 -28.18 -42.71
N TYR A 775 -24.89 -29.21 -42.97
CA TYR A 775 -25.54 -30.06 -41.95
C TYR A 775 -26.52 -29.31 -41.02
N LYS A 776 -27.63 -28.81 -41.58
CA LYS A 776 -28.78 -28.22 -40.84
C LYS A 776 -28.46 -26.96 -40.02
N THR A 777 -27.56 -26.10 -40.49
CA THR A 777 -27.23 -24.83 -39.83
C THR A 777 -28.26 -23.74 -40.16
N GLY A 778 -28.71 -23.00 -39.14
CA GLY A 778 -29.60 -21.83 -39.25
C GLY A 778 -28.87 -20.51 -38.98
N ALA A 779 -27.74 -20.28 -39.67
CA ALA A 779 -26.90 -19.11 -39.46
C ALA A 779 -27.54 -17.81 -39.96
N THR A 780 -27.21 -16.68 -39.35
CA THR A 780 -27.66 -15.34 -39.79
C THR A 780 -26.48 -14.51 -40.30
N TYR A 781 -26.61 -13.92 -41.48
CA TYR A 781 -25.66 -12.98 -42.09
C TYR A 781 -26.36 -11.63 -42.26
N LEU A 782 -25.86 -10.63 -41.53
CA LEU A 782 -26.42 -9.28 -41.48
C LEU A 782 -25.36 -8.26 -41.86
N ASN A 783 -25.65 -7.39 -42.83
CA ASN A 783 -24.72 -6.35 -43.28
C ASN A 783 -23.34 -6.93 -43.67
N CYS A 784 -23.25 -8.07 -44.36
CA CYS A 784 -21.95 -8.67 -44.71
C CYS A 784 -21.60 -8.49 -46.20
N THR A 785 -20.31 -8.36 -46.50
CA THR A 785 -19.77 -8.32 -47.87
C THR A 785 -18.94 -9.57 -48.14
N VAL A 786 -19.42 -10.46 -49.01
CA VAL A 786 -18.74 -11.69 -49.43
C VAL A 786 -18.26 -11.51 -50.88
N ALA A 787 -16.99 -11.20 -51.09
CA ALA A 787 -16.46 -10.81 -52.40
C ALA A 787 -15.13 -11.48 -52.76
N ARG A 788 -14.79 -11.58 -54.04
CA ARG A 788 -13.49 -12.10 -54.53
C ARG A 788 -13.10 -13.55 -54.11
N ASN A 789 -13.96 -14.28 -53.41
CA ASN A 789 -13.68 -15.65 -52.98
C ASN A 789 -13.73 -16.63 -54.16
N SER A 790 -13.04 -17.76 -54.03
CA SER A 790 -12.91 -18.78 -55.09
C SER A 790 -13.22 -20.19 -54.59
N ALA A 791 -13.87 -20.99 -55.42
CA ALA A 791 -14.10 -22.42 -55.18
C ALA A 791 -13.82 -23.24 -56.45
N SER A 792 -13.17 -24.39 -56.32
CA SER A 792 -12.91 -25.26 -57.47
C SER A 792 -14.18 -25.95 -58.00
N ALA A 793 -15.21 -26.10 -57.17
CA ALA A 793 -16.50 -26.69 -57.51
C ALA A 793 -17.65 -25.65 -57.40
N GLN A 794 -18.43 -25.63 -56.31
CA GLN A 794 -19.63 -24.79 -56.18
C GLN A 794 -19.54 -23.70 -55.12
N GLY A 795 -20.35 -22.64 -55.27
CA GLY A 795 -20.56 -21.63 -54.23
C GLY A 795 -19.28 -20.84 -53.93
N GLY A 796 -18.87 -19.98 -54.87
CA GLY A 796 -17.62 -19.21 -54.75
C GLY A 796 -17.64 -18.30 -53.54
N GLY A 797 -18.69 -17.48 -53.42
CA GLY A 797 -18.98 -16.73 -52.20
C GLY A 797 -19.56 -17.64 -51.11
N VAL A 798 -20.73 -18.21 -51.37
CA VAL A 798 -21.50 -19.01 -50.40
C VAL A 798 -21.95 -20.34 -50.97
N PHE A 799 -21.74 -21.43 -50.24
CA PHE A 799 -22.34 -22.74 -50.49
C PHE A 799 -23.24 -23.17 -49.32
N ASN A 800 -24.50 -23.49 -49.60
CA ASN A 800 -25.48 -23.98 -48.62
C ASN A 800 -25.81 -25.45 -48.89
N PHE A 801 -25.64 -26.32 -47.90
CA PHE A 801 -25.63 -27.77 -48.08
C PHE A 801 -26.33 -28.54 -46.95
N LEU A 802 -27.00 -29.65 -47.29
CA LEU A 802 -27.63 -30.60 -46.36
C LEU A 802 -28.57 -29.96 -45.33
N LEU A 803 -29.70 -29.43 -45.82
CA LEU A 803 -30.81 -28.89 -45.05
C LEU A 803 -30.47 -27.68 -44.17
N SER A 804 -29.33 -27.03 -44.41
CA SER A 804 -29.00 -25.71 -43.87
C SER A 804 -29.91 -24.65 -44.47
N ASN A 805 -30.49 -23.80 -43.63
CA ASN A 805 -31.43 -22.75 -44.05
C ASN A 805 -31.02 -21.41 -43.40
N PRO A 806 -29.88 -20.83 -43.82
CA PRO A 806 -29.41 -19.56 -43.27
C PRO A 806 -30.27 -18.36 -43.71
N VAL A 807 -30.16 -17.26 -42.98
CA VAL A 807 -30.85 -15.99 -43.25
C VAL A 807 -29.83 -14.94 -43.66
N PHE A 808 -30.08 -14.26 -44.77
CA PHE A 808 -29.26 -13.17 -45.32
C PHE A 808 -30.11 -11.89 -45.40
N VAL A 809 -29.72 -10.85 -44.67
CA VAL A 809 -30.31 -9.48 -44.75
C VAL A 809 -29.21 -8.45 -44.98
N ASN A 810 -29.43 -7.48 -45.88
CA ASN A 810 -28.49 -6.39 -46.19
C ASN A 810 -27.09 -6.85 -46.65
N ASN A 811 -26.97 -7.96 -47.39
CA ASN A 811 -25.66 -8.49 -47.80
C ASN A 811 -25.29 -8.11 -49.24
N VAL A 812 -23.99 -8.04 -49.51
CA VAL A 812 -23.41 -7.99 -50.86
C VAL A 812 -22.63 -9.27 -51.09
N ILE A 813 -22.96 -10.02 -52.13
CA ILE A 813 -22.29 -11.27 -52.51
C ILE A 813 -21.88 -11.17 -53.97
N TRP A 814 -20.71 -10.57 -54.25
CA TRP A 814 -20.31 -10.12 -55.60
C TRP A 814 -18.84 -10.34 -55.95
N GLY A 815 -18.55 -10.59 -57.22
CA GLY A 815 -17.18 -10.74 -57.71
C GLY A 815 -16.47 -12.02 -57.27
N ASN A 816 -17.22 -13.04 -56.85
CA ASN A 816 -16.71 -14.36 -56.48
C ASN A 816 -16.61 -15.28 -57.72
N SER A 817 -15.96 -16.44 -57.58
CA SER A 817 -15.71 -17.39 -58.67
C SER A 817 -15.91 -18.86 -58.26
N ALA A 818 -16.59 -19.64 -59.11
CA ALA A 818 -16.79 -21.08 -58.97
C ALA A 818 -17.16 -21.70 -60.33
N SER A 819 -17.18 -23.03 -60.44
CA SER A 819 -17.70 -23.71 -61.63
C SER A 819 -19.24 -23.65 -61.72
N GLU A 820 -19.93 -23.64 -60.58
CA GLU A 820 -21.38 -23.43 -60.48
C GLU A 820 -21.71 -22.49 -59.30
N GLY A 821 -22.69 -21.60 -59.49
CA GLY A 821 -23.14 -20.67 -58.43
C GLY A 821 -22.03 -19.79 -57.86
N ALA A 822 -21.42 -18.93 -58.69
CA ALA A 822 -20.29 -18.10 -58.30
C ALA A 822 -20.56 -17.24 -57.06
N GLY A 823 -21.72 -16.56 -57.00
CA GLY A 823 -22.17 -15.83 -55.79
C GLY A 823 -22.65 -16.76 -54.69
N MET A 824 -23.77 -17.44 -54.91
CA MET A 824 -24.38 -18.40 -54.00
C MET A 824 -24.76 -19.69 -54.74
N PHE A 825 -24.71 -20.84 -54.05
CA PHE A 825 -25.19 -22.12 -54.53
C PHE A 825 -25.90 -22.92 -53.43
N ASP A 826 -27.04 -23.53 -53.75
CA ASP A 826 -27.94 -24.18 -52.80
C ASP A 826 -28.19 -25.64 -53.16
N GLN A 827 -27.61 -26.57 -52.39
CA GLN A 827 -27.75 -28.01 -52.62
C GLN A 827 -28.50 -28.67 -51.46
N VAL A 828 -29.79 -28.96 -51.69
CA VAL A 828 -30.71 -29.50 -50.67
C VAL A 828 -30.81 -28.53 -49.47
N ALA A 829 -30.87 -27.24 -49.75
CA ALA A 829 -30.90 -26.12 -48.80
C ALA A 829 -31.97 -25.10 -49.21
N ASN A 830 -32.49 -24.31 -48.27
CA ASN A 830 -33.47 -23.25 -48.54
C ASN A 830 -33.10 -21.99 -47.73
N PRO A 831 -32.12 -21.18 -48.17
CA PRO A 831 -31.79 -19.93 -47.50
C PRO A 831 -32.94 -18.92 -47.64
N THR A 832 -33.07 -18.03 -46.66
CA THR A 832 -33.94 -16.84 -46.76
C THR A 832 -33.06 -15.64 -47.05
N VAL A 833 -33.15 -15.06 -48.25
CA VAL A 833 -32.36 -13.90 -48.67
C VAL A 833 -33.29 -12.72 -48.92
N SER A 834 -33.09 -11.60 -48.23
CA SER A 834 -33.81 -10.35 -48.46
C SER A 834 -32.87 -9.14 -48.43
N PHE A 835 -33.28 -8.06 -49.10
CA PHE A 835 -32.55 -6.78 -49.19
C PHE A 835 -31.05 -6.97 -49.46
N SER A 836 -30.69 -7.93 -50.33
CA SER A 836 -29.29 -8.31 -50.57
C SER A 836 -28.98 -8.36 -52.07
N LEU A 837 -27.77 -7.93 -52.44
CA LEU A 837 -27.26 -7.95 -53.81
C LEU A 837 -26.43 -9.23 -54.03
N VAL A 838 -26.86 -10.09 -54.95
CA VAL A 838 -26.25 -11.41 -55.18
C VAL A 838 -25.87 -11.59 -56.65
N GLN A 839 -24.61 -11.95 -56.90
CA GLN A 839 -24.08 -12.29 -58.22
C GLN A 839 -24.76 -13.54 -58.79
N GLY A 840 -25.46 -13.37 -59.92
CA GLY A 840 -26.34 -14.39 -60.52
C GLY A 840 -27.81 -14.30 -60.05
N GLY A 841 -28.08 -13.48 -59.02
CA GLY A 841 -29.40 -13.27 -58.43
C GLY A 841 -29.84 -14.36 -57.44
N HIS A 842 -30.75 -13.99 -56.54
CA HIS A 842 -31.43 -14.92 -55.65
C HIS A 842 -32.87 -14.43 -55.38
N ALA A 843 -33.84 -15.35 -55.33
CA ALA A 843 -35.23 -15.01 -55.05
C ALA A 843 -35.42 -14.42 -53.64
N GLY A 844 -36.26 -13.38 -53.50
CA GLY A 844 -36.54 -12.75 -52.21
C GLY A 844 -37.03 -11.31 -52.33
N ILE A 845 -37.42 -10.72 -51.20
CA ILE A 845 -37.90 -9.33 -51.13
C ILE A 845 -36.70 -8.38 -51.15
N GLY A 846 -36.71 -7.39 -52.04
CA GLY A 846 -35.67 -6.35 -52.10
C GLY A 846 -34.31 -6.80 -52.63
N ASN A 847 -34.19 -8.02 -53.17
CA ASN A 847 -32.89 -8.52 -53.68
C ASN A 847 -32.51 -7.88 -55.02
N LEU A 848 -31.20 -7.70 -55.21
CA LEU A 848 -30.60 -7.12 -56.42
C LEU A 848 -29.63 -8.11 -57.07
N SER A 849 -29.36 -7.91 -58.38
CA SER A 849 -28.46 -8.77 -59.18
C SER A 849 -27.65 -8.02 -60.25
N SER A 850 -27.81 -6.70 -60.32
CA SER A 850 -26.94 -5.78 -61.06
C SER A 850 -25.58 -5.65 -60.40
N ASP A 851 -24.58 -5.17 -61.15
CA ASP A 851 -23.25 -4.89 -60.61
C ASP A 851 -23.31 -3.94 -59.41
N VAL A 852 -22.59 -4.29 -58.34
CA VAL A 852 -22.53 -3.51 -57.10
C VAL A 852 -21.75 -2.21 -57.26
N LEU A 853 -20.84 -2.10 -58.26
CA LEU A 853 -19.99 -0.93 -58.45
C LEU A 853 -19.22 -0.55 -57.17
N PHE A 854 -18.40 -1.48 -56.68
CA PHE A 854 -17.42 -1.25 -55.62
C PHE A 854 -16.45 -0.12 -56.01
N ALA A 855 -15.88 0.58 -55.02
CA ALA A 855 -14.96 1.70 -55.26
C ALA A 855 -13.65 1.27 -55.93
N ASN A 856 -13.04 0.17 -55.47
CA ASN A 856 -11.82 -0.41 -56.05
C ASN A 856 -11.78 -1.93 -55.80
N GLN A 857 -12.66 -2.71 -56.44
CA GLN A 857 -12.70 -4.17 -56.24
C GLN A 857 -11.34 -4.89 -56.42
N PRO A 858 -10.43 -4.49 -57.32
CA PRO A 858 -9.08 -5.07 -57.42
C PRO A 858 -8.24 -5.04 -56.12
N ASP A 859 -8.52 -4.11 -55.21
CA ASP A 859 -7.64 -3.70 -54.11
C ASP A 859 -8.50 -3.46 -52.84
N PRO A 860 -8.89 -4.53 -52.13
CA PRO A 860 -10.08 -4.52 -51.28
C PRO A 860 -9.91 -3.79 -49.94
N ASP A 861 -8.68 -3.63 -49.47
CA ASP A 861 -8.22 -2.88 -48.28
C ASP A 861 -7.65 -1.48 -48.59
N GLY A 862 -7.78 -1.01 -49.83
CA GLY A 862 -7.54 0.39 -50.20
C GLY A 862 -6.07 0.84 -50.26
N ASP A 863 -5.88 2.09 -50.65
CA ASP A 863 -4.56 2.70 -50.89
C ASP A 863 -3.65 2.64 -49.64
N ASP A 864 -4.20 2.74 -48.43
CA ASP A 864 -3.44 2.68 -47.18
C ASP A 864 -3.11 1.26 -46.68
N ASN A 865 -3.62 0.23 -47.38
CA ASN A 865 -3.45 -1.20 -47.11
C ASN A 865 -3.99 -1.61 -45.71
N LYS A 866 -5.07 -0.98 -45.24
CA LYS A 866 -5.74 -1.32 -43.99
C LYS A 866 -7.26 -1.43 -44.14
N TRP A 867 -7.71 -2.69 -44.08
CA TRP A 867 -9.07 -3.08 -43.71
C TRP A 867 -9.69 -2.23 -42.59
N MET A 868 -11.00 -1.95 -42.74
CA MET A 868 -11.88 -1.23 -41.82
C MET A 868 -11.63 0.30 -41.80
N THR A 869 -11.17 0.85 -42.92
CA THR A 869 -10.91 2.29 -43.14
C THR A 869 -11.94 2.91 -44.10
N ALA A 870 -11.70 4.17 -44.51
CA ALA A 870 -12.59 4.90 -45.41
C ALA A 870 -12.26 4.70 -46.90
N ASP A 871 -11.06 4.19 -47.21
CA ASP A 871 -10.59 3.94 -48.58
C ASP A 871 -10.79 2.48 -49.05
N ASP A 872 -10.99 1.51 -48.14
CA ASP A 872 -11.39 0.11 -48.37
C ASP A 872 -12.12 -0.10 -49.71
N GLY A 873 -11.46 -0.75 -50.68
CA GLY A 873 -11.95 -0.88 -52.06
C GLY A 873 -13.30 -1.61 -52.22
N LEU A 874 -13.72 -2.39 -51.21
CA LEU A 874 -15.03 -3.06 -51.16
C LEU A 874 -16.18 -2.19 -50.63
N ARG A 875 -15.96 -0.90 -50.34
CA ARG A 875 -17.05 0.07 -50.10
C ARG A 875 -17.82 0.36 -51.40
N LEU A 876 -19.05 0.84 -51.26
CA LEU A 876 -19.89 1.21 -52.41
C LEU A 876 -19.42 2.52 -53.07
N SER A 877 -19.54 2.62 -54.39
CA SER A 877 -19.46 3.92 -55.09
C SER A 877 -20.79 4.67 -55.03
N LEU A 878 -20.77 6.00 -55.22
CA LEU A 878 -21.95 6.89 -55.26
C LEU A 878 -23.08 6.39 -56.20
N CYS A 879 -22.69 5.64 -57.23
CA CYS A 879 -23.56 5.17 -58.31
C CYS A 879 -24.04 3.73 -58.12
N SER A 880 -23.60 3.05 -57.05
CA SER A 880 -23.99 1.68 -56.72
C SER A 880 -25.51 1.53 -56.60
N PRO A 881 -26.11 0.41 -57.08
CA PRO A 881 -27.51 0.09 -56.84
C PRO A 881 -27.76 -0.43 -55.41
N ALA A 882 -26.72 -0.72 -54.63
CA ALA A 882 -26.84 -1.14 -53.22
C ALA A 882 -26.94 0.05 -52.23
N VAL A 883 -26.66 1.28 -52.68
CA VAL A 883 -26.77 2.49 -51.86
C VAL A 883 -28.24 2.84 -51.61
N ASN A 884 -28.60 3.17 -50.36
CA ASN A 884 -29.97 3.46 -49.92
C ASN A 884 -30.99 2.35 -50.28
N ALA A 885 -30.55 1.08 -50.33
CA ALA A 885 -31.36 -0.03 -50.85
C ALA A 885 -31.59 -1.19 -49.85
N GLY A 886 -30.96 -1.15 -48.68
CA GLY A 886 -31.12 -2.11 -47.60
C GLY A 886 -32.37 -1.89 -46.74
N PHE A 887 -32.48 -2.68 -45.67
CA PHE A 887 -33.54 -2.61 -44.68
C PHE A 887 -33.02 -2.01 -43.35
N ASN A 888 -33.66 -0.94 -42.90
CA ASN A 888 -33.22 -0.19 -41.71
C ASN A 888 -33.34 -1.03 -40.43
N LEU A 889 -32.20 -1.37 -39.84
CA LEU A 889 -32.08 -2.16 -38.62
C LEU A 889 -31.33 -1.37 -37.53
N VAL A 890 -31.75 -1.55 -36.28
CA VAL A 890 -31.24 -0.78 -35.12
C VAL A 890 -29.92 -1.34 -34.56
N ASP A 891 -29.63 -2.61 -34.85
CA ASP A 891 -28.46 -3.35 -34.38
C ASP A 891 -27.88 -4.17 -35.56
N PRO A 892 -26.61 -3.98 -35.96
CA PRO A 892 -25.65 -3.01 -35.41
C PRO A 892 -25.90 -1.56 -35.88
N PRO A 893 -25.64 -0.54 -35.04
CA PRO A 893 -25.91 0.87 -35.35
C PRO A 893 -24.78 1.57 -36.15
N ILE A 894 -23.61 0.95 -36.23
CA ILE A 894 -22.44 1.42 -37.02
C ILE A 894 -21.97 0.32 -37.97
N ASP A 895 -21.28 0.70 -39.05
CA ASP A 895 -20.70 -0.15 -40.08
C ASP A 895 -19.29 -0.65 -39.68
N ILE A 896 -18.64 -1.41 -40.57
CA ILE A 896 -17.30 -1.93 -40.30
C ILE A 896 -16.22 -0.81 -40.23
N ALA A 897 -16.41 0.30 -40.94
CA ALA A 897 -15.60 1.52 -40.89
C ALA A 897 -16.01 2.48 -39.75
N SER A 898 -16.80 2.00 -38.79
CA SER A 898 -17.32 2.74 -37.61
C SER A 898 -18.22 3.96 -37.92
N GLN A 899 -18.84 3.99 -39.10
CA GLN A 899 -19.80 5.02 -39.54
C GLN A 899 -21.26 4.61 -39.27
N PRO A 900 -22.23 5.53 -39.10
CA PRO A 900 -23.64 5.18 -38.85
C PRO A 900 -24.31 4.32 -39.95
N ARG A 901 -25.06 3.28 -39.57
CA ARG A 901 -25.86 2.39 -40.48
C ARG A 901 -27.20 2.95 -40.96
N THR A 902 -27.43 4.25 -40.83
CA THR A 902 -28.53 4.90 -41.55
C THR A 902 -28.07 6.30 -41.90
N PHE A 903 -27.37 6.40 -43.02
CA PHE A 903 -27.09 7.68 -43.67
C PHE A 903 -28.24 8.07 -44.61
N ASP A 904 -28.42 9.37 -44.85
CA ASP A 904 -29.49 9.97 -45.66
C ASP A 904 -30.93 9.57 -45.24
N LEU A 905 -31.40 8.38 -45.64
CA LEU A 905 -32.74 7.84 -45.35
C LEU A 905 -32.76 6.34 -45.00
N THR A 906 -31.81 5.55 -45.51
CA THR A 906 -31.91 4.08 -45.54
C THR A 906 -30.55 3.40 -45.56
N THR A 907 -30.43 2.29 -44.82
CA THR A 907 -29.20 1.49 -44.74
C THR A 907 -28.72 0.98 -46.11
N ASP A 908 -27.42 0.97 -46.33
CA ASP A 908 -26.79 0.36 -47.52
C ASP A 908 -26.77 -1.18 -47.45
N MET A 909 -26.64 -1.88 -48.59
CA MET A 909 -26.31 -3.31 -48.57
C MET A 909 -24.79 -3.52 -48.44
N GLY A 910 -24.38 -4.45 -47.58
CA GLY A 910 -22.98 -4.82 -47.34
C GLY A 910 -22.44 -4.32 -45.99
N ALA A 911 -21.15 -4.55 -45.74
CA ALA A 911 -20.46 -4.22 -44.48
C ALA A 911 -20.20 -2.72 -44.26
N TYR A 912 -20.25 -1.93 -45.33
CA TYR A 912 -19.99 -0.49 -45.34
C TYR A 912 -21.27 0.32 -45.49
N GLU A 913 -21.26 1.58 -45.05
CA GLU A 913 -22.31 2.57 -45.33
C GLU A 913 -21.72 3.88 -45.88
N LEU A 914 -22.17 4.26 -47.07
CA LEU A 914 -21.69 5.44 -47.79
C LEU A 914 -22.14 6.75 -47.12
N GLN A 915 -21.23 7.36 -46.35
CA GLN A 915 -21.43 8.67 -45.71
C GLN A 915 -21.33 9.85 -46.70
N SER A 916 -22.06 9.79 -47.82
CA SER A 916 -22.06 10.83 -48.86
C SER A 916 -23.36 10.84 -49.64
N TYR A 917 -24.01 12.01 -49.68
CA TYR A 917 -25.26 12.19 -50.43
C TYR A 917 -25.06 11.91 -51.93
N ARG A 918 -26.10 11.37 -52.56
CA ARG A 918 -26.07 11.03 -54.00
C ARG A 918 -26.17 12.29 -54.87
N ASP A 919 -25.05 12.97 -55.06
CA ASP A 919 -24.93 14.25 -55.77
C ASP A 919 -24.55 14.12 -57.26
N GLY A 920 -24.34 12.88 -57.74
CA GLY A 920 -24.11 12.52 -59.14
C GLY A 920 -22.72 12.88 -59.67
N SER A 921 -22.01 11.90 -60.24
CA SER A 921 -20.64 12.07 -60.76
C SER A 921 -20.54 12.89 -62.05
N SER A 922 -21.66 13.34 -62.64
CA SER A 922 -21.70 14.13 -63.87
C SER A 922 -22.99 14.98 -63.95
N LEU A 923 -23.00 16.00 -64.81
CA LEU A 923 -24.22 16.79 -65.07
C LEU A 923 -25.23 16.03 -65.93
N SER A 924 -26.50 16.39 -65.77
CA SER A 924 -27.60 16.00 -66.66
C SER A 924 -27.40 16.39 -68.13
N GLN A 925 -28.11 15.68 -68.99
CA GLN A 925 -28.21 15.90 -70.43
C GLN A 925 -29.63 16.31 -70.81
N ASN A 926 -29.80 16.82 -72.04
CA ASN A 926 -31.11 17.26 -72.52
C ASN A 926 -32.13 16.11 -72.50
N GLY A 927 -33.23 16.27 -71.78
CA GLY A 927 -34.28 15.26 -71.64
C GLY A 927 -34.13 14.31 -70.45
N ASP A 928 -33.05 14.39 -69.67
CA ASP A 928 -32.96 13.68 -68.39
C ASP A 928 -34.10 14.12 -67.46
N GLN A 929 -34.79 13.14 -66.87
CA GLN A 929 -35.86 13.38 -65.90
C GLN A 929 -35.91 12.29 -64.83
N VAL A 930 -36.27 12.68 -63.62
CA VAL A 930 -36.50 11.80 -62.46
C VAL A 930 -37.84 12.17 -61.84
N PHE A 931 -38.61 11.17 -61.42
CA PHE A 931 -39.85 11.34 -60.67
C PHE A 931 -39.80 10.46 -59.43
N GLN A 932 -39.78 11.08 -58.25
CA GLN A 932 -39.59 10.40 -56.97
C GLN A 932 -40.34 11.12 -55.83
N PRO A 933 -40.72 10.42 -54.76
CA PRO A 933 -41.14 11.06 -53.52
C PRO A 933 -40.00 11.88 -52.90
N ILE A 934 -40.34 12.89 -52.12
CA ILE A 934 -39.38 13.66 -51.32
C ILE A 934 -39.69 13.62 -49.83
N THR A 935 -38.64 13.59 -49.01
CA THR A 935 -38.73 13.60 -47.55
C THR A 935 -38.58 15.02 -47.01
N ALA A 936 -39.55 15.46 -46.19
CA ALA A 936 -39.51 16.78 -45.56
C ALA A 936 -38.30 16.93 -44.62
N GLY A 937 -37.66 18.12 -44.63
CA GLY A 937 -36.51 18.41 -43.78
C GLY A 937 -35.18 17.78 -44.21
N THR A 938 -35.11 17.14 -45.38
CA THR A 938 -33.88 16.51 -45.93
C THR A 938 -33.55 17.06 -47.32
N THR A 939 -32.31 16.91 -47.78
CA THR A 939 -31.86 17.39 -49.10
C THR A 939 -32.01 16.28 -50.14
N ASN A 940 -33.09 16.31 -50.91
CA ASN A 940 -33.46 15.25 -51.84
C ASN A 940 -32.72 15.44 -53.17
N GLY A 941 -31.83 14.50 -53.53
CA GLY A 941 -31.09 14.51 -54.79
C GLY A 941 -31.83 13.82 -55.93
N PHE A 942 -31.90 14.47 -57.11
CA PHE A 942 -32.52 13.93 -58.32
C PHE A 942 -31.41 13.55 -59.31
N VAL A 943 -31.16 12.25 -59.47
CA VAL A 943 -30.05 11.72 -60.28
C VAL A 943 -30.57 10.74 -61.33
N ALA A 944 -30.31 11.05 -62.60
CA ALA A 944 -30.72 10.25 -63.76
C ALA A 944 -29.74 9.08 -64.05
N THR A 945 -30.21 8.13 -64.86
CA THR A 945 -29.50 6.89 -65.26
C THR A 945 -28.07 7.17 -65.73
N GLY A 946 -27.08 6.55 -65.08
CA GLY A 946 -25.66 6.84 -65.33
C GLY A 946 -25.12 8.00 -64.47
N CYS A 947 -25.69 8.20 -63.27
CA CYS A 947 -25.18 9.10 -62.25
C CYS A 947 -25.14 10.59 -62.65
N ARG A 948 -26.09 11.02 -63.49
CA ARG A 948 -26.21 12.39 -63.98
C ARG A 948 -27.13 13.22 -63.09
N VAL A 949 -26.60 14.22 -62.38
CA VAL A 949 -27.40 15.04 -61.46
C VAL A 949 -28.27 16.04 -62.21
N ILE A 950 -29.55 16.12 -61.83
CA ILE A 950 -30.50 17.12 -62.28
C ILE A 950 -30.49 18.28 -61.28
N ALA A 951 -30.97 18.05 -60.05
CA ALA A 951 -31.13 19.08 -59.03
C ALA A 951 -31.05 18.47 -57.62
N GLN A 952 -30.89 19.31 -56.60
CA GLN A 952 -31.20 18.96 -55.20
C GLN A 952 -32.33 19.87 -54.69
N VAL A 953 -33.25 19.32 -53.92
CA VAL A 953 -34.39 20.06 -53.32
C VAL A 953 -34.50 19.75 -51.83
N THR A 954 -34.40 20.78 -51.00
CA THR A 954 -34.52 20.71 -49.55
C THR A 954 -35.81 21.40 -49.11
N PRO A 955 -36.84 20.68 -48.62
CA PRO A 955 -38.09 21.29 -48.18
C PRO A 955 -37.87 22.23 -47.00
N ALA A 956 -38.16 23.51 -47.20
CA ALA A 956 -37.85 24.61 -46.30
C ALA A 956 -38.82 25.78 -46.52
N GLY A 957 -38.82 26.79 -45.66
CA GLY A 957 -39.69 27.96 -45.77
C GLY A 957 -41.10 27.77 -45.20
N GLY A 958 -42.03 28.67 -45.57
CA GLY A 958 -43.36 28.77 -44.95
C GLY A 958 -44.40 27.73 -45.40
N ALA A 959 -44.19 27.05 -46.53
CA ALA A 959 -45.05 25.98 -47.02
C ALA A 959 -44.22 24.86 -47.68
N PRO A 960 -43.41 24.10 -46.90
CA PRO A 960 -42.43 23.17 -47.45
C PRO A 960 -43.00 22.17 -48.45
N VAL A 961 -42.34 22.04 -49.59
CA VAL A 961 -42.70 21.10 -50.66
C VAL A 961 -42.71 19.64 -50.17
N SER A 962 -43.67 18.85 -50.66
CA SER A 962 -43.87 17.45 -50.24
C SER A 962 -44.53 16.63 -51.36
N GLY A 963 -44.69 15.32 -51.15
CA GLY A 963 -45.27 14.41 -52.13
C GLY A 963 -44.27 13.92 -53.17
N ASN A 964 -44.73 13.63 -54.39
CA ASN A 964 -43.87 13.28 -55.51
C ASN A 964 -43.45 14.53 -56.29
N VAL A 965 -42.19 14.60 -56.71
CA VAL A 965 -41.62 15.70 -57.51
C VAL A 965 -41.05 15.14 -58.80
N ARG A 966 -41.34 15.81 -59.92
CA ARG A 966 -40.60 15.65 -61.19
C ARG A 966 -39.50 16.70 -61.24
N ALA A 967 -38.26 16.28 -61.46
CA ALA A 967 -37.17 17.16 -61.87
C ALA A 967 -36.72 16.76 -63.28
N LYS A 968 -36.53 17.73 -64.17
CA LYS A 968 -36.17 17.52 -65.58
C LYS A 968 -35.13 18.56 -66.02
N THR A 969 -34.17 18.14 -66.85
CA THR A 969 -33.20 19.01 -67.52
C THR A 969 -33.54 19.21 -68.99
N PHE A 970 -33.32 20.43 -69.45
CA PHE A 970 -33.19 20.79 -70.86
C PHE A 970 -31.79 21.37 -71.10
N VAL A 971 -31.21 21.09 -72.26
CA VAL A 971 -29.96 21.72 -72.71
C VAL A 971 -30.10 22.05 -74.19
N ASP A 972 -30.14 23.33 -74.51
CA ASP A 972 -30.28 23.85 -75.88
C ASP A 972 -28.95 23.87 -76.63
N ALA A 973 -29.03 23.96 -77.97
CA ALA A 973 -27.86 24.00 -78.84
C ALA A 973 -27.12 25.37 -78.87
N GLY A 974 -27.55 26.33 -78.05
CA GLY A 974 -27.05 27.70 -78.03
C GLY A 974 -27.65 28.51 -76.88
N VAL A 975 -27.14 29.72 -76.67
CA VAL A 975 -27.61 30.64 -75.62
C VAL A 975 -29.03 31.11 -75.98
N LEU A 976 -29.98 30.89 -75.08
CA LEU A 976 -31.38 31.27 -75.27
C LEU A 976 -31.53 32.80 -75.24
N THR A 977 -32.56 33.31 -75.92
CA THR A 977 -32.91 34.74 -75.92
C THR A 977 -34.40 34.91 -75.68
N ALA A 978 -34.77 35.64 -74.62
CA ALA A 978 -36.15 35.84 -74.17
C ALA A 978 -36.43 37.34 -74.03
N GLY A 979 -36.93 37.97 -75.10
CA GLY A 979 -37.01 39.43 -75.19
C GLY A 979 -35.60 40.03 -75.19
N PRO A 980 -35.27 40.97 -74.27
CA PRO A 980 -33.91 41.50 -74.14
C PRO A 980 -32.96 40.56 -73.38
N LEU A 981 -33.48 39.59 -72.61
CA LEU A 981 -32.66 38.71 -71.77
C LEU A 981 -31.95 37.64 -72.62
N LYS A 982 -30.69 37.38 -72.29
CA LYS A 982 -29.99 36.14 -72.64
C LYS A 982 -30.14 35.15 -71.49
N LEU A 983 -30.23 33.84 -71.77
CA LEU A 983 -30.29 32.80 -70.74
C LEU A 983 -29.30 31.67 -71.09
N VAL A 984 -28.68 31.08 -70.06
CA VAL A 984 -27.75 29.95 -70.20
C VAL A 984 -28.43 28.75 -70.86
N GLN A 985 -27.66 27.99 -71.66
CA GLN A 985 -28.15 26.89 -72.52
C GLN A 985 -28.86 25.77 -71.75
N ARG A 986 -28.39 25.52 -70.52
CA ARG A 986 -28.95 24.55 -69.58
C ARG A 986 -30.05 25.23 -68.75
N HIS A 987 -31.18 24.55 -68.62
CA HIS A 987 -32.26 25.00 -67.75
C HIS A 987 -33.06 23.82 -67.19
N TYR A 988 -33.85 24.10 -66.16
CA TYR A 988 -34.44 23.06 -65.31
C TYR A 988 -35.93 23.27 -65.09
N GLU A 989 -36.72 22.22 -65.18
CA GLU A 989 -38.11 22.20 -64.72
C GLU A 989 -38.21 21.31 -63.48
N ILE A 990 -38.67 21.87 -62.36
CA ILE A 990 -38.92 21.13 -61.12
C ILE A 990 -40.37 21.38 -60.70
N LEU A 991 -41.16 20.32 -60.59
CA LEU A 991 -42.62 20.38 -60.35
C LEU A 991 -43.04 19.32 -59.32
N PRO A 992 -43.50 19.71 -58.12
CA PRO A 992 -44.23 18.81 -57.23
C PRO A 992 -45.62 18.49 -57.79
N SER A 993 -46.15 17.33 -57.46
CA SER A 993 -47.52 16.94 -57.79
C SER A 993 -48.58 17.78 -57.07
N ASP A 994 -48.25 18.30 -55.88
CA ASP A 994 -49.16 19.03 -55.00
C ASP A 994 -48.68 20.46 -54.75
N ASN A 995 -49.62 21.42 -54.72
CA ASN A 995 -49.39 22.84 -54.36
C ASN A 995 -48.22 23.55 -55.09
N ALA A 996 -47.90 23.17 -56.33
CA ALA A 996 -46.73 23.67 -57.06
C ALA A 996 -46.60 25.19 -57.14
N ALA A 997 -47.71 25.95 -57.14
CA ALA A 997 -47.67 27.42 -57.18
C ALA A 997 -47.18 28.08 -55.88
N ASN A 998 -47.34 27.44 -54.71
CA ASN A 998 -47.05 28.06 -53.40
C ASN A 998 -46.05 27.27 -52.55
N ALA A 999 -45.64 26.06 -52.98
CA ALA A 999 -44.70 25.24 -52.24
C ALA A 999 -43.32 25.91 -52.15
N THR A 1000 -42.69 25.86 -50.97
CA THR A 1000 -41.40 26.48 -50.69
C THR A 1000 -40.29 25.45 -50.50
N ALA A 1001 -39.06 25.79 -50.89
CA ALA A 1001 -37.88 24.97 -50.70
C ALA A 1001 -36.59 25.78 -50.86
N ARG A 1002 -35.46 25.16 -50.50
CA ARG A 1002 -34.16 25.51 -51.06
C ARG A 1002 -33.85 24.59 -52.23
N VAL A 1003 -33.53 25.15 -53.38
CA VAL A 1003 -33.19 24.42 -54.62
C VAL A 1003 -31.70 24.62 -54.89
N LYS A 1004 -31.01 23.57 -55.38
CA LYS A 1004 -29.68 23.68 -55.97
C LYS A 1004 -29.68 23.14 -57.40
N LEU A 1005 -29.10 23.93 -58.30
CA LEU A 1005 -28.91 23.62 -59.73
C LEU A 1005 -27.41 23.57 -60.08
N PHE A 1006 -27.07 22.92 -61.20
CA PHE A 1006 -25.69 22.54 -61.53
C PHE A 1006 -25.30 22.92 -62.96
N PHE A 1007 -24.13 23.53 -63.17
CA PHE A 1007 -23.71 24.09 -64.48
C PHE A 1007 -22.22 23.88 -64.77
N ASN A 1008 -21.84 23.78 -66.05
CA ASN A 1008 -20.44 23.75 -66.47
C ASN A 1008 -19.90 25.16 -66.74
N GLN A 1009 -18.61 25.40 -66.47
CA GLN A 1009 -17.95 26.68 -66.78
C GLN A 1009 -18.14 27.06 -68.27
N SER A 1010 -18.05 26.10 -69.18
CA SER A 1010 -18.24 26.30 -70.63
C SER A 1010 -19.63 26.83 -71.01
N GLU A 1011 -20.66 26.61 -70.18
CA GLU A 1011 -22.02 27.10 -70.41
C GLU A 1011 -22.14 28.59 -70.04
N PHE A 1012 -21.38 29.04 -69.05
CA PHE A 1012 -21.19 30.46 -68.73
C PHE A 1012 -20.24 31.15 -69.72
N ASP A 1013 -19.18 30.47 -70.18
CA ASP A 1013 -18.28 31.00 -71.22
C ASP A 1013 -19.04 31.26 -72.53
N ALA A 1014 -19.91 30.32 -72.93
CA ALA A 1014 -20.79 30.49 -74.09
C ALA A 1014 -21.77 31.66 -73.92
N PHE A 1015 -22.39 31.81 -72.74
CA PHE A 1015 -23.21 32.97 -72.40
C PHE A 1015 -22.41 34.28 -72.51
N ASN A 1016 -21.19 34.29 -71.97
CA ASN A 1016 -20.29 35.45 -71.90
C ASN A 1016 -19.74 35.91 -73.26
N LEU A 1017 -19.95 35.15 -74.35
CA LEU A 1017 -19.70 35.58 -75.73
C LEU A 1017 -20.90 36.33 -76.35
N GLU A 1018 -22.12 36.09 -75.84
CA GLU A 1018 -23.39 36.58 -76.37
C GLU A 1018 -23.91 37.85 -75.66
N VAL A 1019 -23.20 38.33 -74.63
CA VAL A 1019 -23.52 39.57 -73.88
C VAL A 1019 -22.39 40.60 -73.92
N SER A 1020 -22.78 41.88 -74.06
CA SER A 1020 -21.89 43.04 -74.00
C SER A 1020 -21.90 43.78 -72.65
N GLY A 1021 -22.88 43.50 -71.79
CA GLY A 1021 -23.03 44.08 -70.45
C GLY A 1021 -22.31 43.27 -69.36
N ALA A 1022 -22.91 43.19 -68.18
CA ALA A 1022 -22.43 42.37 -67.06
C ALA A 1022 -22.28 40.89 -67.46
N LYS A 1023 -21.26 40.20 -66.93
CA LYS A 1023 -20.91 38.83 -67.31
C LYS A 1023 -21.08 37.85 -66.15
N LEU A 1024 -21.42 36.61 -66.46
CA LEU A 1024 -21.41 35.48 -65.53
C LEU A 1024 -19.96 35.09 -65.17
N PRO A 1025 -19.71 34.26 -64.15
CA PRO A 1025 -18.36 33.88 -63.74
C PRO A 1025 -17.51 33.33 -64.90
N SER A 1026 -16.37 33.98 -65.17
CA SER A 1026 -15.37 33.54 -66.16
C SER A 1026 -14.32 32.58 -65.56
N SER A 1027 -14.32 32.41 -64.24
CA SER A 1027 -13.49 31.44 -63.52
C SER A 1027 -14.06 31.20 -62.11
N PRO A 1028 -13.64 30.13 -61.41
CA PRO A 1028 -13.98 29.89 -60.00
C PRO A 1028 -13.62 31.03 -59.03
N SER A 1029 -12.70 31.91 -59.43
CA SER A 1029 -12.25 33.09 -58.68
C SER A 1029 -12.93 34.40 -59.07
N ASP A 1030 -13.84 34.38 -60.04
CA ASP A 1030 -14.49 35.58 -60.59
C ASP A 1030 -15.68 36.04 -59.74
N GLY A 1031 -15.37 36.60 -58.56
CA GLY A 1031 -16.37 37.15 -57.64
C GLY A 1031 -17.21 38.29 -58.23
N THR A 1032 -16.71 39.00 -59.24
CA THR A 1032 -17.50 40.00 -59.97
C THR A 1032 -18.52 39.34 -60.90
N GLY A 1033 -18.14 38.26 -61.59
CA GLY A 1033 -19.07 37.47 -62.37
C GLY A 1033 -20.12 36.74 -61.52
N VAL A 1034 -19.75 36.33 -60.29
CA VAL A 1034 -20.67 35.74 -59.31
C VAL A 1034 -21.76 36.73 -58.90
N ALA A 1035 -21.38 37.96 -58.50
CA ALA A 1035 -22.32 39.01 -58.09
C ALA A 1035 -23.23 39.54 -59.23
N ASN A 1036 -22.99 39.13 -60.49
CA ASN A 1036 -23.85 39.44 -61.63
C ASN A 1036 -24.89 38.34 -61.91
N LEU A 1037 -24.82 37.17 -61.27
CA LEU A 1037 -25.62 36.00 -61.63
C LEU A 1037 -27.03 36.08 -61.03
N LEU A 1038 -28.04 35.97 -61.89
CA LEU A 1038 -29.45 35.92 -61.51
C LEU A 1038 -30.10 34.60 -61.95
N VAL A 1039 -31.04 34.11 -61.13
CA VAL A 1039 -31.92 33.00 -61.49
C VAL A 1039 -33.25 33.58 -61.97
N VAL A 1040 -33.62 33.32 -63.22
CA VAL A 1040 -34.92 33.71 -63.78
C VAL A 1040 -35.87 32.52 -63.66
N GLN A 1041 -37.00 32.72 -62.99
CA GLN A 1041 -38.05 31.73 -62.81
C GLN A 1041 -39.26 32.08 -63.67
N TYR A 1042 -39.69 31.13 -64.51
CA TYR A 1042 -40.93 31.23 -65.27
C TYR A 1042 -41.96 30.29 -64.63
N HIS A 1043 -43.06 30.83 -64.10
CA HIS A 1043 -44.01 30.09 -63.27
C HIS A 1043 -44.97 29.18 -64.08
N GLY A 1044 -45.47 28.13 -63.42
CA GLY A 1044 -46.35 27.13 -64.04
C GLY A 1044 -45.60 26.00 -64.77
N THR A 1045 -46.29 25.33 -65.69
CA THR A 1045 -45.77 24.13 -66.40
C THR A 1045 -45.43 24.44 -67.85
N SER A 1046 -44.39 23.82 -68.41
CA SER A 1046 -44.06 23.96 -69.84
C SER A 1046 -44.33 22.69 -70.65
N ALA A 1047 -44.73 22.89 -71.91
CA ALA A 1047 -44.80 21.82 -72.90
C ALA A 1047 -43.46 21.57 -73.64
N THR A 1048 -42.50 22.50 -73.60
CA THR A 1048 -41.29 22.48 -74.45
C THR A 1048 -39.96 22.78 -73.74
N GLY A 1049 -40.00 23.23 -72.49
CA GLY A 1049 -38.87 23.83 -71.78
C GLY A 1049 -38.68 25.32 -72.07
N GLN A 1050 -39.05 25.82 -73.25
CA GLN A 1050 -38.71 27.19 -73.66
C GLN A 1050 -39.44 28.26 -72.81
N PRO A 1051 -38.79 29.40 -72.48
CA PRO A 1051 -39.34 30.48 -71.64
C PRO A 1051 -40.78 30.91 -71.99
N GLY A 1052 -41.04 31.19 -73.28
CA GLY A 1052 -42.36 31.61 -73.77
C GLY A 1052 -43.43 30.50 -73.83
N SER A 1053 -43.20 29.36 -73.20
CA SER A 1053 -44.13 28.22 -73.15
C SER A 1053 -44.51 27.77 -71.74
N TYR A 1054 -44.09 28.54 -70.72
CA TYR A 1054 -44.62 28.43 -69.36
C TYR A 1054 -45.96 29.17 -69.23
N SER A 1055 -46.78 28.78 -68.23
CA SER A 1055 -48.19 29.16 -68.13
C SER A 1055 -48.49 30.26 -67.10
N GLY A 1056 -47.47 30.90 -66.53
CA GLY A 1056 -47.59 31.92 -65.49
C GLY A 1056 -46.48 32.97 -65.57
N ASP A 1057 -46.48 33.88 -64.60
CA ASP A 1057 -45.62 35.06 -64.61
C ASP A 1057 -44.11 34.74 -64.49
N THR A 1058 -43.27 35.74 -64.77
CA THR A 1058 -41.82 35.64 -64.63
C THR A 1058 -41.36 36.39 -63.38
N THR A 1059 -40.55 35.73 -62.54
CA THR A 1059 -39.88 36.35 -61.39
C THR A 1059 -38.37 36.19 -61.52
N THR A 1060 -37.61 37.02 -60.81
CA THR A 1060 -36.14 36.97 -60.81
C THR A 1060 -35.65 36.90 -59.37
N ILE A 1061 -34.82 35.90 -59.10
CA ILE A 1061 -34.19 35.63 -57.81
C ILE A 1061 -32.71 35.99 -57.93
N ASN A 1062 -32.21 36.81 -57.01
CA ASN A 1062 -30.78 37.04 -56.83
C ASN A 1062 -30.27 36.10 -55.73
N PRO A 1063 -29.49 35.05 -56.03
CA PRO A 1063 -28.87 34.21 -55.00
C PRO A 1063 -27.88 35.03 -54.16
N ASN A 1064 -27.51 34.54 -52.98
CA ASN A 1064 -26.36 35.14 -52.28
C ASN A 1064 -25.07 34.70 -52.99
N ASP A 1065 -24.07 35.58 -53.10
CA ASP A 1065 -22.76 35.26 -53.69
C ASP A 1065 -22.14 33.97 -53.10
N GLY A 1066 -22.30 33.76 -51.77
CA GLY A 1066 -21.80 32.58 -51.06
C GLY A 1066 -22.56 31.27 -51.34
N ASP A 1067 -23.69 31.34 -52.03
CA ASP A 1067 -24.48 30.19 -52.48
C ASP A 1067 -24.20 29.78 -53.94
N ILE A 1068 -23.32 30.51 -54.63
CA ILE A 1068 -22.84 30.26 -56.00
C ILE A 1068 -21.42 29.70 -55.89
N VAL A 1069 -21.31 28.38 -55.79
CA VAL A 1069 -20.07 27.69 -55.38
C VAL A 1069 -19.47 26.89 -56.54
N TRP A 1070 -18.16 26.96 -56.73
CA TRP A 1070 -17.44 26.05 -57.62
C TRP A 1070 -17.02 24.76 -56.90
N ASN A 1071 -17.53 23.62 -57.37
CA ASN A 1071 -17.11 22.30 -56.93
C ASN A 1071 -15.92 21.82 -57.77
N GLY A 1072 -14.70 22.03 -57.25
CA GLY A 1072 -13.46 21.67 -57.94
C GLY A 1072 -13.23 20.17 -58.15
N SER A 1073 -13.83 19.31 -57.33
CA SER A 1073 -13.72 17.84 -57.47
C SER A 1073 -14.54 17.32 -58.66
N LEU A 1074 -15.67 17.97 -58.96
CA LEU A 1074 -16.60 17.58 -60.03
C LEU A 1074 -16.63 18.57 -61.20
N ASN A 1075 -15.77 19.60 -61.17
CA ASN A 1075 -15.60 20.65 -62.18
C ASN A 1075 -16.91 21.32 -62.63
N ARG A 1076 -17.78 21.62 -61.67
CA ARG A 1076 -19.11 22.22 -61.90
C ARG A 1076 -19.39 23.38 -60.95
N TRP A 1077 -20.21 24.32 -61.39
CA TRP A 1077 -20.88 25.30 -60.55
C TRP A 1077 -22.10 24.68 -59.86
N GLU A 1078 -22.33 25.05 -58.61
CA GLU A 1078 -23.46 24.68 -57.77
C GLU A 1078 -24.14 25.96 -57.29
N ILE A 1079 -25.38 26.20 -57.73
CA ILE A 1079 -26.12 27.44 -57.47
C ILE A 1079 -27.29 27.11 -56.56
N SER A 1080 -27.27 27.61 -55.31
CA SER A 1080 -28.31 27.37 -54.31
C SER A 1080 -29.16 28.62 -54.08
N PHE A 1081 -30.48 28.47 -53.98
CA PHE A 1081 -31.40 29.58 -53.74
C PHE A 1081 -32.73 29.09 -53.14
N ASP A 1082 -33.43 29.97 -52.43
CA ASP A 1082 -34.75 29.67 -51.87
C ASP A 1082 -35.85 30.06 -52.86
N VAL A 1083 -36.89 29.23 -52.97
CA VAL A 1083 -38.01 29.40 -53.92
C VAL A 1083 -39.35 29.45 -53.20
N THR A 1084 -40.29 30.20 -53.79
CA THR A 1084 -41.72 30.09 -53.49
C THR A 1084 -42.43 29.86 -54.82
N GLY A 1085 -43.06 28.69 -54.95
CA GLY A 1085 -43.53 28.18 -56.22
C GLY A 1085 -42.44 27.46 -57.01
N PHE A 1086 -42.85 26.42 -57.73
CA PHE A 1086 -42.01 25.47 -58.45
C PHE A 1086 -42.39 25.42 -59.93
N SER A 1087 -41.40 25.53 -60.81
CA SER A 1087 -41.62 25.70 -62.25
C SER A 1087 -40.31 25.58 -63.07
N GLY A 1088 -40.13 26.37 -64.13
CA GLY A 1088 -38.88 26.49 -64.89
C GLY A 1088 -37.89 27.48 -64.29
N PHE A 1089 -36.62 27.10 -64.21
CA PHE A 1089 -35.50 27.86 -63.66
C PHE A 1089 -34.33 27.97 -64.67
N PHE A 1090 -33.87 29.20 -64.89
CA PHE A 1090 -32.86 29.59 -65.87
C PHE A 1090 -31.81 30.51 -65.23
N ILE A 1091 -30.64 30.67 -65.85
CA ILE A 1091 -29.59 31.60 -65.39
C ILE A 1091 -29.45 32.76 -66.38
N SER A 1092 -29.37 33.99 -65.85
CA SER A 1092 -29.18 35.27 -66.55
C SER A 1092 -28.12 36.11 -65.84
N ASN A 1093 -27.69 37.20 -66.48
CA ASN A 1093 -26.95 38.28 -65.83
C ASN A 1093 -27.89 39.39 -65.30
N ALA A 1094 -27.39 40.21 -64.37
CA ALA A 1094 -27.99 41.48 -63.95
C ALA A 1094 -27.53 42.63 -64.85
N ASP A 1095 -28.45 43.35 -65.51
CA ASP A 1095 -28.13 44.52 -66.35
C ASP A 1095 -28.77 45.80 -65.77
N PRO A 1096 -27.99 46.74 -65.21
CA PRO A 1096 -28.53 47.87 -64.46
C PRO A 1096 -28.71 49.15 -65.30
N LEU A 1097 -29.89 49.77 -65.23
CA LEU A 1097 -30.12 51.16 -65.65
C LEU A 1097 -30.73 52.00 -64.52
N PRO A 1098 -30.36 53.29 -64.33
CA PRO A 1098 -30.39 53.88 -62.98
C PRO A 1098 -30.99 55.30 -62.86
N LEU A 1099 -31.80 55.54 -61.81
CA LEU A 1099 -31.94 56.89 -61.26
C LEU A 1099 -30.61 57.34 -60.64
N LYS A 1100 -30.02 58.40 -61.18
CA LYS A 1100 -28.67 58.86 -60.78
C LYS A 1100 -28.73 60.08 -59.87
N LEU A 1101 -28.73 59.83 -58.56
CA LEU A 1101 -28.60 60.85 -57.52
C LEU A 1101 -27.22 61.53 -57.58
N VAL A 1102 -27.18 62.85 -57.73
CA VAL A 1102 -25.92 63.64 -57.78
C VAL A 1102 -25.39 63.91 -56.38
N SER A 1103 -26.29 64.29 -55.47
CA SER A 1103 -25.94 64.59 -54.08
C SER A 1103 -27.16 64.49 -53.17
N PHE A 1104 -26.96 64.01 -51.95
CA PHE A 1104 -27.85 64.21 -50.81
C PHE A 1104 -27.01 64.79 -49.67
N SER A 1105 -27.60 65.61 -48.81
CA SER A 1105 -26.90 66.25 -47.70
C SER A 1105 -27.85 66.56 -46.54
N ALA A 1106 -27.32 66.52 -45.32
CA ALA A 1106 -28.01 66.90 -44.10
C ALA A 1106 -27.21 67.98 -43.37
N ARG A 1107 -27.89 69.03 -42.88
CA ARG A 1107 -27.26 70.14 -42.17
C ARG A 1107 -28.14 70.60 -41.00
N ARG A 1108 -27.54 70.70 -39.81
CA ARG A 1108 -28.16 71.36 -38.66
C ARG A 1108 -28.39 72.85 -38.96
N VAL A 1109 -29.61 73.32 -38.71
CA VAL A 1109 -30.00 74.74 -38.73
C VAL A 1109 -30.76 75.01 -37.45
N GLU A 1110 -30.19 75.82 -36.55
CA GLU A 1110 -30.68 76.06 -35.19
C GLU A 1110 -30.95 74.74 -34.40
N ASN A 1111 -32.22 74.39 -34.21
CA ASN A 1111 -32.68 73.19 -33.52
C ASN A 1111 -33.25 72.12 -34.47
N ALA A 1112 -33.26 72.37 -35.78
CA ALA A 1112 -33.76 71.48 -36.83
C ALA A 1112 -32.62 70.89 -37.67
N THR A 1113 -32.92 69.88 -38.48
CA THR A 1113 -32.04 69.40 -39.54
C THR A 1113 -32.70 69.66 -40.90
N GLN A 1114 -32.05 70.47 -41.73
CA GLN A 1114 -32.44 70.68 -43.12
C GLN A 1114 -31.75 69.63 -44.00
N LEU A 1115 -32.50 69.07 -44.95
CA LEU A 1115 -32.08 68.01 -45.87
C LEU A 1115 -32.24 68.52 -47.30
N GLU A 1116 -31.22 68.41 -48.16
CA GLU A 1116 -31.31 68.77 -49.58
C GLU A 1116 -30.71 67.68 -50.48
N TRP A 1117 -31.36 67.39 -51.61
CA TRP A 1117 -30.82 66.52 -52.67
C TRP A 1117 -30.99 67.10 -54.08
N LEU A 1118 -30.18 66.57 -55.00
CA LEU A 1118 -30.15 66.89 -56.42
C LEU A 1118 -30.03 65.59 -57.21
N THR A 1119 -30.92 65.38 -58.18
CA THR A 1119 -30.86 64.30 -59.18
C THR A 1119 -30.21 64.78 -60.48
N ALA A 1120 -29.68 63.85 -61.27
CA ALA A 1120 -29.06 64.17 -62.58
C ALA A 1120 -30.10 64.21 -63.69
N GLU A 1121 -30.90 63.14 -63.77
CA GLU A 1121 -32.02 62.94 -64.68
C GLU A 1121 -33.05 62.08 -63.93
N GLU A 1122 -34.33 62.44 -64.02
CA GLU A 1122 -35.45 61.64 -63.52
C GLU A 1122 -36.23 61.06 -64.70
N VAL A 1123 -36.28 59.74 -64.76
CA VAL A 1123 -37.07 58.96 -65.72
C VAL A 1123 -37.81 57.92 -64.89
N ASN A 1124 -39.13 57.82 -65.09
CA ASN A 1124 -40.08 56.97 -64.37
C ASN A 1124 -40.11 57.06 -62.83
N THR A 1125 -39.29 57.89 -62.18
CA THR A 1125 -39.28 58.05 -60.73
C THR A 1125 -40.64 58.52 -60.19
N SER A 1126 -41.16 57.79 -59.19
CA SER A 1126 -42.46 58.04 -58.55
C SER A 1126 -42.35 59.04 -57.40
N HIS A 1127 -41.56 58.71 -56.37
CA HIS A 1127 -41.42 59.55 -55.19
C HIS A 1127 -40.16 59.21 -54.36
N PHE A 1128 -39.87 60.05 -53.38
CA PHE A 1128 -38.79 59.89 -52.41
C PHE A 1128 -39.35 59.71 -50.99
N GLU A 1129 -39.03 58.60 -50.34
CA GLU A 1129 -39.24 58.45 -48.89
C GLU A 1129 -37.96 58.88 -48.15
N ILE A 1130 -38.11 59.67 -47.09
CA ILE A 1130 -36.98 60.14 -46.29
C ILE A 1130 -36.91 59.31 -45.00
N HIS A 1131 -35.81 58.59 -44.80
CA HIS A 1131 -35.60 57.72 -43.65
C HIS A 1131 -34.61 58.34 -42.66
N ARG A 1132 -34.98 58.42 -41.38
CA ARG A 1132 -34.18 58.94 -40.25
C ARG A 1132 -33.80 57.81 -39.29
N SER A 1133 -32.61 57.90 -38.68
CA SER A 1133 -32.15 56.95 -37.67
C SER A 1133 -31.19 57.59 -36.65
N ALA A 1134 -31.16 57.06 -35.43
CA ALA A 1134 -30.15 57.40 -34.41
C ALA A 1134 -28.94 56.45 -34.42
N ASP A 1135 -29.05 55.28 -35.05
CA ASP A 1135 -28.03 54.21 -35.03
C ASP A 1135 -27.63 53.69 -36.43
N ALA A 1136 -28.20 54.27 -37.48
CA ALA A 1136 -28.11 53.86 -38.88
C ALA A 1136 -28.61 52.44 -39.20
N ARG A 1137 -29.39 51.83 -38.30
CA ARG A 1137 -29.94 50.46 -38.45
C ARG A 1137 -31.46 50.44 -38.38
N HIS A 1138 -32.04 51.12 -37.40
CA HIS A 1138 -33.48 51.25 -37.24
C HIS A 1138 -33.94 52.57 -37.86
N TRP A 1139 -34.80 52.50 -38.86
CA TRP A 1139 -35.16 53.63 -39.71
C TRP A 1139 -36.64 54.01 -39.54
N GLU A 1140 -36.86 55.24 -39.10
CA GLU A 1140 -38.16 55.90 -39.03
C GLU A 1140 -38.40 56.66 -40.34
N MET A 1141 -39.61 56.57 -40.91
CA MET A 1141 -39.97 57.30 -42.12
C MET A 1141 -40.50 58.70 -41.76
N LEU A 1142 -39.93 59.73 -42.38
CA LEU A 1142 -40.46 61.10 -42.39
C LEU A 1142 -41.37 61.27 -43.63
N PRO A 1143 -42.24 62.29 -43.68
CA PRO A 1143 -43.20 62.47 -44.77
C PRO A 1143 -42.58 62.37 -46.17
N GLU A 1144 -43.23 61.60 -47.03
CA GLU A 1144 -42.84 61.37 -48.43
C GLU A 1144 -42.84 62.66 -49.26
N GLN A 1145 -42.03 62.68 -50.32
CA GLN A 1145 -41.88 63.82 -51.20
C GLN A 1145 -41.96 63.35 -52.67
N PRO A 1146 -43.05 63.69 -53.41
CA PRO A 1146 -43.25 63.21 -54.78
C PRO A 1146 -42.24 63.82 -55.76
N ALA A 1147 -41.91 63.08 -56.81
CA ALA A 1147 -41.01 63.54 -57.86
C ALA A 1147 -41.65 64.63 -58.74
N ALA A 1148 -40.82 65.46 -59.37
CA ALA A 1148 -41.26 66.50 -60.30
C ALA A 1148 -41.54 65.93 -61.69
N VAL A 1149 -42.61 66.41 -62.35
CA VAL A 1149 -43.07 65.85 -63.63
C VAL A 1149 -42.27 66.43 -64.80
N GLY A 1150 -41.21 65.74 -65.22
CA GLY A 1150 -40.46 66.03 -66.44
C GLY A 1150 -39.05 65.39 -66.45
N SER A 1151 -38.45 65.22 -67.62
CA SER A 1151 -37.09 64.68 -67.74
C SER A 1151 -36.03 65.77 -67.55
N GLY A 1152 -35.39 65.76 -66.38
CA GLY A 1152 -34.30 66.68 -66.03
C GLY A 1152 -33.75 66.41 -64.62
N GLY A 1153 -32.68 67.11 -64.25
CA GLY A 1153 -32.10 67.05 -62.91
C GLY A 1153 -32.76 68.05 -61.97
N HIS A 1154 -33.43 67.57 -60.92
CA HIS A 1154 -34.25 68.39 -60.03
C HIS A 1154 -33.65 68.48 -58.61
N ARG A 1155 -33.86 69.62 -57.95
CA ARG A 1155 -33.44 69.86 -56.57
C ARG A 1155 -34.65 69.84 -55.64
N TYR A 1156 -34.52 69.11 -54.55
CA TYR A 1156 -35.54 68.96 -53.51
C TYR A 1156 -34.95 69.28 -52.14
N ASN A 1157 -35.81 69.71 -51.21
CA ASN A 1157 -35.43 69.84 -49.82
C ASN A 1157 -36.58 69.53 -48.86
N ALA A 1158 -36.20 69.11 -47.66
CA ALA A 1158 -37.07 68.77 -46.54
C ALA A 1158 -36.48 69.31 -45.23
N THR A 1159 -37.27 69.34 -44.16
CA THR A 1159 -36.79 69.75 -42.82
C THR A 1159 -37.34 68.83 -41.75
N ASP A 1160 -36.43 68.16 -41.05
CA ASP A 1160 -36.72 67.51 -39.78
C ASP A 1160 -36.73 68.58 -38.68
N ASN A 1161 -37.93 68.94 -38.23
CA ASN A 1161 -38.17 69.97 -37.21
C ASN A 1161 -38.00 69.45 -35.77
N ALA A 1162 -37.77 68.15 -35.57
CA ALA A 1162 -37.60 67.53 -34.26
C ALA A 1162 -36.51 66.43 -34.27
N PRO A 1163 -35.25 66.78 -34.64
CA PRO A 1163 -34.14 65.83 -34.66
C PRO A 1163 -33.79 65.37 -33.24
N MET A 1164 -33.26 64.15 -33.14
CA MET A 1164 -32.87 63.54 -31.87
C MET A 1164 -31.58 64.17 -31.32
N ALA A 1165 -31.36 64.09 -30.00
CA ALA A 1165 -30.13 64.60 -29.40
C ALA A 1165 -28.91 63.73 -29.78
N GLY A 1166 -27.80 64.35 -30.21
CA GLY A 1166 -26.62 63.65 -30.71
C GLY A 1166 -26.58 63.54 -32.24
N LEU A 1167 -26.16 62.39 -32.76
CA LEU A 1167 -26.01 62.13 -34.20
C LEU A 1167 -27.33 61.63 -34.79
N ASN A 1168 -27.77 62.27 -35.88
CA ASN A 1168 -28.93 61.84 -36.66
C ASN A 1168 -28.45 61.45 -38.06
N TYR A 1169 -28.78 60.23 -38.47
CA TYR A 1169 -28.46 59.65 -39.76
C TYR A 1169 -29.71 59.71 -40.66
N TYR A 1170 -29.53 60.08 -41.92
CA TYR A 1170 -30.61 60.19 -42.89
C TYR A 1170 -30.22 59.51 -44.21
N ARG A 1171 -31.18 58.87 -44.87
CA ARG A 1171 -31.06 58.36 -46.25
C ARG A 1171 -32.38 58.56 -47.00
N LEU A 1172 -32.31 58.69 -48.32
CA LEU A 1172 -33.48 58.61 -49.19
C LEU A 1172 -33.68 57.16 -49.62
N LYS A 1173 -34.94 56.72 -49.71
CA LYS A 1173 -35.36 55.65 -50.61
C LYS A 1173 -35.97 56.33 -51.82
N MET A 1174 -35.55 55.95 -53.02
CA MET A 1174 -35.96 56.53 -54.28
C MET A 1174 -36.75 55.45 -55.01
N ILE A 1175 -38.05 55.66 -55.24
CA ILE A 1175 -38.99 54.65 -55.73
C ILE A 1175 -39.44 55.02 -57.14
N ASP A 1176 -39.47 54.04 -58.04
CA ASP A 1176 -39.92 54.18 -59.43
C ASP A 1176 -41.44 53.93 -59.58
N LEU A 1177 -42.00 54.10 -60.77
CA LEU A 1177 -43.43 53.90 -61.06
C LEU A 1177 -43.82 52.41 -61.16
N ASP A 1178 -42.85 51.49 -61.08
CA ASP A 1178 -43.05 50.04 -60.96
C ASP A 1178 -42.81 49.49 -59.53
N ASP A 1179 -42.79 50.38 -58.53
CA ASP A 1179 -42.47 50.12 -57.11
C ASP A 1179 -41.05 49.56 -56.83
N SER A 1180 -40.18 49.43 -57.84
CA SER A 1180 -38.74 49.18 -57.62
C SER A 1180 -38.07 50.38 -56.95
N PHE A 1181 -36.99 50.15 -56.19
CA PHE A 1181 -36.34 51.23 -55.45
C PHE A 1181 -34.84 51.06 -55.21
N ALA A 1182 -34.16 52.19 -54.99
CA ALA A 1182 -32.78 52.25 -54.54
C ALA A 1182 -32.62 53.20 -53.34
N PHE A 1183 -31.69 52.90 -52.42
CA PHE A 1183 -31.35 53.80 -51.31
C PHE A 1183 -30.17 54.72 -51.66
N SER A 1184 -30.18 55.95 -51.13
CA SER A 1184 -29.02 56.83 -51.14
C SER A 1184 -27.94 56.37 -50.16
N GLN A 1185 -26.74 56.90 -50.33
CA GLN A 1185 -25.75 56.98 -49.24
C GLN A 1185 -26.35 57.67 -48.00
N ILE A 1186 -25.88 57.29 -46.81
CA ILE A 1186 -26.31 57.85 -45.54
C ILE A 1186 -25.54 59.15 -45.26
N VAL A 1187 -26.26 60.21 -44.87
CA VAL A 1187 -25.70 61.51 -44.46
C VAL A 1187 -26.08 61.83 -43.02
N VAL A 1188 -25.31 62.69 -42.36
CA VAL A 1188 -25.36 62.82 -40.89
C VAL A 1188 -25.39 64.28 -40.45
N ALA A 1189 -26.24 64.62 -39.47
CA ALA A 1189 -26.27 65.91 -38.80
C ALA A 1189 -26.17 65.75 -37.27
N GLU A 1190 -25.39 66.61 -36.61
CA GLU A 1190 -25.08 66.47 -35.18
C GLU A 1190 -25.62 67.62 -34.31
N HIS A 1191 -26.30 67.25 -33.22
CA HIS A 1191 -26.92 68.14 -32.23
C HIS A 1191 -26.38 67.84 -30.83
N ARG A 1192 -25.16 68.31 -30.50
CA ARG A 1192 -24.56 68.24 -29.16
C ARG A 1192 -24.53 69.60 -28.44
N ASN A 1193 -24.47 69.55 -27.11
CA ASN A 1193 -24.07 70.64 -26.21
C ASN A 1193 -22.78 70.22 -25.47
N GLY A 1194 -21.73 71.05 -25.47
CA GLY A 1194 -20.46 70.72 -24.79
C GLY A 1194 -19.35 71.76 -25.01
N VAL A 1195 -18.32 71.74 -24.16
CA VAL A 1195 -17.20 72.71 -24.16
C VAL A 1195 -16.38 72.62 -25.46
N GLN A 1196 -16.04 73.77 -26.04
CA GLN A 1196 -15.22 73.87 -27.26
C GLN A 1196 -13.84 74.48 -27.00
N MET A 1197 -12.87 74.10 -27.84
CA MET A 1197 -11.50 74.60 -27.86
C MET A 1197 -11.16 75.07 -29.28
N GLN A 1198 -10.60 76.27 -29.40
CA GLN A 1198 -10.12 76.86 -30.66
C GLN A 1198 -8.68 77.31 -30.50
N VAL A 1199 -7.88 77.17 -31.56
CA VAL A 1199 -6.46 77.57 -31.58
C VAL A 1199 -6.17 78.33 -32.87
N TYR A 1200 -5.68 79.56 -32.76
CA TYR A 1200 -5.51 80.50 -33.87
C TYR A 1200 -4.32 81.49 -33.65
N PRO A 1201 -3.71 82.03 -34.72
CA PRO A 1201 -3.80 81.57 -36.10
C PRO A 1201 -3.25 80.14 -36.23
N ASN A 1202 -3.64 79.42 -37.28
CA ASN A 1202 -3.16 78.07 -37.56
C ASN A 1202 -3.15 77.90 -39.10
N PRO A 1203 -1.97 77.92 -39.77
CA PRO A 1203 -0.61 77.97 -39.21
C PRO A 1203 -0.26 79.24 -38.40
N ALA A 1204 0.78 79.15 -37.56
CA ALA A 1204 1.30 80.27 -36.77
C ALA A 1204 2.83 80.42 -36.90
N SER A 1205 3.31 81.63 -37.19
CA SER A 1205 4.74 81.91 -37.41
C SER A 1205 5.44 82.70 -36.29
N MET A 1206 4.71 83.19 -35.29
CA MET A 1206 5.29 83.91 -34.14
C MET A 1206 4.59 83.61 -32.81
N VAL A 1207 3.26 83.70 -32.77
CA VAL A 1207 2.44 83.38 -31.59
C VAL A 1207 1.22 82.57 -32.00
N LEU A 1208 0.94 81.51 -31.24
CA LEU A 1208 -0.22 80.64 -31.33
C LEU A 1208 -1.09 80.86 -30.07
N ARG A 1209 -2.32 81.35 -30.25
CA ARG A 1209 -3.27 81.62 -29.15
C ARG A 1209 -4.32 80.51 -29.07
N ILE A 1210 -4.66 80.09 -27.85
CA ILE A 1210 -5.74 79.15 -27.55
C ILE A 1210 -6.86 79.85 -26.79
N GLU A 1211 -8.10 79.49 -27.10
CA GLU A 1211 -9.32 79.99 -26.47
C GLU A 1211 -10.34 78.85 -26.27
N THR A 1212 -11.02 78.82 -25.13
CA THR A 1212 -12.00 77.78 -24.77
C THR A 1212 -13.31 78.36 -24.27
N THR A 1213 -14.44 77.81 -24.69
CA THR A 1213 -15.79 78.28 -24.33
C THR A 1213 -16.69 77.15 -23.88
N GLY A 1214 -17.28 77.28 -22.69
CA GLY A 1214 -18.20 76.32 -22.08
C GLY A 1214 -18.40 76.60 -20.58
N THR A 1215 -19.33 75.90 -19.93
CA THR A 1215 -19.78 76.20 -18.56
C THR A 1215 -19.09 75.45 -17.42
N ASP A 1216 -18.33 74.38 -17.71
CA ASP A 1216 -17.56 73.65 -16.70
C ASP A 1216 -16.19 74.28 -16.43
N GLN A 1217 -15.74 74.29 -15.16
CA GLN A 1217 -14.49 74.92 -14.77
C GLN A 1217 -13.25 74.14 -15.26
N LEU A 1218 -12.60 74.68 -16.29
CA LEU A 1218 -11.32 74.20 -16.81
C LEU A 1218 -10.16 74.59 -15.88
N THR A 1219 -9.63 73.61 -15.13
CA THR A 1219 -8.47 73.78 -14.24
C THR A 1219 -7.27 72.99 -14.76
N GLY A 1220 -6.49 73.59 -15.67
CA GLY A 1220 -5.35 72.92 -16.28
C GLY A 1220 -4.35 73.85 -16.98
N ASN A 1221 -3.33 73.23 -17.56
CA ASN A 1221 -2.43 73.88 -18.51
C ASN A 1221 -2.76 73.39 -19.93
N ALA A 1222 -2.66 74.29 -20.90
CA ALA A 1222 -2.49 73.93 -22.30
C ALA A 1222 -1.04 73.51 -22.54
N GLU A 1223 -0.82 72.62 -23.50
CA GLU A 1223 0.47 72.05 -23.89
C GLU A 1223 0.60 72.01 -25.41
N LEU A 1224 1.71 72.53 -25.93
CA LEU A 1224 2.10 72.37 -27.32
C LEU A 1224 3.16 71.28 -27.40
N LEU A 1225 2.92 70.24 -28.20
CA LEU A 1225 3.78 69.06 -28.36
C LEU A 1225 4.24 68.91 -29.81
N ASN A 1226 5.48 68.42 -30.02
CA ASN A 1226 5.97 68.05 -31.34
C ASN A 1226 5.34 66.73 -31.83
N ALA A 1227 5.61 66.35 -33.09
CA ALA A 1227 5.12 65.12 -33.70
C ALA A 1227 5.51 63.83 -32.95
N GLN A 1228 6.59 63.86 -32.16
CA GLN A 1228 7.07 62.76 -31.31
C GLN A 1228 6.44 62.77 -29.90
N GLY A 1229 5.44 63.63 -29.64
CA GLY A 1229 4.73 63.68 -28.36
C GLY A 1229 5.52 64.32 -27.21
N THR A 1230 6.61 65.04 -27.50
CA THR A 1230 7.38 65.79 -26.49
C THR A 1230 6.79 67.19 -26.31
N VAL A 1231 6.56 67.62 -25.07
CA VAL A 1231 6.03 68.96 -24.76
C VAL A 1231 7.10 70.02 -25.03
N MET A 1232 6.84 70.88 -26.02
CA MET A 1232 7.69 72.01 -26.40
C MET A 1232 7.42 73.23 -25.53
N ALA A 1233 6.15 73.44 -25.17
CA ALA A 1233 5.74 74.53 -24.30
C ALA A 1233 4.48 74.16 -23.51
N ARG A 1234 4.36 74.67 -22.29
CA ARG A 1234 3.19 74.54 -21.41
C ARG A 1234 2.79 75.93 -20.90
N ARG A 1235 1.49 76.23 -20.86
CA ARG A 1235 0.93 77.52 -20.37
C ARG A 1235 -0.36 77.29 -19.61
N LYS A 1236 -0.56 78.00 -18.50
CA LYS A 1236 -1.83 77.97 -17.76
C LYS A 1236 -2.86 78.84 -18.49
N LEU A 1237 -4.11 78.36 -18.60
CA LEU A 1237 -5.20 79.23 -19.04
C LEU A 1237 -5.49 80.32 -18.00
N VAL A 1238 -5.82 81.52 -18.48
CA VAL A 1238 -6.44 82.60 -17.68
C VAL A 1238 -7.72 83.01 -18.41
N ASN A 1239 -8.86 82.95 -17.72
CA ASN A 1239 -10.20 83.19 -18.28
C ASN A 1239 -10.44 82.49 -19.64
N GLY A 1240 -10.03 81.21 -19.73
CA GLY A 1240 -10.20 80.41 -20.95
C GLY A 1240 -9.21 80.68 -22.07
N LYS A 1241 -8.18 81.52 -21.90
CA LYS A 1241 -7.20 81.85 -22.96
C LYS A 1241 -5.74 81.64 -22.52
N ALA A 1242 -4.85 81.37 -23.49
CA ALA A 1242 -3.39 81.41 -23.30
C ALA A 1242 -2.64 81.64 -24.62
N ASP A 1243 -1.43 82.20 -24.52
CA ASP A 1243 -0.55 82.51 -25.67
C ASP A 1243 0.75 81.68 -25.62
N PHE A 1244 1.11 81.10 -26.76
CA PHE A 1244 2.33 80.36 -26.97
C PHE A 1244 3.21 81.10 -28.00
N PRO A 1245 4.34 81.69 -27.60
CA PRO A 1245 5.40 82.07 -28.53
C PRO A 1245 5.91 80.81 -29.24
N VAL A 1246 5.92 80.84 -30.57
CA VAL A 1246 6.27 79.70 -31.44
C VAL A 1246 7.31 80.03 -32.51
N GLY A 1247 7.68 81.30 -32.71
CA GLY A 1247 8.60 81.71 -33.78
C GLY A 1247 10.03 81.15 -33.68
N ASP A 1248 10.45 80.69 -32.49
CA ASP A 1248 11.74 80.02 -32.28
C ASP A 1248 11.66 78.48 -32.43
N LEU A 1249 10.47 77.92 -32.70
CA LEU A 1249 10.28 76.49 -32.90
C LEU A 1249 10.49 76.10 -34.38
N PRO A 1250 11.06 74.91 -34.68
CA PRO A 1250 11.20 74.43 -36.05
C PRO A 1250 9.86 74.38 -36.80
N LYS A 1251 9.86 74.76 -38.08
CA LYS A 1251 8.67 74.69 -38.93
C LYS A 1251 8.19 73.24 -39.07
N GLY A 1252 6.88 72.99 -38.92
CA GLY A 1252 6.33 71.64 -38.94
C GLY A 1252 4.96 71.51 -38.28
N LEU A 1253 4.51 70.26 -38.09
CA LEU A 1253 3.22 69.94 -37.49
C LEU A 1253 3.36 69.57 -36.01
N TYR A 1254 2.52 70.17 -35.19
CA TYR A 1254 2.48 70.06 -33.73
C TYR A 1254 1.06 69.70 -33.26
N LEU A 1255 0.93 69.34 -31.99
CA LEU A 1255 -0.33 69.04 -31.31
C LEU A 1255 -0.51 69.98 -30.12
N MET A 1256 -1.59 70.77 -30.12
CA MET A 1256 -2.07 71.45 -28.92
C MET A 1256 -2.93 70.47 -28.12
N ARG A 1257 -2.70 70.37 -26.81
CA ARG A 1257 -3.36 69.45 -25.88
C ARG A 1257 -3.80 70.17 -24.61
N MET A 1258 -4.93 69.76 -24.03
CA MET A 1258 -5.40 70.23 -22.73
C MET A 1258 -6.17 69.13 -21.99
N GLN A 1259 -6.01 69.07 -20.67
CA GLN A 1259 -6.83 68.24 -19.78
C GLN A 1259 -8.03 69.04 -19.27
N GLY A 1260 -9.25 68.51 -19.45
CA GLY A 1260 -10.46 68.97 -18.77
C GLY A 1260 -11.11 67.84 -17.97
N ASN A 1261 -12.14 68.16 -17.18
CA ASN A 1261 -12.80 67.18 -16.30
C ASN A 1261 -13.49 66.03 -17.06
N ALA A 1262 -13.91 66.27 -18.31
CA ALA A 1262 -14.52 65.27 -19.19
C ALA A 1262 -13.52 64.49 -20.07
N GLY A 1263 -12.21 64.79 -20.01
CA GLY A 1263 -11.19 64.09 -20.80
C GLY A 1263 -10.08 65.01 -21.35
N ILE A 1264 -9.28 64.46 -22.27
CA ILE A 1264 -8.19 65.20 -22.94
C ILE A 1264 -8.69 65.72 -24.29
N LEU A 1265 -8.62 67.04 -24.47
CA LEU A 1265 -8.83 67.69 -25.78
C LEU A 1265 -7.49 67.82 -26.51
N THR A 1266 -7.49 67.57 -27.82
CA THR A 1266 -6.32 67.77 -28.69
C THR A 1266 -6.71 68.38 -30.03
N GLN A 1267 -5.81 69.17 -30.63
CA GLN A 1267 -5.97 69.73 -31.97
C GLN A 1267 -4.60 69.85 -32.67
N LYS A 1268 -4.55 69.52 -33.96
CA LYS A 1268 -3.34 69.67 -34.79
C LYS A 1268 -3.14 71.14 -35.17
N VAL A 1269 -1.90 71.60 -35.05
CA VAL A 1269 -1.50 72.99 -35.37
C VAL A 1269 -0.19 72.98 -36.18
N ALA A 1270 -0.08 73.86 -37.17
CA ALA A 1270 1.13 74.04 -37.96
C ALA A 1270 1.92 75.27 -37.51
N ILE A 1271 3.26 75.18 -37.57
CA ILE A 1271 4.18 76.30 -37.35
C ILE A 1271 4.99 76.51 -38.62
N GLU A 1272 5.08 77.77 -39.06
CA GLU A 1272 5.57 78.20 -40.38
C GLU A 1272 6.55 79.38 -40.34
#